data_AF-A0A1D9P5I8-F1
#
_entry.id   AF-A0A1D9P5I8-F1
#
_cell.length_a   1.000
_cell.length_b   1.000
_cell.length_c   1.000
_cell.angle_alpha   90.00
_cell.angle_beta   90.00
_cell.angle_gamma   90.00
#
_symmetry.space_group_name_H-M   'P 1'
#
loop_
_entity.id
_entity.type
_entity.pdbx_description
1 polymer ?
#
loop_
_entity_poly.entity_id
_entity_poly.type
_entity_poly.pdbx_seq_one_letter_code
_entity_poly.pdbx_strand_id
1 'polypeptide(L)'
;MLYDEYSTQYYKGDEKRPMLNYEEFTKRNHITKALRMELIPQGKTQNVIDEKGDRKYDAALYSSLERLKPVIDSFIRSTASRALSDVDYDFNAMHDAYINKDKKSWAKEEKALKKVLMKAVDEALPKGLKCSQINSAAFLQEVLREYVLHATDTELRKDVALKDIEETKGCLALFSKFLTTRITALTVWMPERVIENFKIYCSNIPRIEAIFNEAKDIANNYSDELELMKTAQYYTKILSQDAIDGYNLVIAGKITENGIETKGLNVLINEYNIDVKNQKLDKPYLRKINQLYKQTLFSSEKQFVITAIKTDDEVRRVIKSAWESFDGAATKMLGLFKETLEATNGNGVCVKGNRLHILSHALLGEHKAITDNLVKAELVEIHEMLKNEALKPSMRAELEKRVDIAQSLVVKKDYSFTALDEAVTSIDENVIGLSKGAFNLYVAKTEELIKEAKMYYKVLEGGDIFKKRHIKGDKHVQEMLVDFFDALTEVRNIISVISMPDENEDADVSFYNRFDEIYENIRLTYKAENLVRNYITKSVKDTAEEKQTCFGTPARLRTQWWNGEQKFAKNHAAIIKHDGKYYYFILAGDSKPIEIKEDGNSATGLLTLKKGQKSFMMLPKILFTDHAVPFFEGNKDAMEYTLDDESVIRPVKVGRMLYEIYKKGLFKREAVTSGAITEEEYAKNIQALIEKYTEFANAYVQYQKFNLDDINDPTRYSDIGEFFSEVDTCTSRLSWTYIDYAQIANLVDSGSAYLFLISTKFLYTESEDKNAYTKTFRSILSDANMDKTTILLNSNPAVFFRPQSIKKEITHKAGSIMVNKLTEDGEHIPKKIYEAIYKSKNEMSGVSEEDMAAANEYMRTHKVRSFKAKYDKTYRGNYMSDKYTLQLTYTKNNDVSDRVNDMLNDRVIEAMQDGFNIVSVARSTKDMVYALVLDSSLKIIKELSLNVIDGVDYYALLHDTYLEKKENKKLWIYDTENTELKSAYIDLAISEILKLAREYNAVIAVESISDAVKNKYSFIDNQVFKAFENRIAQRLSDLTYKDVVDGRPGSVSNPLQLSNNNGNTYQDGILFFINGAYTRGIDPSSGFTSLFDFSRYNSIASKRQFFSKMAKISYTGDSIVFDFDYVDYPVHVDTEKTKWQVKLSGDVVVYDREKKQNKRIKDVVNEIIIPLAGKTDLNGNIAENILNKDVPGAFVEELFRWFRYAVTGIHAQVKGKDEFYKSPVDGNEYNISNMLAFNLAKKLVFRLEYAGESKDFTKEWLNYMQA
;
A
#
# COMPACT_ATOMS: atom_id res chain seq x y z
N MET A 1 57.22 -13.95 1.87
CA MET A 1 57.67 -13.95 3.28
C MET A 1 57.67 -12.51 3.75
N LEU A 2 57.10 -12.26 4.93
CA LEU A 2 56.62 -10.97 5.48
C LEU A 2 55.26 -10.51 4.95
N TYR A 3 54.20 -11.19 5.41
CA TYR A 3 52.85 -10.65 5.60
C TYR A 3 52.16 -11.55 6.63
N ASP A 4 52.41 -11.26 7.91
CA ASP A 4 51.58 -11.66 9.03
C ASP A 4 51.74 -10.56 10.10
N GLU A 5 50.67 -10.31 10.86
CA GLU A 5 50.46 -9.20 11.81
C GLU A 5 49.78 -7.96 11.21
N TYR A 6 48.45 -7.99 11.04
CA TYR A 6 47.54 -6.86 11.37
C TYR A 6 46.07 -7.34 11.41
N SER A 7 45.77 -8.44 12.11
CA SER A 7 44.39 -8.89 12.37
C SER A 7 44.18 -9.36 13.81
N THR A 8 44.69 -8.65 14.81
CA THR A 8 44.40 -8.95 16.22
C THR A 8 44.82 -7.78 17.10
N GLN A 9 44.02 -6.72 17.15
CA GLN A 9 44.07 -5.78 18.26
C GLN A 9 42.77 -4.97 18.33
N TYR A 10 41.78 -5.53 19.03
CA TYR A 10 40.88 -4.84 19.98
C TYR A 10 40.04 -5.92 20.69
N TYR A 11 40.69 -6.75 21.50
CA TYR A 11 40.04 -7.54 22.55
C TYR A 11 41.01 -7.67 23.71
N LYS A 12 40.92 -6.73 24.66
CA LYS A 12 41.41 -6.90 26.03
C LYS A 12 40.51 -6.12 26.97
N GLY A 13 39.92 -6.84 27.92
CA GLY A 13 39.27 -6.31 29.11
C GLY A 13 37.74 -6.39 29.09
N ASP A 14 37.24 -7.36 29.86
CA ASP A 14 35.97 -7.39 30.58
C ASP A 14 34.69 -7.93 29.89
N GLU A 15 34.19 -8.98 30.56
CA GLU A 15 32.94 -9.73 30.42
C GLU A 15 32.70 -10.50 29.11
N LYS A 16 32.42 -11.81 29.25
CA LYS A 16 31.93 -12.67 28.16
C LYS A 16 30.65 -12.04 27.61
N ARG A 17 30.76 -11.28 26.52
CA ARG A 17 29.60 -10.76 25.81
C ARG A 17 28.81 -11.95 25.25
N PRO A 18 27.49 -11.99 25.40
CA PRO A 18 26.67 -12.90 24.64
C PRO A 18 26.90 -12.72 23.14
N MET A 19 27.16 -13.80 22.39
CA MET A 19 27.48 -13.70 20.96
C MET A 19 26.50 -14.48 20.09
N LEU A 20 25.48 -13.79 19.60
CA LEU A 20 24.73 -14.22 18.43
C LEU A 20 25.64 -14.07 17.19
N ASN A 21 26.25 -15.17 16.73
CA ASN A 21 27.15 -15.16 15.58
C ASN A 21 26.38 -15.18 14.25
N TYR A 22 26.21 -14.01 13.64
CA TYR A 22 25.48 -13.90 12.36
C TYR A 22 26.09 -14.74 11.23
N GLU A 23 27.40 -14.99 11.25
CA GLU A 23 28.10 -15.67 10.15
C GLU A 23 27.65 -17.13 9.96
N GLU A 24 27.02 -17.73 10.98
CA GLU A 24 26.45 -19.08 10.94
C GLU A 24 25.10 -19.17 10.23
N PHE A 25 24.49 -18.01 9.94
CA PHE A 25 23.19 -17.91 9.29
C PHE A 25 23.35 -17.51 7.82
N THR A 26 24.09 -18.32 7.07
CA THR A 26 24.22 -18.21 5.61
C THR A 26 23.89 -19.55 4.94
N LYS A 27 23.73 -19.57 3.61
CA LYS A 27 23.50 -20.78 2.81
C LYS A 27 22.34 -21.65 3.32
N ARG A 28 21.24 -21.01 3.73
CA ARG A 28 20.04 -21.66 4.26
C ARG A 28 19.01 -21.93 3.18
N ASN A 29 18.71 -20.92 2.36
CA ASN A 29 17.72 -21.00 1.30
C ASN A 29 18.22 -20.35 0.01
N HIS A 30 17.70 -20.80 -1.14
CA HIS A 30 17.88 -20.10 -2.42
C HIS A 30 17.28 -18.70 -2.37
N ILE A 31 17.97 -17.75 -2.99
CA ILE A 31 17.50 -16.36 -3.08
C ILE A 31 17.38 -15.99 -4.56
N THR A 32 16.14 -15.94 -5.06
CA THR A 32 15.87 -15.50 -6.44
C THR A 32 15.65 -13.99 -6.51
N LYS A 33 16.40 -13.30 -7.39
CA LYS A 33 16.33 -11.86 -7.61
C LYS A 33 16.42 -11.55 -9.11
N ALA A 34 16.26 -10.28 -9.46
CA ALA A 34 16.39 -9.80 -10.82
C ALA A 34 17.27 -8.54 -10.92
N LEU A 35 18.09 -8.48 -11.97
CA LEU A 35 18.80 -7.29 -12.43
C LEU A 35 18.14 -6.77 -13.72
N ARG A 36 18.03 -5.47 -13.83
CA ARG A 36 17.65 -4.69 -15.01
C ARG A 36 18.79 -3.77 -15.45
N MET A 37 19.31 -3.98 -16.65
CA MET A 37 20.47 -3.27 -17.20
C MET A 37 20.06 -2.58 -18.50
N GLU A 38 20.63 -1.43 -18.82
CA GLU A 38 20.41 -0.81 -20.14
C GLU A 38 21.13 -1.62 -21.22
N LEU A 39 20.49 -1.75 -22.39
CA LEU A 39 21.08 -2.30 -23.60
C LEU A 39 21.27 -1.18 -24.63
N ILE A 40 22.51 -0.98 -25.06
CA ILE A 40 22.86 0.02 -26.07
C ILE A 40 23.22 -0.72 -27.37
N PRO A 41 22.42 -0.59 -28.46
CA PRO A 41 22.72 -1.25 -29.74
C PRO A 41 24.13 -0.94 -30.24
N GLN A 42 24.83 -1.94 -30.78
CA GLN A 42 26.20 -1.82 -31.31
C GLN A 42 26.24 -2.10 -32.81
N GLY A 43 27.18 -1.47 -33.52
CA GLY A 43 27.35 -1.62 -34.97
C GLY A 43 26.06 -1.28 -35.74
N LYS A 44 25.67 -2.13 -36.68
CA LYS A 44 24.44 -1.96 -37.49
C LYS A 44 23.15 -2.40 -36.79
N THR A 45 23.20 -2.85 -35.54
CA THR A 45 22.05 -3.46 -34.83
C THR A 45 20.79 -2.59 -34.89
N GLN A 46 20.88 -1.30 -34.56
CA GLN A 46 19.70 -0.41 -34.56
C GLN A 46 19.11 -0.24 -35.97
N ASN A 47 19.97 -0.06 -36.98
CA ASN A 47 19.53 0.11 -38.36
C ASN A 47 18.78 -1.14 -38.86
N VAL A 48 19.30 -2.34 -38.57
CA VAL A 48 18.68 -3.60 -38.99
C VAL A 48 17.33 -3.83 -38.30
N ILE A 49 17.21 -3.50 -37.01
CA ILE A 49 15.93 -3.56 -36.28
C ILE A 49 14.87 -2.66 -36.95
N ASP A 50 15.29 -1.48 -37.40
CA ASP A 50 14.40 -0.51 -38.05
C ASP A 50 14.03 -0.92 -39.48
N GLU A 51 15.01 -1.40 -40.26
CA GLU A 51 14.83 -1.91 -41.63
C GLU A 51 13.91 -3.13 -41.67
N LYS A 52 14.05 -4.08 -40.72
CA LYS A 52 13.18 -5.26 -40.62
C LYS A 52 11.79 -4.95 -40.07
N GLY A 53 11.58 -3.77 -39.50
CA GLY A 53 10.29 -3.38 -38.93
C GLY A 53 9.92 -4.14 -37.64
N ASP A 54 10.91 -4.69 -36.93
CA ASP A 54 10.71 -5.51 -35.72
C ASP A 54 9.88 -4.78 -34.66
N ARG A 55 10.11 -3.47 -34.51
CA ARG A 55 9.35 -2.62 -33.56
C ARG A 55 7.88 -2.47 -33.94
N LYS A 56 7.58 -2.37 -35.23
CA LYS A 56 6.20 -2.28 -35.74
C LYS A 56 5.47 -3.61 -35.55
N TYR A 57 6.16 -4.72 -35.79
CA TYR A 57 5.64 -6.06 -35.51
C TYR A 57 5.29 -6.21 -34.03
N ASP A 58 6.21 -5.88 -33.12
CA ASP A 58 5.99 -5.97 -31.69
C ASP A 58 4.80 -5.09 -31.25
N ALA A 59 4.71 -3.85 -31.75
CA ALA A 59 3.61 -2.94 -31.43
C ALA A 59 2.24 -3.49 -31.91
N ALA A 60 2.18 -4.08 -33.10
CA ALA A 60 0.97 -4.73 -33.62
C ALA A 60 0.57 -5.92 -32.74
N LEU A 61 1.51 -6.81 -32.41
CA LEU A 61 1.28 -7.95 -31.53
C LEU A 61 0.71 -7.52 -30.18
N TYR A 62 1.32 -6.53 -29.53
CA TYR A 62 0.81 -6.01 -28.25
C TYR A 62 -0.58 -5.40 -28.36
N SER A 63 -0.91 -4.75 -29.47
CA SER A 63 -2.25 -4.21 -29.69
C SER A 63 -3.30 -5.33 -29.76
N SER A 64 -2.98 -6.45 -30.43
CA SER A 64 -3.84 -7.63 -30.49
C SER A 64 -3.97 -8.31 -29.11
N LEU A 65 -2.88 -8.38 -28.32
CA LEU A 65 -2.93 -8.87 -26.94
C LEU A 65 -3.87 -8.04 -26.05
N GLU A 66 -3.76 -6.70 -26.10
CA GLU A 66 -4.63 -5.83 -25.29
C GLU A 66 -6.11 -5.92 -25.70
N ARG A 67 -6.42 -6.13 -26.98
CA ARG A 67 -7.79 -6.37 -27.44
C ARG A 67 -8.35 -7.72 -26.99
N LEU A 68 -7.51 -8.75 -26.85
CA LEU A 68 -7.95 -10.08 -26.41
C LEU A 68 -8.13 -10.21 -24.90
N LYS A 69 -7.40 -9.44 -24.08
CA LYS A 69 -7.53 -9.52 -22.60
C LYS A 69 -8.97 -9.34 -22.11
N PRO A 70 -9.75 -8.32 -22.56
CA PRO A 70 -11.15 -8.18 -22.19
C PRO A 70 -12.04 -9.36 -22.62
N VAL A 71 -11.75 -9.97 -23.78
CA VAL A 71 -12.49 -11.15 -24.28
C VAL A 71 -12.25 -12.36 -23.38
N ILE A 72 -10.99 -12.59 -22.99
CA ILE A 72 -10.63 -13.65 -22.03
C ILE A 72 -11.27 -13.36 -20.67
N ASP A 73 -11.20 -12.12 -20.18
CA ASP A 73 -11.83 -11.75 -18.91
C ASP A 73 -13.35 -11.96 -18.94
N SER A 74 -14.00 -11.74 -20.08
CA SER A 74 -15.42 -12.05 -20.27
C SER A 74 -15.72 -13.55 -20.15
N PHE A 75 -14.91 -14.40 -20.80
CA PHE A 75 -15.01 -15.86 -20.67
C PHE A 75 -14.84 -16.30 -19.21
N ILE A 76 -13.83 -15.78 -18.50
CA ILE A 76 -13.55 -16.12 -17.10
C ILE A 76 -14.68 -15.67 -16.18
N ARG A 77 -15.20 -14.44 -16.35
CA ARG A 77 -16.35 -13.94 -15.58
C ARG A 77 -17.61 -14.76 -15.82
N SER A 78 -17.90 -15.10 -17.07
CA SER A 78 -19.05 -15.96 -17.41
C SER A 78 -18.94 -17.34 -16.76
N THR A 79 -17.73 -17.90 -16.73
CA THR A 79 -17.46 -19.17 -16.03
C THR A 79 -17.68 -19.04 -14.52
N ALA A 80 -17.14 -17.99 -13.90
CA ALA A 80 -17.32 -17.73 -12.47
C ALA A 80 -18.80 -17.51 -12.10
N SER A 81 -19.54 -16.72 -12.87
CA SER A 81 -20.97 -16.48 -12.62
C SER A 81 -21.78 -17.77 -12.68
N ARG A 82 -21.54 -18.63 -13.69
CA ARG A 82 -22.21 -19.94 -13.79
C ARG A 82 -21.83 -20.86 -12.63
N ALA A 83 -20.54 -20.95 -12.31
CA ALA A 83 -20.06 -21.76 -11.20
C ALA A 83 -20.69 -21.35 -9.85
N LEU A 84 -20.89 -20.05 -9.61
CA LEU A 84 -21.41 -19.54 -8.34
C LEU A 84 -22.94 -19.53 -8.25
N SER A 85 -23.65 -19.57 -9.38
CA SER A 85 -25.13 -19.51 -9.39
C SER A 85 -25.76 -20.82 -8.93
N ASP A 86 -25.08 -21.95 -9.14
CA ASP A 86 -25.60 -23.30 -8.86
C ASP A 86 -24.92 -23.97 -7.65
N VAL A 87 -24.30 -23.20 -6.76
CA VAL A 87 -23.59 -23.75 -5.59
C VAL A 87 -24.60 -24.22 -4.54
N ASP A 88 -24.61 -25.53 -4.29
CA ASP A 88 -25.33 -26.15 -3.19
C ASP A 88 -24.38 -26.43 -2.01
N TYR A 89 -24.47 -25.62 -0.95
CA TYR A 89 -23.70 -25.78 0.29
C TYR A 89 -24.51 -25.31 1.50
N ASP A 90 -24.39 -26.04 2.62
CA ASP A 90 -25.02 -25.68 3.89
C ASP A 90 -24.09 -24.78 4.72
N PHE A 91 -24.47 -23.50 4.85
CA PHE A 91 -23.68 -22.51 5.58
C PHE A 91 -23.92 -22.51 7.10
N ASN A 92 -24.88 -23.28 7.62
CA ASN A 92 -25.23 -23.25 9.04
C ASN A 92 -24.08 -23.76 9.92
N ALA A 93 -23.47 -24.90 9.58
CA ALA A 93 -22.34 -25.45 10.34
C ALA A 93 -21.13 -24.50 10.35
N MET A 94 -20.89 -23.79 9.24
CA MET A 94 -19.81 -22.82 9.14
C MET A 94 -20.11 -21.55 9.96
N HIS A 95 -21.38 -21.13 10.00
CA HIS A 95 -21.85 -20.04 10.85
C HIS A 95 -21.71 -20.36 12.34
N ASP A 96 -22.09 -21.57 12.77
CA ASP A 96 -21.97 -22.01 14.16
C ASP A 96 -20.52 -22.03 14.62
N ALA A 97 -19.60 -22.53 13.78
CA ALA A 97 -18.17 -22.48 14.06
C ALA A 97 -17.64 -21.05 14.21
N TYR A 98 -18.18 -20.11 13.41
CA TYR A 98 -17.80 -18.70 13.46
C TYR A 98 -18.25 -18.03 14.77
N ILE A 99 -19.51 -18.18 15.16
CA ILE A 99 -20.06 -17.60 16.40
C ILE A 99 -19.35 -18.16 17.63
N ASN A 100 -19.12 -19.47 17.66
CA ASN A 100 -18.47 -20.15 18.78
C ASN A 100 -16.94 -19.97 18.81
N LYS A 101 -16.35 -19.29 17.82
CA LYS A 101 -14.89 -19.13 17.65
C LYS A 101 -14.13 -20.47 17.62
N ASP A 102 -14.78 -21.52 17.12
CA ASP A 102 -14.18 -22.86 16.98
C ASP A 102 -13.31 -22.93 15.73
N LYS A 103 -12.00 -22.74 15.93
CA LYS A 103 -11.01 -22.75 14.84
C LYS A 103 -10.94 -24.10 14.11
N LYS A 104 -11.18 -25.22 14.80
CA LYS A 104 -11.04 -26.57 14.22
C LYS A 104 -12.21 -26.88 13.28
N SER A 105 -13.43 -26.62 13.74
CA SER A 105 -14.64 -26.80 12.92
C SER A 105 -14.66 -25.82 11.75
N TRP A 106 -14.26 -24.56 11.97
CA TRP A 106 -14.12 -23.57 10.89
C TRP A 106 -13.17 -24.06 9.80
N ALA A 107 -11.96 -24.52 10.16
CA ALA A 107 -10.97 -24.98 9.18
C ALA A 107 -11.46 -26.20 8.37
N LYS A 108 -12.25 -27.08 8.99
CA LYS A 108 -12.88 -28.22 8.33
C LYS A 108 -13.91 -27.76 7.29
N GLU A 109 -14.83 -26.88 7.66
CA GLU A 109 -15.87 -26.36 6.77
C GLU A 109 -15.28 -25.50 5.63
N GLU A 110 -14.25 -24.69 5.92
CA GLU A 110 -13.53 -23.93 4.91
C GLU A 110 -12.94 -24.83 3.81
N LYS A 111 -12.34 -25.97 4.21
CA LYS A 111 -11.79 -26.96 3.27
C LYS A 111 -12.89 -27.64 2.45
N ALA A 112 -14.03 -27.93 3.07
CA ALA A 112 -15.18 -28.53 2.39
C ALA A 112 -15.77 -27.58 1.32
N LEU A 113 -16.03 -26.32 1.69
CA LEU A 113 -16.54 -25.30 0.79
C LEU A 113 -15.60 -25.06 -0.40
N LYS A 114 -14.29 -24.94 -0.18
CA LYS A 114 -13.30 -24.79 -1.27
C LYS A 114 -13.38 -25.94 -2.27
N LYS A 115 -13.61 -27.17 -1.82
CA LYS A 115 -13.77 -28.34 -2.71
C LYS A 115 -15.05 -28.27 -3.54
N VAL A 116 -16.16 -27.83 -2.95
CA VAL A 116 -17.44 -27.65 -3.65
C VAL A 116 -17.30 -26.57 -4.73
N LEU A 117 -16.73 -25.42 -4.39
CA LEU A 117 -16.52 -24.31 -5.33
C LEU A 117 -15.60 -24.72 -6.49
N MET A 118 -14.53 -25.47 -6.20
CA MET A 118 -13.63 -25.96 -7.25
C MET A 118 -14.32 -26.91 -8.23
N LYS A 119 -15.19 -27.79 -7.71
CA LYS A 119 -15.99 -28.68 -8.54
C LYS A 119 -16.95 -27.89 -9.44
N ALA A 120 -17.63 -26.89 -8.87
CA ALA A 120 -18.55 -26.04 -9.62
C ALA A 120 -17.85 -25.26 -10.74
N VAL A 121 -16.59 -24.82 -10.53
CA VAL A 121 -15.78 -24.19 -11.58
C VAL A 121 -15.48 -25.15 -12.73
N ASP A 122 -15.04 -26.37 -12.43
CA ASP A 122 -14.73 -27.37 -13.47
C ASP A 122 -15.99 -27.78 -14.24
N GLU A 123 -17.16 -27.84 -13.58
CA GLU A 123 -18.46 -28.11 -14.23
C GLU A 123 -18.96 -26.93 -15.09
N ALA A 124 -18.59 -25.70 -14.72
CA ALA A 124 -18.88 -24.52 -15.52
C ALA A 124 -17.96 -24.40 -16.75
N LEU A 125 -16.82 -25.07 -16.83
CA LEU A 125 -15.95 -24.99 -18.00
C LEU A 125 -16.50 -25.80 -19.18
N PRO A 126 -16.13 -25.46 -20.44
CA PRO A 126 -16.45 -26.29 -21.60
C PRO A 126 -16.00 -27.75 -21.40
N LYS A 127 -16.81 -28.68 -21.88
CA LYS A 127 -16.62 -30.13 -21.64
C LYS A 127 -15.20 -30.56 -22.05
N GLY A 128 -14.46 -31.13 -21.10
CA GLY A 128 -13.10 -31.64 -21.31
C GLY A 128 -11.97 -30.65 -20.99
N LEU A 129 -12.28 -29.38 -20.71
CA LEU A 129 -11.31 -28.38 -20.24
C LEU A 129 -11.29 -28.35 -18.72
N LYS A 130 -10.12 -28.57 -18.12
CA LYS A 130 -9.89 -28.33 -16.69
C LYS A 130 -9.40 -26.90 -16.46
N CYS A 131 -9.68 -26.34 -15.29
CA CYS A 131 -9.23 -24.98 -14.95
C CYS A 131 -7.70 -24.79 -15.10
N SER A 132 -6.91 -25.81 -14.77
CA SER A 132 -5.44 -25.78 -14.93
C SER A 132 -4.97 -25.65 -16.38
N GLN A 133 -5.82 -25.94 -17.37
CA GLN A 133 -5.51 -25.91 -18.79
C GLN A 133 -5.84 -24.58 -19.47
N ILE A 134 -6.39 -23.60 -18.74
CA ILE A 134 -6.65 -22.24 -19.28
C ILE A 134 -5.33 -21.57 -19.74
N ASN A 135 -4.20 -21.85 -19.09
CA ASN A 135 -2.89 -21.36 -19.52
C ASN A 135 -2.25 -22.30 -20.56
N SER A 136 -2.95 -22.54 -21.66
CA SER A 136 -2.48 -23.39 -22.76
C SER A 136 -2.72 -22.75 -24.13
N ALA A 137 -1.94 -23.20 -25.11
CA ALA A 137 -2.17 -22.80 -26.50
C ALA A 137 -3.55 -23.29 -27.00
N ALA A 138 -3.98 -24.48 -26.57
CA ALA A 138 -5.28 -25.06 -26.92
C ALA A 138 -6.43 -24.17 -26.42
N PHE A 139 -6.35 -23.64 -25.19
CA PHE A 139 -7.35 -22.70 -24.68
C PHE A 139 -7.49 -21.47 -25.61
N LEU A 140 -6.38 -20.83 -25.98
CA LEU A 140 -6.44 -19.62 -26.81
C LEU A 140 -6.93 -19.90 -28.24
N GLN A 141 -6.46 -21.00 -28.85
CA GLN A 141 -6.67 -21.26 -30.28
C GLN A 141 -7.96 -22.02 -30.58
N GLU A 142 -8.45 -22.81 -29.62
CA GLU A 142 -9.62 -23.67 -29.78
C GLU A 142 -10.78 -23.14 -28.93
N VAL A 143 -10.63 -23.15 -27.61
CA VAL A 143 -11.72 -22.84 -26.66
C VAL A 143 -12.18 -21.38 -26.76
N LEU A 144 -11.24 -20.43 -26.69
CA LEU A 144 -11.55 -19.00 -26.77
C LEU A 144 -12.10 -18.65 -28.15
N ARG A 145 -11.58 -19.28 -29.20
CA ARG A 145 -12.06 -19.11 -30.58
C ARG A 145 -13.52 -19.56 -30.70
N GLU A 146 -13.85 -20.73 -30.17
CA GLU A 146 -15.23 -21.26 -30.14
C GLU A 146 -16.14 -20.34 -29.31
N TYR A 147 -15.70 -19.88 -28.15
CA TYR A 147 -16.43 -18.91 -27.33
C TYR A 147 -16.75 -17.62 -28.11
N VAL A 148 -15.80 -17.05 -28.84
CA VAL A 148 -16.01 -15.84 -29.66
C VAL A 148 -17.02 -16.08 -30.79
N LEU A 149 -16.98 -17.24 -31.44
CA LEU A 149 -17.94 -17.60 -32.49
C LEU A 149 -19.38 -17.61 -31.94
N HIS A 150 -19.57 -18.21 -30.77
CA HIS A 150 -20.89 -18.38 -30.13
C HIS A 150 -21.31 -17.23 -29.20
N ALA A 151 -20.46 -16.23 -28.97
CA ALA A 151 -20.80 -15.09 -28.14
C ALA A 151 -22.06 -14.36 -28.68
N THR A 152 -23.00 -14.05 -27.80
CA THR A 152 -24.23 -13.30 -28.13
C THR A 152 -24.08 -11.78 -27.95
N ASP A 153 -22.94 -11.35 -27.40
CA ASP A 153 -22.60 -9.94 -27.20
C ASP A 153 -22.49 -9.20 -28.55
N THR A 154 -23.39 -8.24 -28.77
CA THR A 154 -23.45 -7.44 -30.00
C THR A 154 -22.36 -6.37 -30.07
N GLU A 155 -21.73 -6.01 -28.95
CA GLU A 155 -20.61 -5.06 -28.91
C GLU A 155 -19.26 -5.73 -29.21
N LEU A 156 -19.19 -7.07 -29.10
CA LEU A 156 -17.99 -7.82 -29.41
C LEU A 156 -17.72 -7.85 -30.92
N ARG A 157 -16.62 -7.22 -31.34
CA ARG A 157 -16.08 -7.30 -32.71
C ARG A 157 -15.46 -8.68 -32.97
N LYS A 158 -16.31 -9.67 -33.27
CA LYS A 158 -15.91 -11.07 -33.50
C LYS A 158 -14.83 -11.23 -34.58
N ASP A 159 -14.97 -10.49 -35.68
CA ASP A 159 -14.00 -10.45 -36.79
C ASP A 159 -12.60 -10.10 -36.31
N VAL A 160 -12.50 -9.04 -35.48
CA VAL A 160 -11.25 -8.56 -34.91
C VAL A 160 -10.69 -9.55 -33.90
N ALA A 161 -11.53 -10.06 -32.99
CA ALA A 161 -11.10 -11.01 -31.96
C ALA A 161 -10.56 -12.32 -32.56
N LEU A 162 -11.21 -12.87 -33.59
CA LEU A 162 -10.74 -14.08 -34.27
C LEU A 162 -9.40 -13.85 -34.98
N LYS A 163 -9.22 -12.69 -35.63
CA LYS A 163 -7.96 -12.30 -36.24
C LYS A 163 -6.85 -12.17 -35.19
N ASP A 164 -7.14 -11.53 -34.06
CA ASP A 164 -6.17 -11.35 -32.97
C ASP A 164 -5.75 -12.71 -32.37
N ILE A 165 -6.67 -13.68 -32.26
CA ILE A 165 -6.34 -15.06 -31.81
C ILE A 165 -5.32 -15.69 -32.76
N GLU A 166 -5.49 -15.51 -34.07
CA GLU A 166 -4.56 -16.04 -35.07
C GLU A 166 -3.20 -15.32 -35.04
N GLU A 167 -3.20 -13.99 -34.98
CA GLU A 167 -1.98 -13.17 -34.91
C GLU A 167 -1.14 -13.45 -33.66
N THR A 168 -1.76 -13.90 -32.57
CA THR A 168 -1.08 -14.20 -31.29
C THR A 168 -0.62 -15.65 -31.17
N LYS A 169 -0.70 -16.44 -32.25
CA LYS A 169 -0.20 -17.82 -32.28
C LYS A 169 1.27 -17.91 -31.87
N GLY A 170 1.58 -18.86 -30.99
CA GLY A 170 2.93 -19.05 -30.45
C GLY A 170 3.33 -18.09 -29.32
N CYS A 171 2.54 -17.04 -29.05
CA CYS A 171 2.84 -15.98 -28.07
C CYS A 171 2.32 -16.26 -26.65
N LEU A 172 2.03 -17.52 -26.30
CA LEU A 172 1.50 -17.92 -24.97
C LEU A 172 2.33 -17.35 -23.81
N ALA A 173 3.64 -17.21 -23.97
CA ALA A 173 4.52 -16.64 -22.95
C ALA A 173 4.12 -15.21 -22.54
N LEU A 174 3.60 -14.38 -23.45
CA LEU A 174 3.11 -13.03 -23.15
C LEU A 174 1.76 -13.06 -22.40
N PHE A 175 0.94 -14.10 -22.61
CA PHE A 175 -0.30 -14.32 -21.89
C PHE A 175 -0.12 -15.07 -20.57
N SER A 176 0.96 -15.83 -20.39
CA SER A 176 1.08 -16.84 -19.34
C SER A 176 0.87 -16.27 -17.93
N LYS A 177 1.44 -15.10 -17.63
CA LYS A 177 1.21 -14.42 -16.34
C LYS A 177 -0.25 -13.99 -16.18
N PHE A 178 -0.84 -13.44 -17.24
CA PHE A 178 -2.24 -13.02 -17.24
C PHE A 178 -3.19 -14.22 -17.06
N LEU A 179 -3.01 -15.30 -17.83
CA LEU A 179 -3.82 -16.52 -17.75
C LEU A 179 -3.64 -17.26 -16.43
N THR A 180 -2.41 -17.41 -15.94
CA THR A 180 -2.14 -17.98 -14.60
C THR A 180 -2.88 -17.20 -13.52
N THR A 181 -2.88 -15.88 -13.62
CA THR A 181 -3.63 -15.01 -12.68
C THR A 181 -5.13 -15.28 -12.75
N ARG A 182 -5.69 -15.64 -13.92
CA ARG A 182 -7.11 -16.00 -14.06
C ARG A 182 -7.43 -17.39 -13.52
N ILE A 183 -6.48 -18.32 -13.65
CA ILE A 183 -6.56 -19.61 -12.94
C ILE A 183 -6.60 -19.35 -11.43
N THR A 184 -5.65 -18.59 -10.89
CA THR A 184 -5.64 -18.22 -9.45
C THR A 184 -6.90 -17.49 -9.03
N ALA A 185 -7.45 -16.62 -9.89
CA ALA A 185 -8.70 -15.92 -9.60
C ALA A 185 -9.86 -16.91 -9.40
N LEU A 186 -9.97 -17.94 -10.23
CA LEU A 186 -11.00 -18.97 -10.11
C LEU A 186 -10.73 -19.95 -8.96
N THR A 187 -9.47 -20.32 -8.73
CA THR A 187 -9.13 -21.43 -7.81
C THR A 187 -8.75 -21.03 -6.40
N VAL A 188 -8.36 -19.77 -6.19
CA VAL A 188 -7.89 -19.26 -4.89
C VAL A 188 -8.71 -18.05 -4.48
N TRP A 189 -8.67 -16.98 -5.26
CA TRP A 189 -9.24 -15.69 -4.85
C TRP A 189 -10.76 -15.70 -4.79
N MET A 190 -11.45 -16.36 -5.74
CA MET A 190 -12.91 -16.49 -5.71
C MET A 190 -13.38 -17.29 -4.48
N PRO A 191 -12.84 -18.47 -4.16
CA PRO A 191 -13.14 -19.15 -2.90
C PRO A 191 -12.84 -18.31 -1.65
N GLU A 192 -11.68 -17.66 -1.58
CA GLU A 192 -11.33 -16.77 -0.47
C GLU A 192 -12.30 -15.61 -0.33
N ARG A 193 -12.71 -14.99 -1.45
CA ARG A 193 -13.72 -13.91 -1.47
C ARG A 193 -15.07 -14.37 -0.99
N VAL A 194 -15.51 -15.59 -1.35
CA VAL A 194 -16.73 -16.20 -0.80
C VAL A 194 -16.64 -16.35 0.71
N ILE A 195 -15.49 -16.77 1.24
CA ILE A 195 -15.27 -16.93 2.69
C ILE A 195 -15.18 -15.57 3.41
N GLU A 196 -14.50 -14.58 2.83
CA GLU A 196 -14.41 -13.21 3.34
C GLU A 196 -15.80 -12.57 3.45
N ASN A 197 -16.57 -12.64 2.38
CA ASN A 197 -17.93 -12.12 2.34
C ASN A 197 -18.84 -12.87 3.32
N PHE A 198 -18.64 -14.17 3.53
CA PHE A 198 -19.39 -14.92 4.54
C PHE A 198 -19.13 -14.37 5.95
N LYS A 199 -17.87 -14.07 6.31
CA LYS A 199 -17.56 -13.44 7.61
C LYS A 199 -18.24 -12.08 7.77
N ILE A 200 -18.30 -11.28 6.71
CA ILE A 200 -19.02 -10.00 6.71
C ILE A 200 -20.51 -10.25 6.92
N TYR A 201 -21.09 -11.19 6.18
CA TYR A 201 -22.49 -11.57 6.27
C TYR A 201 -22.87 -12.08 7.66
N CYS A 202 -22.07 -12.97 8.27
CA CYS A 202 -22.24 -13.39 9.66
C CYS A 202 -22.25 -12.20 10.63
N SER A 203 -21.42 -11.18 10.38
CA SER A 203 -21.40 -9.96 11.21
C SER A 203 -22.59 -9.03 10.98
N ASN A 204 -23.32 -9.21 9.86
CA ASN A 204 -24.50 -8.45 9.48
C ASN A 204 -25.80 -9.09 10.01
N ILE A 205 -25.89 -10.43 10.07
CA ILE A 205 -27.05 -11.16 10.60
C ILE A 205 -27.59 -10.55 11.92
N PRO A 206 -26.80 -10.39 12.99
CA PRO A 206 -27.31 -9.80 14.24
C PRO A 206 -27.70 -8.32 14.11
N ARG A 207 -27.15 -7.59 13.13
CA ARG A 207 -27.54 -6.19 12.86
C ARG A 207 -28.88 -6.11 12.13
N ILE A 208 -29.12 -7.05 11.22
CA ILE A 208 -30.38 -7.21 10.50
C ILE A 208 -31.49 -7.60 11.48
N GLU A 209 -31.21 -8.56 12.38
CA GLU A 209 -32.13 -8.95 13.46
C GLU A 209 -32.48 -7.75 14.37
N ALA A 210 -31.50 -6.92 14.74
CA ALA A 210 -31.76 -5.72 15.55
C ALA A 210 -32.68 -4.72 14.84
N ILE A 211 -32.49 -4.48 13.54
CA ILE A 211 -33.39 -3.61 12.75
C ILE A 211 -34.82 -4.17 12.77
N PHE A 212 -34.97 -5.47 12.54
CA PHE A 212 -36.26 -6.14 12.54
C PHE A 212 -36.98 -6.03 13.89
N ASN A 213 -36.23 -6.18 14.99
CA ASN A 213 -36.79 -6.16 16.35
C ASN A 213 -37.05 -4.75 16.89
N GLU A 214 -36.18 -3.78 16.60
CA GLU A 214 -36.12 -2.49 17.30
C GLU A 214 -36.60 -1.30 16.45
N ALA A 215 -36.62 -1.42 15.11
CA ALA A 215 -37.00 -0.36 14.19
C ALA A 215 -38.03 -0.82 13.15
N LYS A 216 -39.26 -1.07 13.63
CA LYS A 216 -40.39 -1.58 12.84
C LYS A 216 -40.68 -0.75 11.58
N ASP A 217 -40.54 0.57 11.64
CA ASP A 217 -40.79 1.44 10.47
C ASP A 217 -39.77 1.22 9.34
N ILE A 218 -38.53 0.85 9.67
CA ILE A 218 -37.52 0.47 8.68
C ILE A 218 -37.82 -0.94 8.17
N ALA A 219 -38.15 -1.86 9.08
CA ALA A 219 -38.42 -3.25 8.75
C ALA A 219 -39.64 -3.42 7.82
N ASN A 220 -40.69 -2.61 7.98
CA ASN A 220 -41.89 -2.66 7.15
C ASN A 220 -41.64 -2.36 5.67
N ASN A 221 -40.61 -1.58 5.35
CA ASN A 221 -40.26 -1.24 3.96
C ASN A 221 -39.50 -2.38 3.24
N TYR A 222 -39.03 -3.40 3.96
CA TYR A 222 -38.18 -4.48 3.47
C TYR A 222 -38.49 -5.83 4.15
N SER A 223 -39.74 -6.05 4.58
CA SER A 223 -40.06 -7.12 5.52
C SER A 223 -39.72 -8.51 4.99
N ASP A 224 -40.02 -8.75 3.71
CA ASP A 224 -39.84 -10.06 3.07
C ASP A 224 -38.37 -10.33 2.75
N GLU A 225 -37.62 -9.29 2.37
CA GLU A 225 -36.18 -9.37 2.11
C GLU A 225 -35.37 -9.58 3.40
N LEU A 226 -35.68 -8.81 4.46
CA LEU A 226 -34.95 -8.88 5.74
C LEU A 226 -35.18 -10.22 6.46
N GLU A 227 -36.38 -10.78 6.35
CA GLU A 227 -36.73 -12.07 6.97
C GLU A 227 -35.89 -13.23 6.41
N LEU A 228 -35.53 -13.17 5.13
CA LEU A 228 -34.66 -14.16 4.49
C LEU A 228 -33.17 -13.91 4.80
N MET A 229 -32.76 -12.64 4.84
CA MET A 229 -31.36 -12.22 5.07
C MET A 229 -30.84 -12.46 6.51
N LYS A 230 -31.70 -12.82 7.46
CA LYS A 230 -31.25 -13.19 8.82
C LYS A 230 -30.71 -14.61 8.95
N THR A 231 -30.81 -15.42 7.89
CA THR A 231 -30.35 -16.81 7.92
C THR A 231 -28.99 -16.97 7.26
N ALA A 232 -28.13 -17.82 7.84
CA ALA A 232 -26.84 -18.17 7.25
C ALA A 232 -27.02 -18.82 5.86
N GLN A 233 -28.06 -19.64 5.70
CA GLN A 233 -28.32 -20.36 4.45
C GLN A 233 -28.67 -19.46 3.25
N TYR A 234 -29.28 -18.29 3.49
CA TYR A 234 -29.55 -17.32 2.42
C TYR A 234 -28.27 -16.88 1.69
N TYR A 235 -27.11 -17.01 2.32
CA TYR A 235 -25.83 -16.69 1.70
C TYR A 235 -25.55 -17.46 0.39
N THR A 236 -26.09 -18.67 0.24
CA THR A 236 -26.03 -19.43 -1.04
C THR A 236 -26.57 -18.65 -2.24
N LYS A 237 -27.53 -17.74 -2.02
CA LYS A 237 -28.17 -16.96 -3.08
C LYS A 237 -27.41 -15.69 -3.46
N ILE A 238 -26.38 -15.31 -2.70
CA ILE A 238 -25.66 -14.04 -2.86
C ILE A 238 -24.15 -14.24 -3.07
N LEU A 239 -23.79 -15.29 -3.82
CA LEU A 239 -22.40 -15.63 -4.15
C LEU A 239 -21.90 -14.99 -5.45
N SER A 240 -22.77 -14.92 -6.48
CA SER A 240 -22.46 -14.33 -7.79
C SER A 240 -22.38 -12.80 -7.71
N GLN A 241 -21.70 -12.16 -8.67
CA GLN A 241 -21.56 -10.71 -8.67
C GLN A 241 -22.91 -9.99 -8.71
N ASP A 242 -23.83 -10.45 -9.56
CA ASP A 242 -25.13 -9.81 -9.74
C ASP A 242 -25.96 -9.88 -8.46
N ALA A 243 -25.90 -11.02 -7.76
CA ALA A 243 -26.59 -11.19 -6.49
C ALA A 243 -25.95 -10.37 -5.34
N ILE A 244 -24.61 -10.26 -5.33
CA ILE A 244 -23.89 -9.37 -4.41
C ILE A 244 -24.27 -7.91 -4.65
N ASP A 245 -24.33 -7.46 -5.91
CA ASP A 245 -24.72 -6.10 -6.23
C ASP A 245 -26.18 -5.84 -5.82
N GLY A 246 -27.08 -6.81 -6.01
CA GLY A 246 -28.45 -6.77 -5.48
C GLY A 246 -28.50 -6.60 -3.95
N TYR A 247 -27.76 -7.42 -3.20
CA TYR A 247 -27.65 -7.30 -1.74
C TYR A 247 -27.09 -5.93 -1.30
N ASN A 248 -26.03 -5.46 -1.97
CA ASN A 248 -25.39 -4.19 -1.68
C ASN A 248 -26.27 -2.97 -2.03
N LEU A 249 -27.13 -3.10 -3.04
CA LEU A 249 -28.09 -2.09 -3.44
C LEU A 249 -29.16 -1.90 -2.37
N VAL A 250 -29.66 -2.98 -1.75
CA VAL A 250 -30.58 -2.90 -0.59
C VAL A 250 -29.95 -2.13 0.57
N ILE A 251 -28.65 -2.32 0.82
CA ILE A 251 -27.93 -1.65 1.90
C ILE A 251 -27.70 -0.16 1.62
N ALA A 252 -27.23 0.19 0.41
CA ALA A 252 -26.80 1.56 0.08
C ALA A 252 -27.90 2.45 -0.51
N GLY A 253 -28.86 1.86 -1.23
CA GLY A 253 -29.84 2.59 -2.02
C GLY A 253 -29.34 2.94 -3.42
N LYS A 254 -30.23 3.50 -4.23
CA LYS A 254 -29.97 3.89 -5.63
C LYS A 254 -29.81 5.41 -5.72
N ILE A 255 -28.71 5.86 -6.32
CA ILE A 255 -28.39 7.28 -6.55
C ILE A 255 -28.25 7.48 -8.06
N THR A 256 -28.93 8.49 -8.59
CA THR A 256 -28.89 8.90 -10.01
C THR A 256 -28.27 10.28 -10.15
N GLU A 257 -28.12 10.75 -11.39
CA GLU A 257 -27.67 12.12 -11.71
C GLU A 257 -28.58 13.22 -11.13
N ASN A 258 -29.81 12.86 -10.72
CA ASN A 258 -30.81 13.74 -10.13
C ASN A 258 -30.89 13.63 -8.58
N GLY A 259 -30.03 12.82 -7.95
CA GLY A 259 -30.00 12.62 -6.50
C GLY A 259 -30.37 11.20 -6.06
N ILE A 260 -30.77 11.04 -4.80
CA ILE A 260 -31.15 9.74 -4.22
C ILE A 260 -32.52 9.34 -4.78
N GLU A 261 -32.56 8.27 -5.57
CA GLU A 261 -33.81 7.70 -6.11
C GLU A 261 -34.47 6.76 -5.09
N THR A 262 -33.67 6.00 -4.35
CA THR A 262 -34.16 5.08 -3.31
C THR A 262 -33.19 5.05 -2.14
N LYS A 263 -33.68 5.28 -0.92
CA LYS A 263 -32.86 5.20 0.31
C LYS A 263 -32.57 3.73 0.63
N GLY A 264 -31.31 3.39 0.90
CA GLY A 264 -30.95 2.07 1.41
C GLY A 264 -31.04 1.97 2.94
N LEU A 265 -30.92 0.75 3.47
CA LEU A 265 -30.97 0.47 4.92
C LEU A 265 -30.00 1.35 5.72
N ASN A 266 -28.78 1.61 5.23
CA ASN A 266 -27.81 2.42 5.96
C ASN A 266 -28.17 3.92 6.05
N VAL A 267 -28.94 4.43 5.09
CA VAL A 267 -29.49 5.80 5.17
C VAL A 267 -30.58 5.84 6.23
N LEU A 268 -31.50 4.87 6.20
CA LEU A 268 -32.60 4.75 7.17
C LEU A 268 -32.10 4.54 8.61
N ILE A 269 -31.09 3.69 8.82
CA ILE A 269 -30.42 3.50 10.13
C ILE A 269 -29.83 4.81 10.65
N ASN A 270 -29.21 5.60 9.76
CA ASN A 270 -28.62 6.87 10.15
C ASN A 270 -29.69 7.89 10.56
N GLU A 271 -30.79 7.96 9.81
CA GLU A 271 -31.94 8.81 10.14
C GLU A 271 -32.56 8.39 11.48
N TYR A 272 -32.77 7.10 11.71
CA TYR A 272 -33.26 6.56 12.99
C TYR A 272 -32.34 6.92 14.16
N ASN A 273 -31.02 6.73 14.02
CA ASN A 273 -30.07 7.05 15.09
C ASN A 273 -30.00 8.55 15.40
N ILE A 274 -30.10 9.40 14.38
CA ILE A 274 -30.19 10.85 14.56
C ILE A 274 -31.48 11.19 15.33
N ASP A 275 -32.59 10.53 15.00
CA ASP A 275 -33.87 10.74 15.66
C ASP A 275 -33.84 10.32 17.14
N VAL A 276 -33.34 9.11 17.43
CA VAL A 276 -33.11 8.62 18.81
C VAL A 276 -32.25 9.60 19.60
N LYS A 277 -31.17 10.11 19.00
CA LYS A 277 -30.28 11.08 19.65
C LYS A 277 -30.96 12.42 19.92
N ASN A 278 -31.62 12.99 18.92
CA ASN A 278 -32.22 14.32 18.99
C ASN A 278 -33.44 14.34 19.92
N GLN A 279 -34.26 13.29 19.87
CA GLN A 279 -35.45 13.15 20.70
C GLN A 279 -35.17 12.51 22.07
N LYS A 280 -33.92 12.12 22.35
CA LYS A 280 -33.49 11.43 23.59
C LYS A 280 -34.36 10.21 23.91
N LEU A 281 -34.71 9.44 22.89
CA LEU A 281 -35.54 8.23 23.06
C LEU A 281 -34.75 7.15 23.81
N ASP A 282 -35.42 6.43 24.71
CA ASP A 282 -34.86 5.24 25.36
C ASP A 282 -34.91 4.04 24.41
N LYS A 283 -34.16 4.15 23.31
CA LYS A 283 -34.01 3.13 22.28
C LYS A 283 -32.53 2.92 21.96
N PRO A 284 -32.10 1.70 21.63
CA PRO A 284 -30.72 1.41 21.26
C PRO A 284 -30.34 2.07 19.93
N TYR A 285 -29.07 2.44 19.80
CA TYR A 285 -28.49 2.85 18.52
C TYR A 285 -28.23 1.64 17.63
N LEU A 286 -28.73 1.68 16.40
CA LEU A 286 -28.52 0.65 15.41
C LEU A 286 -27.16 0.80 14.73
N ARG A 287 -26.48 -0.32 14.49
CA ARG A 287 -25.21 -0.34 13.74
C ARG A 287 -25.49 -0.43 12.23
N LYS A 288 -24.70 0.30 11.43
CA LYS A 288 -24.75 0.18 9.96
C LYS A 288 -24.43 -1.26 9.52
N ILE A 289 -25.06 -1.70 8.44
CA ILE A 289 -24.80 -2.98 7.79
C ILE A 289 -23.59 -2.81 6.85
N ASN A 290 -22.70 -3.80 6.83
CA ASN A 290 -21.53 -3.79 5.96
C ASN A 290 -21.90 -4.33 4.57
N GLN A 291 -21.50 -3.65 3.50
CA GLN A 291 -21.61 -4.20 2.15
C GLN A 291 -20.65 -5.38 1.96
N LEU A 292 -21.05 -6.35 1.13
CA LEU A 292 -20.17 -7.43 0.69
C LEU A 292 -19.18 -6.90 -0.34
N TYR A 293 -17.97 -7.45 -0.35
CA TYR A 293 -17.02 -7.17 -1.41
C TYR A 293 -17.51 -7.75 -2.73
N LYS A 294 -17.21 -7.09 -3.85
CA LYS A 294 -17.46 -7.63 -5.20
C LYS A 294 -16.76 -8.96 -5.39
N GLN A 295 -17.28 -9.81 -6.26
CA GLN A 295 -16.60 -11.02 -6.67
C GLN A 295 -15.32 -10.72 -7.47
N THR A 296 -14.37 -11.64 -7.45
CA THR A 296 -13.07 -11.49 -8.09
C THR A 296 -13.20 -11.26 -9.61
N LEU A 297 -12.43 -10.31 -10.17
CA LEU A 297 -12.43 -9.90 -11.60
C LEU A 297 -13.66 -9.11 -12.10
N PHE A 298 -14.66 -8.86 -11.26
CA PHE A 298 -15.78 -8.00 -11.60
C PHE A 298 -15.47 -6.54 -11.25
N SER A 299 -15.61 -5.64 -12.22
CA SER A 299 -15.44 -4.21 -12.00
C SER A 299 -16.66 -3.61 -11.30
N SER A 300 -16.47 -2.53 -10.54
CA SER A 300 -17.58 -1.67 -10.19
C SER A 300 -18.18 -1.08 -11.45
N GLU A 301 -19.47 -1.26 -11.67
CA GLU A 301 -20.20 -0.38 -12.59
C GLU A 301 -19.96 1.05 -12.10
N LYS A 302 -19.32 1.85 -12.94
CA LYS A 302 -19.21 3.28 -12.65
C LYS A 302 -20.64 3.80 -12.73
N GLN A 303 -21.10 4.47 -11.68
CA GLN A 303 -22.43 5.10 -11.65
C GLN A 303 -22.68 6.01 -12.88
N PHE A 304 -21.60 6.46 -13.55
CA PHE A 304 -21.63 7.08 -14.88
C PHE A 304 -20.32 6.80 -15.64
N VAL A 305 -20.38 6.65 -16.97
CA VAL A 305 -19.19 6.45 -17.83
C VAL A 305 -18.81 7.78 -18.48
N ILE A 306 -17.63 8.30 -18.14
CA ILE A 306 -17.00 9.41 -18.87
C ILE A 306 -16.08 8.81 -19.96
N THR A 307 -16.34 9.14 -21.23
CA THR A 307 -15.50 8.79 -22.40
C THR A 307 -14.05 9.26 -22.18
N ALA A 308 -13.01 8.48 -22.43
CA ALA A 308 -11.64 8.91 -22.06
C ALA A 308 -10.95 9.73 -23.16
N ILE A 309 -10.26 10.82 -22.78
CA ILE A 309 -9.30 11.56 -23.64
C ILE A 309 -7.98 10.77 -23.76
N LYS A 310 -7.41 10.74 -24.97
CA LYS A 310 -6.14 10.07 -25.30
C LYS A 310 -5.03 11.00 -25.78
N THR A 311 -5.35 12.19 -26.29
CA THR A 311 -4.37 13.11 -26.91
C THR A 311 -4.53 14.55 -26.45
N ASP A 312 -3.45 15.33 -26.51
CA ASP A 312 -3.48 16.79 -26.23
C ASP A 312 -4.47 17.52 -27.18
N ASP A 313 -4.64 17.05 -28.42
CA ASP A 313 -5.58 17.68 -29.36
C ASP A 313 -7.04 17.43 -29.01
N GLU A 314 -7.36 16.28 -28.43
CA GLU A 314 -8.69 16.02 -27.87
C GLU A 314 -8.97 16.94 -26.68
N VAL A 315 -7.98 17.23 -25.83
CA VAL A 315 -8.11 18.22 -24.73
C VAL A 315 -8.51 19.59 -25.30
N ARG A 316 -7.82 20.07 -26.33
CA ARG A 316 -8.12 21.36 -26.97
C ARG A 316 -9.55 21.43 -27.51
N ARG A 317 -10.00 20.36 -28.18
CA ARG A 317 -11.37 20.27 -28.71
C ARG A 317 -12.42 20.28 -27.59
N VAL A 318 -12.17 19.54 -26.50
CA VAL A 318 -13.06 19.50 -25.35
C VAL A 318 -13.17 20.86 -24.67
N ILE A 319 -12.05 21.56 -24.46
CA ILE A 319 -12.05 22.91 -23.88
C ILE A 319 -12.83 23.89 -24.76
N LYS A 320 -12.59 23.88 -26.07
CA LYS A 320 -13.25 24.79 -27.01
C LYS A 320 -14.76 24.56 -27.04
N SER A 321 -15.19 23.29 -27.16
CA SER A 321 -16.61 22.94 -27.17
C SER A 321 -17.30 23.28 -25.84
N ALA A 322 -16.63 23.04 -24.71
CA ALA A 322 -17.16 23.39 -23.39
C ALA A 322 -17.33 24.92 -23.25
N TRP A 323 -16.36 25.70 -23.73
CA TRP A 323 -16.44 27.16 -23.72
C TRP A 323 -17.57 27.70 -24.59
N GLU A 324 -17.68 27.23 -25.84
CA GLU A 324 -18.74 27.67 -26.77
C GLU A 324 -20.14 27.40 -26.19
N SER A 325 -20.32 26.23 -25.56
CA SER A 325 -21.56 25.89 -24.84
C SER A 325 -21.79 26.81 -23.64
N PHE A 326 -20.76 27.05 -22.83
CA PHE A 326 -20.84 27.88 -21.64
C PHE A 326 -21.11 29.35 -21.95
N ASP A 327 -20.36 29.98 -22.86
CA ASP A 327 -20.44 31.42 -23.11
C ASP A 327 -21.82 31.83 -23.65
N GLY A 328 -22.38 31.00 -24.54
CA GLY A 328 -23.75 31.18 -25.02
C GLY A 328 -24.78 31.06 -23.90
N ALA A 329 -24.65 30.04 -23.05
CA ALA A 329 -25.57 29.81 -21.93
C ALA A 329 -25.45 30.88 -20.84
N ALA A 330 -24.24 31.24 -20.44
CA ALA A 330 -23.95 32.27 -19.43
C ALA A 330 -24.49 33.64 -19.85
N THR A 331 -24.38 34.00 -21.14
CA THR A 331 -24.94 35.24 -21.67
C THR A 331 -26.47 35.24 -21.61
N LYS A 332 -27.11 34.13 -21.99
CA LYS A 332 -28.57 33.96 -21.86
C LYS A 332 -29.01 34.00 -20.39
N MET A 333 -28.20 33.42 -19.49
CA MET A 333 -28.50 33.36 -18.06
C MET A 333 -28.49 34.75 -17.42
N LEU A 334 -27.46 35.55 -17.71
CA LEU A 334 -27.42 36.95 -17.26
C LEU A 334 -28.57 37.77 -17.85
N GLY A 335 -28.97 37.49 -19.09
CA GLY A 335 -30.17 38.08 -19.69
C GLY A 335 -31.42 37.78 -18.87
N LEU A 336 -31.67 36.49 -18.55
CA LEU A 336 -32.78 36.06 -17.72
C LEU A 336 -32.76 36.74 -16.34
N PHE A 337 -31.60 36.76 -15.68
CA PHE A 337 -31.47 37.39 -14.36
C PHE A 337 -31.73 38.89 -14.38
N LYS A 338 -31.28 39.62 -15.42
CA LYS A 338 -31.55 41.05 -15.58
C LYS A 338 -33.02 41.33 -15.86
N GLU A 339 -33.65 40.54 -16.73
CA GLU A 339 -35.09 40.60 -16.99
C GLU A 339 -35.89 40.42 -15.68
N THR A 340 -35.55 39.40 -14.88
CA THR A 340 -36.21 39.13 -13.59
C THR A 340 -35.93 40.21 -12.54
N LEU A 341 -34.71 40.76 -12.51
CA LEU A 341 -34.35 41.85 -11.60
C LEU A 341 -35.19 43.11 -11.88
N GLU A 342 -35.38 43.46 -13.16
CA GLU A 342 -36.19 44.62 -13.58
C GLU A 342 -37.69 44.38 -13.39
N ALA A 343 -38.18 43.17 -13.67
CA ALA A 343 -39.61 42.85 -13.65
C ALA A 343 -40.14 42.60 -12.23
N THR A 344 -39.40 41.86 -11.40
CA THR A 344 -39.90 41.35 -10.10
C THR A 344 -38.93 41.53 -8.95
N ASN A 345 -37.74 42.09 -9.17
CA ASN A 345 -36.66 42.17 -8.19
C ASN A 345 -36.34 40.81 -7.53
N GLY A 346 -36.45 39.72 -8.29
CA GLY A 346 -36.22 38.37 -7.79
C GLY A 346 -37.38 37.76 -6.99
N ASN A 347 -38.55 38.41 -6.95
CA ASN A 347 -39.75 37.78 -6.40
C ASN A 347 -40.14 36.56 -7.24
N GLY A 348 -40.44 35.45 -6.57
CA GLY A 348 -40.68 34.14 -7.20
C GLY A 348 -39.43 33.30 -7.52
N VAL A 349 -38.23 33.82 -7.25
CA VAL A 349 -36.96 33.08 -7.34
C VAL A 349 -36.49 32.70 -5.93
N CYS A 350 -36.16 31.43 -5.72
CA CYS A 350 -35.95 30.85 -4.40
C CYS A 350 -34.59 30.17 -4.25
N VAL A 351 -34.12 30.10 -3.01
CA VAL A 351 -32.88 29.45 -2.56
C VAL A 351 -33.21 28.49 -1.43
N LYS A 352 -32.72 27.24 -1.54
CA LYS A 352 -32.82 26.24 -0.48
C LYS A 352 -32.00 26.65 0.75
N GLY A 353 -32.58 26.56 1.95
CA GLY A 353 -31.95 26.93 3.22
C GLY A 353 -30.59 26.25 3.46
N ASN A 354 -30.44 25.00 3.01
CA ASN A 354 -29.18 24.25 3.12
C ASN A 354 -28.07 24.75 2.17
N ARG A 355 -28.39 25.59 1.17
CA ARG A 355 -27.43 26.24 0.25
C ARG A 355 -27.10 27.68 0.64
N LEU A 356 -27.69 28.22 1.71
CA LEU A 356 -27.41 29.58 2.19
C LEU A 356 -25.93 29.83 2.49
N HIS A 357 -25.17 28.81 2.88
CA HIS A 357 -23.74 28.96 3.14
C HIS A 357 -22.90 29.29 1.89
N ILE A 358 -23.36 28.88 0.70
CA ILE A 358 -22.74 29.21 -0.59
C ILE A 358 -23.05 30.66 -0.93
N LEU A 359 -24.32 31.04 -0.85
CA LEU A 359 -24.79 32.40 -1.11
C LEU A 359 -24.15 33.41 -0.14
N SER A 360 -24.10 33.07 1.16
CA SER A 360 -23.51 33.90 2.21
C SER A 360 -22.02 34.14 1.97
N HIS A 361 -21.27 33.10 1.60
CA HIS A 361 -19.85 33.26 1.27
C HIS A 361 -19.66 34.09 0.00
N ALA A 362 -20.45 33.86 -1.04
CA ALA A 362 -20.33 34.56 -2.31
C ALA A 362 -20.66 36.06 -2.21
N LEU A 363 -21.66 36.42 -1.39
CA LEU A 363 -22.12 37.80 -1.24
C LEU A 363 -21.37 38.56 -0.13
N LEU A 364 -21.04 37.90 0.97
CA LEU A 364 -20.57 38.55 2.21
C LEU A 364 -19.16 38.10 2.65
N GLY A 365 -18.57 37.08 2.02
CA GLY A 365 -17.28 36.52 2.42
C GLY A 365 -17.33 35.63 3.68
N GLU A 366 -18.50 35.42 4.28
CA GLU A 366 -18.70 34.60 5.48
C GLU A 366 -19.73 33.48 5.25
N HIS A 367 -19.40 32.24 5.64
CA HIS A 367 -20.26 31.08 5.40
C HIS A 367 -21.56 31.05 6.21
N LYS A 368 -21.66 31.79 7.32
CA LYS A 368 -22.80 31.70 8.24
C LYS A 368 -23.59 32.98 8.41
N ALA A 369 -23.12 34.13 7.93
CA ALA A 369 -23.74 35.42 8.20
C ALA A 369 -25.24 35.45 7.86
N ILE A 370 -25.65 35.03 6.66
CA ILE A 370 -27.08 34.99 6.28
C ILE A 370 -27.86 34.02 7.19
N THR A 371 -27.34 32.82 7.42
CA THR A 371 -28.00 31.80 8.26
C THR A 371 -28.16 32.27 9.70
N ASP A 372 -27.11 32.85 10.29
CA ASP A 372 -27.12 33.33 11.67
C ASP A 372 -28.07 34.52 11.82
N ASN A 373 -28.15 35.41 10.83
CA ASN A 373 -29.13 36.50 10.79
C ASN A 373 -30.58 36.00 10.70
N LEU A 374 -30.85 35.00 9.85
CA LEU A 374 -32.18 34.38 9.75
C LEU A 374 -32.55 33.62 11.03
N VAL A 375 -31.62 32.90 11.66
CA VAL A 375 -31.84 32.24 12.95
C VAL A 375 -32.12 33.27 14.03
N LYS A 376 -31.39 34.40 14.03
CA LYS A 376 -31.65 35.50 14.96
C LYS A 376 -33.03 36.10 14.77
N ALA A 377 -33.47 36.33 13.53
CA ALA A 377 -34.80 36.84 13.22
C ALA A 377 -35.90 35.87 13.68
N GLU A 378 -35.77 34.58 13.36
CA GLU A 378 -36.69 33.52 13.80
C GLU A 378 -36.76 33.44 15.34
N LEU A 379 -35.62 33.52 16.01
CA LEU A 379 -35.57 33.54 17.48
C LEU A 379 -36.25 34.79 18.05
N VAL A 380 -36.07 35.97 17.46
CA VAL A 380 -36.73 37.20 17.94
C VAL A 380 -38.26 37.05 17.86
N GLU A 381 -38.78 36.54 16.74
CA GLU A 381 -40.21 36.30 16.55
C GLU A 381 -40.77 35.30 17.58
N ILE A 382 -40.06 34.18 17.79
CA ILE A 382 -40.45 33.18 18.80
C ILE A 382 -40.43 33.78 20.21
N HIS A 383 -39.39 34.55 20.57
CA HIS A 383 -39.29 35.18 21.88
C HIS A 383 -40.36 36.26 22.10
N GLU A 384 -40.78 37.00 21.07
CA GLU A 384 -41.92 37.91 21.17
C GLU A 384 -43.23 37.18 21.42
N MET A 385 -43.49 36.07 20.73
CA MET A 385 -44.65 35.24 21.00
C MET A 385 -44.66 34.70 22.43
N LEU A 386 -43.49 34.31 22.96
CA LEU A 386 -43.33 33.80 24.34
C LEU A 386 -43.58 34.86 25.43
N LYS A 387 -43.52 36.17 25.10
CA LYS A 387 -43.83 37.26 26.06
C LYS A 387 -45.32 37.40 26.36
N ASN A 388 -46.21 36.80 25.56
CA ASN A 388 -47.64 36.87 25.81
C ASN A 388 -48.06 35.94 26.96
N GLU A 389 -48.38 36.54 28.11
CA GLU A 389 -48.73 35.84 29.35
C GLU A 389 -50.04 35.02 29.27
N ALA A 390 -50.88 35.27 28.25
CA ALA A 390 -52.12 34.53 28.00
C ALA A 390 -51.91 33.23 27.17
N LEU A 391 -50.66 32.85 26.85
CA LEU A 391 -50.38 31.63 26.08
C LEU A 391 -50.76 30.35 26.84
N LYS A 392 -51.38 29.40 26.12
CA LYS A 392 -51.65 28.06 26.64
C LYS A 392 -50.32 27.31 26.91
N PRO A 393 -50.23 26.52 27.99
CA PRO A 393 -49.00 25.77 28.33
C PRO A 393 -48.48 24.87 27.20
N SER A 394 -49.37 24.25 26.43
CA SER A 394 -49.00 23.40 25.29
C SER A 394 -48.33 24.18 24.16
N MET A 395 -48.84 25.37 23.83
CA MET A 395 -48.28 26.24 22.78
C MET A 395 -46.96 26.87 23.23
N ARG A 396 -46.84 27.19 24.52
CA ARG A 396 -45.59 27.69 25.10
C ARG A 396 -44.49 26.64 25.02
N ALA A 397 -44.78 25.39 25.38
CA ALA A 397 -43.83 24.28 25.24
C ALA A 397 -43.44 24.01 23.78
N GLU A 398 -44.37 24.20 22.82
CA GLU A 398 -44.09 24.09 21.39
C GLU A 398 -43.14 25.19 20.88
N LEU A 399 -43.35 26.44 21.31
CA LEU A 399 -42.47 27.56 20.99
C LEU A 399 -41.08 27.41 21.63
N GLU A 400 -41.00 26.95 22.89
CA GLU A 400 -39.73 26.65 23.55
C GLU A 400 -38.97 25.53 22.81
N LYS A 401 -39.68 24.51 22.31
CA LYS A 401 -39.08 23.47 21.45
C LYS A 401 -38.59 24.06 20.11
N ARG A 402 -39.30 25.04 19.54
CA ARG A 402 -38.87 25.76 18.31
C ARG A 402 -37.59 26.55 18.52
N VAL A 403 -37.35 27.13 19.71
CA VAL A 403 -36.08 27.79 20.06
C VAL A 403 -34.92 26.81 19.93
N ASP A 404 -35.05 25.60 20.50
CA ASP A 404 -34.00 24.57 20.48
C ASP A 404 -33.69 24.05 19.06
N ILE A 405 -34.62 24.16 18.12
CA ILE A 405 -34.46 23.67 16.73
C ILE A 405 -34.40 24.79 15.68
N ALA A 406 -34.33 26.06 16.06
CA ALA A 406 -34.42 27.21 15.15
C ALA A 406 -33.43 27.13 13.97
N GLN A 407 -32.18 26.72 14.25
CA GLN A 407 -31.18 26.53 13.20
C GLN A 407 -31.57 25.43 12.19
N SER A 408 -32.21 24.36 12.65
CA SER A 408 -32.70 23.28 11.79
C SER A 408 -33.89 23.74 10.93
N LEU A 409 -34.77 24.59 11.48
CA LEU A 409 -35.89 25.18 10.75
C LEU A 409 -35.40 26.06 9.60
N VAL A 410 -34.44 26.95 9.88
CA VAL A 410 -33.84 27.82 8.86
C VAL A 410 -33.16 27.02 7.75
N VAL A 411 -32.43 25.96 8.09
CA VAL A 411 -31.74 25.13 7.08
C VAL A 411 -32.70 24.32 6.20
N LYS A 412 -33.90 24.00 6.69
CA LYS A 412 -34.91 23.21 5.97
C LYS A 412 -35.88 24.05 5.13
N LYS A 413 -35.96 25.36 5.37
CA LYS A 413 -36.90 26.26 4.69
C LYS A 413 -36.33 26.75 3.36
N ASP A 414 -37.21 27.02 2.40
CA ASP A 414 -36.89 27.70 1.14
C ASP A 414 -37.15 29.20 1.28
N TYR A 415 -36.26 30.02 0.75
CA TYR A 415 -36.33 31.47 0.86
C TYR A 415 -36.42 32.09 -0.53
N SER A 416 -37.44 32.91 -0.79
CA SER A 416 -37.39 33.83 -1.91
C SER A 416 -36.23 34.81 -1.70
N PHE A 417 -35.63 35.32 -2.79
CA PHE A 417 -34.56 36.32 -2.64
C PHE A 417 -35.03 37.57 -1.90
N THR A 418 -36.29 37.97 -2.06
CA THR A 418 -36.88 39.11 -1.33
C THR A 418 -36.92 38.88 0.17
N ALA A 419 -37.16 37.63 0.63
CA ALA A 419 -37.12 37.28 2.05
C ALA A 419 -35.70 37.29 2.64
N LEU A 420 -34.66 37.32 1.79
CA LEU A 420 -33.26 37.36 2.20
C LEU A 420 -32.71 38.80 2.29
N ASP A 421 -33.44 39.80 1.81
CA ASP A 421 -32.97 41.18 1.75
C ASP A 421 -32.47 41.68 3.11
N GLU A 422 -33.26 41.54 4.17
CA GLU A 422 -32.87 41.97 5.53
C GLU A 422 -31.65 41.21 6.08
N ALA A 423 -31.57 39.92 5.79
CA ALA A 423 -30.46 39.06 6.25
C ALA A 423 -29.13 39.41 5.58
N VAL A 424 -29.16 39.99 4.38
CA VAL A 424 -27.98 40.42 3.60
C VAL A 424 -27.61 41.88 3.88
N THR A 425 -28.56 42.74 4.25
CA THR A 425 -28.36 44.20 4.41
C THR A 425 -27.77 44.61 5.78
N SER A 426 -27.68 43.70 6.74
CA SER A 426 -27.22 43.99 8.12
C SER A 426 -25.69 44.17 8.30
N ILE A 427 -24.94 44.35 7.21
CA ILE A 427 -23.47 44.48 7.22
C ILE A 427 -23.08 45.86 6.68
N ASP A 428 -22.48 46.65 7.56
CA ASP A 428 -21.81 47.96 7.40
C ASP A 428 -22.10 48.74 6.09
N GLU A 429 -22.91 49.81 6.20
CA GLU A 429 -23.31 50.73 5.12
C GLU A 429 -22.12 51.41 4.40
N ASN A 430 -20.89 51.28 4.90
CA ASN A 430 -19.70 51.90 4.33
C ASN A 430 -18.99 51.09 3.23
N VAL A 431 -19.42 49.85 2.92
CA VAL A 431 -18.69 48.97 2.00
C VAL A 431 -19.30 48.90 0.59
N ILE A 432 -20.58 49.23 0.37
CA ILE A 432 -21.22 49.08 -0.95
C ILE A 432 -22.14 50.26 -1.26
N GLY A 433 -21.67 51.19 -2.10
CA GLY A 433 -22.43 52.36 -2.58
C GLY A 433 -23.55 52.06 -3.59
N LEU A 434 -24.27 50.95 -3.44
CA LEU A 434 -25.43 50.59 -4.26
C LEU A 434 -26.52 50.04 -3.34
N SER A 435 -27.57 50.83 -3.13
CA SER A 435 -28.84 50.32 -2.62
C SER A 435 -29.33 49.12 -3.45
N LYS A 436 -30.07 48.21 -2.81
CA LYS A 436 -31.14 47.33 -3.34
C LYS A 436 -30.79 45.85 -3.40
N GLY A 437 -31.37 45.05 -2.48
CA GLY A 437 -31.80 43.64 -2.67
C GLY A 437 -30.73 42.53 -2.76
N ALA A 438 -30.97 41.41 -2.07
CA ALA A 438 -30.17 40.19 -2.13
C ALA A 438 -30.07 39.63 -3.57
N PHE A 439 -31.14 39.74 -4.37
CA PHE A 439 -31.12 39.29 -5.77
C PHE A 439 -30.20 40.14 -6.63
N ASN A 440 -30.18 41.47 -6.46
CA ASN A 440 -29.29 42.35 -7.22
C ASN A 440 -27.81 42.07 -6.91
N LEU A 441 -27.47 41.88 -5.64
CA LEU A 441 -26.11 41.48 -5.22
C LEU A 441 -25.73 40.13 -5.83
N TYR A 442 -26.67 39.19 -5.85
CA TYR A 442 -26.52 37.91 -6.53
C TYR A 442 -26.26 38.05 -8.03
N VAL A 443 -27.02 38.88 -8.74
CA VAL A 443 -26.83 39.13 -10.18
C VAL A 443 -25.49 39.80 -10.44
N ALA A 444 -25.12 40.82 -9.66
CA ALA A 444 -23.84 41.52 -9.78
C ALA A 444 -22.66 40.57 -9.57
N LYS A 445 -22.72 39.74 -8.52
CA LYS A 445 -21.67 38.74 -8.25
C LYS A 445 -21.60 37.68 -9.33
N THR A 446 -22.74 37.23 -9.84
CA THR A 446 -22.77 36.26 -10.95
C THR A 446 -22.17 36.86 -12.22
N GLU A 447 -22.44 38.13 -12.52
CA GLU A 447 -21.83 38.84 -13.65
C GLU A 447 -20.31 39.00 -13.49
N GLU A 448 -19.83 39.29 -12.28
CA GLU A 448 -18.39 39.34 -11.95
C GLU A 448 -17.71 37.99 -12.22
N LEU A 449 -18.27 36.88 -11.71
CA LEU A 449 -17.73 35.54 -11.89
C LEU A 449 -17.72 35.10 -13.37
N ILE A 450 -18.76 35.46 -14.14
CA ILE A 450 -18.80 35.20 -15.58
C ILE A 450 -17.73 36.02 -16.32
N LYS A 451 -17.49 37.28 -15.93
CA LYS A 451 -16.41 38.10 -16.51
C LYS A 451 -15.03 37.49 -16.22
N GLU A 452 -14.83 36.99 -15.01
CA GLU A 452 -13.61 36.29 -14.62
C GLU A 452 -13.39 35.01 -15.47
N ALA A 453 -14.42 34.18 -15.64
CA ALA A 453 -14.35 33.00 -16.52
C ALA A 453 -13.98 33.38 -17.97
N LYS A 454 -14.56 34.47 -18.51
CA LYS A 454 -14.22 35.04 -19.83
C LYS A 454 -12.76 35.51 -19.91
N MET A 455 -12.22 36.08 -18.84
CA MET A 455 -10.83 36.50 -18.77
C MET A 455 -9.89 35.28 -18.85
N TYR A 456 -10.12 34.25 -18.04
CA TYR A 456 -9.27 33.04 -18.05
C TYR A 456 -9.33 32.29 -19.38
N TYR A 457 -10.51 32.24 -20.05
CA TYR A 457 -10.57 31.67 -21.38
C TYR A 457 -9.73 32.46 -22.40
N LYS A 458 -9.75 33.80 -22.35
CA LYS A 458 -8.90 34.64 -23.22
C LYS A 458 -7.42 34.40 -22.95
N VAL A 459 -7.02 34.19 -21.70
CA VAL A 459 -5.64 33.81 -21.34
C VAL A 459 -5.27 32.47 -21.96
N LEU A 460 -6.16 31.47 -21.88
CA LEU A 460 -5.96 30.18 -22.54
C LEU A 460 -5.83 30.34 -24.07
N GLU A 461 -6.78 30.99 -24.73
CA GLU A 461 -6.79 31.23 -26.18
C GLU A 461 -5.54 32.00 -26.66
N GLY A 462 -5.11 32.98 -25.88
CA GLY A 462 -3.91 33.77 -26.10
C GLY A 462 -2.60 33.04 -25.79
N GLY A 463 -2.66 31.97 -25.00
CA GLY A 463 -1.52 31.31 -24.38
C GLY A 463 -0.95 30.09 -25.12
N ASP A 464 -0.01 29.43 -24.47
CA ASP A 464 0.79 28.34 -25.05
C ASP A 464 -0.03 27.06 -25.36
N ILE A 465 -1.17 26.88 -24.69
CA ILE A 465 -2.02 25.69 -24.82
C ILE A 465 -2.59 25.53 -26.24
N PHE A 466 -3.02 26.63 -26.88
CA PHE A 466 -3.56 26.63 -28.25
C PHE A 466 -2.50 27.02 -29.30
N LYS A 467 -1.37 27.61 -28.90
CA LYS A 467 -0.39 28.16 -29.84
C LYS A 467 0.82 27.27 -30.11
N LYS A 468 1.54 26.72 -29.11
CA LYS A 468 2.87 26.11 -29.36
C LYS A 468 3.37 24.99 -28.42
N ARG A 469 2.58 24.36 -27.54
CA ARG A 469 3.13 23.39 -26.55
C ARG A 469 2.38 22.06 -26.36
N HIS A 470 3.05 21.13 -25.65
CA HIS A 470 2.45 19.95 -25.02
C HIS A 470 1.68 20.37 -23.76
N ILE A 471 0.52 19.75 -23.49
CA ILE A 471 -0.34 20.12 -22.35
C ILE A 471 0.07 19.36 -21.09
N LYS A 472 0.28 18.05 -21.24
CA LYS A 472 0.61 17.16 -20.13
C LYS A 472 2.04 17.38 -19.62
N GLY A 473 2.19 17.66 -18.33
CA GLY A 473 3.50 17.80 -17.67
C GLY A 473 4.11 19.20 -17.73
N ASP A 474 3.43 20.18 -18.34
CA ASP A 474 3.79 21.60 -18.27
C ASP A 474 3.00 22.26 -17.14
N LYS A 475 3.69 22.64 -16.06
CA LYS A 475 3.08 23.23 -14.86
C LYS A 475 2.31 24.52 -15.18
N HIS A 476 2.84 25.37 -16.05
CA HIS A 476 2.20 26.64 -16.38
C HIS A 476 0.89 26.43 -17.15
N VAL A 477 0.87 25.45 -18.05
CA VAL A 477 -0.36 25.09 -18.77
C VAL A 477 -1.41 24.49 -17.84
N GLN A 478 -1.00 23.69 -16.86
CA GLN A 478 -1.91 23.11 -15.88
C GLN A 478 -2.50 24.17 -14.94
N GLU A 479 -1.71 25.14 -14.48
CA GLU A 479 -2.19 26.31 -13.73
C GLU A 479 -3.27 27.06 -14.51
N MET A 480 -3.01 27.42 -15.78
CA MET A 480 -4.02 28.09 -16.61
C MET A 480 -5.31 27.27 -16.79
N LEU A 481 -5.20 25.94 -16.86
CA LEU A 481 -6.37 25.05 -16.96
C LEU A 481 -7.19 25.03 -15.67
N VAL A 482 -6.51 24.94 -14.53
CA VAL A 482 -7.14 24.94 -13.21
C VAL A 482 -7.86 26.25 -12.99
N ASP A 483 -7.20 27.39 -13.21
CA ASP A 483 -7.81 28.71 -13.05
C ASP A 483 -9.09 28.85 -13.90
N PHE A 484 -9.04 28.40 -15.15
CA PHE A 484 -10.22 28.41 -16.04
C PHE A 484 -11.36 27.53 -15.53
N PHE A 485 -11.07 26.28 -15.16
CA PHE A 485 -12.12 25.36 -14.71
C PHE A 485 -12.63 25.68 -13.30
N ASP A 486 -11.81 26.24 -12.42
CA ASP A 486 -12.21 26.75 -11.11
C ASP A 486 -13.15 27.94 -11.29
N ALA A 487 -12.85 28.88 -12.20
CA ALA A 487 -13.76 29.98 -12.52
C ALA A 487 -15.11 29.49 -13.07
N LEU A 488 -15.12 28.46 -13.94
CA LEU A 488 -16.36 27.82 -14.38
C LEU A 488 -17.11 27.13 -13.22
N THR A 489 -16.38 26.57 -12.26
CA THR A 489 -16.96 25.94 -11.06
C THR A 489 -17.64 26.94 -10.16
N GLU A 490 -17.03 28.10 -9.93
CA GLU A 490 -17.64 29.17 -9.14
C GLU A 490 -18.94 29.68 -9.78
N VAL A 491 -18.97 29.83 -11.11
CA VAL A 491 -20.20 30.16 -11.85
C VAL A 491 -21.28 29.07 -11.68
N ARG A 492 -20.91 27.79 -11.76
CA ARG A 492 -21.86 26.69 -11.51
C ARG A 492 -22.39 26.72 -10.07
N ASN A 493 -21.51 26.91 -9.09
CA ASN A 493 -21.85 26.92 -7.68
C ASN A 493 -22.86 28.02 -7.35
N ILE A 494 -22.59 29.26 -7.79
CA ILE A 494 -23.49 30.40 -7.54
C ILE A 494 -24.82 30.23 -8.27
N ILE A 495 -24.84 29.73 -9.51
CA ILE A 495 -26.10 29.50 -10.25
C ILE A 495 -26.91 28.39 -9.57
N SER A 496 -26.25 27.34 -9.09
CA SER A 496 -26.91 26.20 -8.45
C SER A 496 -27.65 26.54 -7.15
N VAL A 497 -27.42 27.70 -6.53
CA VAL A 497 -28.16 28.06 -5.29
C VAL A 497 -29.65 28.26 -5.55
N ILE A 498 -30.01 28.62 -6.78
CA ILE A 498 -31.39 28.74 -7.24
C ILE A 498 -31.99 27.34 -7.36
N SER A 499 -33.16 27.15 -6.75
CA SER A 499 -33.89 25.88 -6.82
C SER A 499 -35.38 26.11 -6.65
N MET A 500 -36.18 25.39 -7.44
CA MET A 500 -37.63 25.39 -7.29
C MET A 500 -38.01 24.87 -5.88
N PRO A 501 -38.88 25.59 -5.14
CA PRO A 501 -39.30 25.17 -3.80
C PRO A 501 -40.23 23.96 -3.84
N ASP A 502 -40.27 23.20 -2.75
CA ASP A 502 -41.06 21.96 -2.67
C ASP A 502 -42.59 22.23 -2.63
N GLU A 503 -42.99 23.39 -2.09
CA GLU A 503 -44.36 23.92 -2.13
C GLU A 503 -44.45 25.04 -3.18
N ASN A 504 -45.27 24.84 -4.22
CA ASN A 504 -45.25 25.63 -5.46
C ASN A 504 -46.01 26.97 -5.39
N GLU A 505 -46.47 27.40 -4.20
CA GLU A 505 -47.44 28.49 -4.07
C GLU A 505 -46.88 29.88 -4.47
N ASP A 506 -45.56 30.10 -4.34
CA ASP A 506 -44.91 31.40 -4.59
C ASP A 506 -43.82 31.39 -5.67
N ALA A 507 -43.62 30.28 -6.41
CA ALA A 507 -42.53 30.14 -7.39
C ALA A 507 -42.90 30.61 -8.81
N ASP A 508 -41.99 31.31 -9.51
CA ASP A 508 -42.16 31.65 -10.93
C ASP A 508 -41.81 30.46 -11.84
N VAL A 509 -42.81 29.66 -12.17
CA VAL A 509 -42.68 28.48 -13.05
C VAL A 509 -42.11 28.84 -14.43
N SER A 510 -42.43 30.02 -14.96
CA SER A 510 -41.91 30.46 -16.27
C SER A 510 -40.42 30.77 -16.22
N PHE A 511 -39.95 31.35 -15.11
CA PHE A 511 -38.53 31.54 -14.85
C PHE A 511 -37.80 30.19 -14.77
N TYR A 512 -38.29 29.25 -13.95
CA TYR A 512 -37.60 27.96 -13.74
C TYR A 512 -37.49 27.12 -15.02
N ASN A 513 -38.52 27.12 -15.87
CA ASN A 513 -38.46 26.43 -17.17
C ASN A 513 -37.34 26.99 -18.08
N ARG A 514 -37.21 28.31 -18.17
CA ARG A 514 -36.12 28.98 -18.93
C ARG A 514 -34.77 28.78 -18.24
N PHE A 515 -34.75 28.80 -16.92
CA PHE A 515 -33.55 28.64 -16.12
C PHE A 515 -32.95 27.25 -16.31
N ASP A 516 -33.74 26.19 -16.16
CA ASP A 516 -33.27 24.80 -16.28
C ASP A 516 -32.73 24.51 -17.68
N GLU A 517 -33.40 24.99 -18.74
CA GLU A 517 -32.93 24.85 -20.13
C GLU A 517 -31.53 25.48 -20.33
N ILE A 518 -31.31 26.65 -19.76
CA ILE A 518 -30.02 27.36 -19.86
C ILE A 518 -28.97 26.69 -18.97
N TYR A 519 -29.34 26.34 -17.73
CA TYR A 519 -28.43 25.81 -16.73
C TYR A 519 -27.83 24.46 -17.12
N GLU A 520 -28.59 23.59 -17.80
CA GLU A 520 -28.05 22.30 -18.28
C GLU A 520 -26.80 22.47 -19.16
N ASN A 521 -26.75 23.50 -20.00
CA ASN A 521 -25.57 23.80 -20.83
C ASN A 521 -24.37 24.32 -20.02
N ILE A 522 -24.63 25.04 -18.92
CA ILE A 522 -23.59 25.50 -17.98
C ILE A 522 -23.07 24.29 -17.19
N ARG A 523 -23.96 23.39 -16.78
CA ARG A 523 -23.64 22.16 -16.04
C ARG A 523 -22.63 21.31 -16.81
N LEU A 524 -22.79 21.11 -18.12
CA LEU A 524 -21.91 20.27 -18.96
C LEU A 524 -20.41 20.56 -18.83
N THR A 525 -20.01 21.76 -18.40
CA THR A 525 -18.60 22.10 -18.13
C THR A 525 -17.94 21.21 -17.06
N TYR A 526 -18.70 20.62 -16.12
CA TYR A 526 -18.16 19.66 -15.13
C TYR A 526 -17.60 18.40 -15.81
N LYS A 527 -18.23 17.96 -16.90
CA LYS A 527 -17.80 16.78 -17.66
C LYS A 527 -16.48 17.07 -18.38
N ALA A 528 -16.38 18.24 -19.00
CA ALA A 528 -15.14 18.71 -19.63
C ALA A 528 -13.99 18.82 -18.62
N GLU A 529 -14.24 19.38 -17.44
CA GLU A 529 -13.26 19.46 -16.35
C GLU A 529 -12.74 18.05 -15.98
N ASN A 530 -13.65 17.12 -15.69
CA ASN A 530 -13.29 15.75 -15.31
C ASN A 530 -12.51 15.02 -16.43
N LEU A 531 -12.89 15.21 -17.68
CA LEU A 531 -12.21 14.66 -18.85
C LEU A 531 -10.76 15.14 -18.94
N VAL A 532 -10.58 16.46 -18.88
CA VAL A 532 -9.28 17.11 -19.00
C VAL A 532 -8.40 16.77 -17.80
N ARG A 533 -8.93 16.90 -16.57
CA ARG A 533 -8.24 16.55 -15.32
C ARG A 533 -7.75 15.09 -15.34
N ASN A 534 -8.60 14.14 -15.73
CA ASN A 534 -8.24 12.71 -15.78
C ASN A 534 -7.12 12.41 -16.81
N TYR A 535 -6.99 13.23 -17.86
CA TYR A 535 -5.94 13.06 -18.87
C TYR A 535 -4.60 13.65 -18.41
N ILE A 536 -4.61 14.91 -17.96
CA ILE A 536 -3.39 15.66 -17.62
C ILE A 536 -2.74 15.16 -16.33
N THR A 537 -3.51 14.58 -15.40
CA THR A 537 -3.01 14.05 -14.11
C THR A 537 -2.37 12.66 -14.22
N LYS A 538 -2.33 12.04 -15.41
CA LYS A 538 -1.62 10.77 -15.62
C LYS A 538 -0.10 10.99 -15.51
N SER A 539 0.65 10.06 -14.95
CA SER A 539 2.11 10.22 -14.90
C SER A 539 2.75 10.08 -16.30
N VAL A 540 3.95 10.63 -16.49
CA VAL A 540 4.72 10.39 -17.72
C VAL A 540 5.12 8.91 -17.81
N LYS A 541 5.48 8.31 -16.67
CA LYS A 541 5.82 6.88 -16.58
C LYS A 541 4.66 5.99 -17.02
N ASP A 542 3.43 6.37 -16.69
CA ASP A 542 2.21 5.63 -17.07
C ASP A 542 1.97 5.67 -18.59
N THR A 543 2.45 6.71 -19.26
CA THR A 543 2.42 6.83 -20.73
C THR A 543 3.63 6.22 -21.44
N ALA A 544 4.73 6.05 -20.71
CA ALA A 544 5.98 5.47 -21.20
C ALA A 544 5.98 3.94 -21.03
N GLU A 545 4.98 3.27 -21.60
CA GLU A 545 4.83 1.81 -21.45
C GLU A 545 6.08 1.08 -21.95
N GLU A 546 6.74 0.35 -21.06
CA GLU A 546 7.84 -0.56 -21.37
C GLU A 546 7.26 -1.95 -21.64
N LYS A 547 7.57 -2.51 -22.80
CA LYS A 547 7.02 -3.79 -23.28
C LYS A 547 8.15 -4.76 -23.61
N GLN A 548 7.97 -6.04 -23.33
CA GLN A 548 8.97 -7.05 -23.69
C GLN A 548 9.08 -7.13 -25.23
N THR A 549 10.24 -6.85 -25.79
CA THR A 549 10.43 -6.95 -27.23
C THR A 549 10.73 -8.39 -27.63
N CYS A 550 10.12 -8.84 -28.72
CA CYS A 550 10.41 -10.14 -29.32
C CYS A 550 11.29 -10.01 -30.57
N PHE A 551 11.68 -8.78 -30.92
CA PHE A 551 12.49 -8.46 -32.10
C PHE A 551 11.94 -9.14 -33.36
N GLY A 552 10.65 -8.95 -33.62
CA GLY A 552 9.99 -9.49 -34.82
C GLY A 552 9.71 -11.00 -34.79
N THR A 553 9.99 -11.72 -33.70
CA THR A 553 9.80 -13.18 -33.64
C THR A 553 9.27 -13.70 -32.30
N PRO A 554 8.09 -14.37 -32.26
CA PRO A 554 7.54 -14.94 -31.02
C PRO A 554 8.45 -15.95 -30.31
N ALA A 555 9.39 -16.58 -31.04
CA ALA A 555 10.37 -17.50 -30.47
C ALA A 555 11.23 -16.84 -29.37
N ARG A 556 11.46 -15.52 -29.46
CA ARG A 556 12.22 -14.73 -28.47
C ARG A 556 11.55 -14.70 -27.10
N LEU A 557 10.25 -14.96 -27.02
CA LEU A 557 9.53 -15.00 -25.74
C LEU A 557 9.85 -16.24 -24.90
N ARG A 558 10.53 -17.24 -25.49
CA ARG A 558 11.02 -18.46 -24.83
C ARG A 558 12.54 -18.54 -24.91
N THR A 559 13.20 -17.40 -24.74
CA THR A 559 14.65 -17.32 -24.84
C THR A 559 15.31 -18.13 -23.73
N GLN A 560 16.33 -18.89 -24.07
CA GLN A 560 17.17 -19.59 -23.10
C GLN A 560 18.63 -19.18 -23.27
N TRP A 561 19.41 -19.30 -22.21
CA TRP A 561 20.85 -19.19 -22.31
C TRP A 561 21.38 -20.33 -23.17
N TRP A 562 22.37 -20.03 -24.00
CA TRP A 562 23.04 -21.07 -24.78
C TRP A 562 23.81 -22.03 -23.85
N ASN A 563 23.74 -23.33 -24.15
CA ASN A 563 24.31 -24.39 -23.31
C ASN A 563 25.67 -24.92 -23.82
N GLY A 564 26.17 -24.40 -24.95
CA GLY A 564 27.44 -24.81 -25.55
C GLY A 564 27.38 -26.02 -26.49
N GLU A 565 26.35 -26.88 -26.38
CA GLU A 565 26.33 -28.19 -27.06
C GLU A 565 25.51 -28.20 -28.35
N GLN A 566 24.57 -27.26 -28.49
CA GLN A 566 23.67 -27.17 -29.64
C GLN A 566 24.02 -26.01 -30.56
N LYS A 567 23.54 -26.04 -31.81
CA LYS A 567 23.60 -24.86 -32.70
C LYS A 567 22.94 -23.65 -32.03
N PHE A 568 23.56 -22.49 -32.13
CA PHE A 568 23.00 -21.25 -31.63
C PHE A 568 21.79 -20.86 -32.49
N ALA A 569 20.61 -20.82 -31.88
CA ALA A 569 19.33 -20.63 -32.57
C ALA A 569 18.69 -19.30 -32.18
N LYS A 570 17.60 -18.91 -32.86
CA LYS A 570 16.89 -17.64 -32.63
C LYS A 570 16.24 -17.50 -31.24
N ASN A 571 16.06 -18.59 -30.50
CA ASN A 571 15.61 -18.55 -29.10
C ASN A 571 16.78 -18.70 -28.11
N HIS A 572 18.03 -18.62 -28.57
CA HIS A 572 19.20 -18.57 -27.70
C HIS A 572 19.63 -17.12 -27.49
N ALA A 573 20.19 -16.87 -26.31
CA ALA A 573 20.90 -15.66 -25.95
C ALA A 573 22.21 -16.01 -25.25
N ALA A 574 23.17 -15.10 -25.32
CA ALA A 574 24.43 -15.21 -24.60
C ALA A 574 24.93 -13.83 -24.14
N ILE A 575 25.74 -13.84 -23.09
CA ILE A 575 26.56 -12.70 -22.69
C ILE A 575 27.97 -12.92 -23.23
N ILE A 576 28.54 -11.91 -23.88
CA ILE A 576 29.90 -11.91 -24.39
C ILE A 576 30.76 -11.00 -23.51
N LYS A 577 31.91 -11.50 -23.05
CA LYS A 577 32.98 -10.71 -22.42
C LYS A 577 34.07 -10.45 -23.47
N HIS A 578 34.27 -9.20 -23.84
CA HIS A 578 35.25 -8.78 -24.84
C HIS A 578 35.80 -7.39 -24.48
N ASP A 579 37.12 -7.22 -24.48
CA ASP A 579 37.81 -5.96 -24.17
C ASP A 579 37.32 -5.25 -22.89
N GLY A 580 37.16 -6.02 -21.81
CA GLY A 580 36.70 -5.50 -20.51
C GLY A 580 35.23 -5.07 -20.47
N LYS A 581 34.45 -5.34 -21.53
CA LYS A 581 33.03 -5.00 -21.64
C LYS A 581 32.16 -6.24 -21.79
N TYR A 582 30.87 -6.08 -21.46
CA TYR A 582 29.87 -7.13 -21.55
C TYR A 582 28.80 -6.78 -22.58
N TYR A 583 28.48 -7.73 -23.45
CA TYR A 583 27.50 -7.57 -24.51
C TYR A 583 26.41 -8.65 -24.45
N TYR A 584 25.18 -8.28 -24.78
CA TYR A 584 24.07 -9.21 -24.98
C TYR A 584 23.94 -9.53 -26.47
N PHE A 585 24.00 -10.81 -26.82
CA PHE A 585 24.01 -11.30 -28.19
C PHE A 585 22.82 -12.23 -28.48
N ILE A 586 22.16 -11.99 -29.62
CA ILE A 586 21.05 -12.78 -30.14
C ILE A 586 21.06 -12.80 -31.68
N LEU A 587 20.52 -13.85 -32.31
CA LEU A 587 20.30 -13.88 -33.76
C LEU A 587 19.05 -13.07 -34.18
N ALA A 588 19.01 -12.56 -35.41
CA ALA A 588 17.80 -11.96 -35.96
C ALA A 588 16.71 -13.02 -36.21
N GLY A 589 15.43 -12.62 -36.27
CA GLY A 589 14.30 -13.55 -36.25
C GLY A 589 14.17 -14.50 -37.45
N ASP A 590 14.72 -14.09 -38.59
CA ASP A 590 14.79 -14.77 -39.89
C ASP A 590 16.06 -15.63 -40.06
N SER A 591 17.00 -15.55 -39.11
CA SER A 591 18.28 -16.26 -39.21
C SER A 591 18.15 -17.74 -38.89
N LYS A 592 18.89 -18.57 -39.66
CA LYS A 592 19.00 -20.02 -39.40
C LYS A 592 19.91 -20.28 -38.19
N PRO A 593 19.76 -21.42 -37.48
CA PRO A 593 20.68 -21.79 -36.43
C PRO A 593 22.12 -21.91 -36.94
N ILE A 594 23.08 -21.37 -36.20
CA ILE A 594 24.50 -21.33 -36.56
C ILE A 594 25.34 -22.19 -35.63
N GLU A 595 26.49 -22.61 -36.12
CA GLU A 595 27.51 -23.27 -35.30
C GLU A 595 28.55 -22.22 -34.87
N ILE A 596 28.80 -22.12 -33.58
CA ILE A 596 29.80 -21.21 -33.02
C ILE A 596 31.06 -22.04 -32.77
N LYS A 597 32.16 -21.67 -33.43
CA LYS A 597 33.42 -22.41 -33.30
C LYS A 597 34.17 -21.91 -32.07
N GLU A 598 34.55 -22.85 -31.21
CA GLU A 598 35.42 -22.57 -30.06
C GLU A 598 36.84 -22.24 -30.54
N ASP A 599 37.47 -21.28 -29.86
CA ASP A 599 38.87 -20.92 -30.01
C ASP A 599 39.47 -20.71 -28.61
N GLY A 600 40.14 -21.74 -28.10
CA GLY A 600 40.75 -21.72 -26.77
C GLY A 600 41.88 -20.71 -26.59
N ASN A 601 42.40 -20.11 -27.68
CA ASN A 601 43.42 -19.06 -27.61
C ASN A 601 42.81 -17.65 -27.54
N SER A 602 41.50 -17.51 -27.72
CA SER A 602 40.82 -16.22 -27.68
C SER A 602 40.58 -15.74 -26.25
N ALA A 603 40.75 -14.43 -26.02
CA ALA A 603 40.35 -13.78 -24.76
C ALA A 603 38.84 -13.48 -24.68
N THR A 604 38.09 -13.72 -25.77
CA THR A 604 36.66 -13.42 -25.85
C THR A 604 35.86 -14.59 -25.31
N GLY A 605 35.20 -14.37 -24.17
CA GLY A 605 34.36 -15.38 -23.53
C GLY A 605 32.89 -15.24 -23.92
N LEU A 606 32.27 -16.34 -24.35
CA LEU A 606 30.83 -16.48 -24.53
C LEU A 606 30.26 -17.26 -23.32
N LEU A 607 29.33 -16.66 -22.60
CA LEU A 607 28.75 -17.28 -21.40
C LEU A 607 27.87 -18.47 -21.78
N THR A 608 28.12 -19.60 -21.13
CA THR A 608 27.36 -20.84 -21.29
C THR A 608 26.71 -21.26 -19.98
N LEU A 609 25.45 -21.70 -20.06
CA LEU A 609 24.72 -22.31 -18.95
C LEU A 609 24.56 -23.80 -19.22
N LYS A 610 25.34 -24.63 -18.53
CA LYS A 610 25.21 -26.09 -18.60
C LYS A 610 24.24 -26.54 -17.51
N LYS A 611 23.17 -27.22 -17.91
CA LYS A 611 22.12 -27.67 -16.99
C LYS A 611 21.66 -29.08 -17.32
N GLY A 612 21.68 -29.95 -16.33
CA GLY A 612 21.09 -31.28 -16.37
C GLY A 612 19.56 -31.22 -16.42
N GLN A 613 18.94 -32.30 -16.89
CA GLN A 613 17.50 -32.47 -16.71
C GLN A 613 17.19 -32.71 -15.22
N LYS A 614 15.96 -32.40 -14.81
CA LYS A 614 15.52 -32.55 -13.41
C LYS A 614 15.69 -34.00 -12.93
N SER A 615 16.55 -34.19 -11.93
CA SER A 615 16.98 -35.50 -11.44
C SER A 615 15.81 -36.31 -10.88
N PHE A 616 14.88 -35.68 -10.15
CA PHE A 616 13.68 -36.34 -9.62
C PHE A 616 12.76 -36.92 -10.71
N MET A 617 12.84 -36.41 -11.94
CA MET A 617 12.14 -36.99 -13.07
C MET A 617 13.01 -38.04 -13.76
N MET A 618 14.26 -37.69 -14.06
CA MET A 618 15.09 -38.49 -14.96
C MET A 618 15.70 -39.72 -14.31
N LEU A 619 16.19 -39.62 -13.07
CA LEU A 619 16.81 -40.76 -12.40
C LEU A 619 15.79 -41.87 -12.13
N PRO A 620 14.58 -41.59 -11.57
CA PRO A 620 13.56 -42.62 -11.40
C PRO A 620 13.00 -43.13 -12.71
N LYS A 621 12.81 -42.24 -13.69
CA LYS A 621 12.24 -42.63 -14.99
C LYS A 621 13.15 -43.64 -15.69
N ILE A 622 14.44 -43.32 -15.87
CA ILE A 622 15.34 -44.22 -16.58
C ILE A 622 15.54 -45.49 -15.76
N LEU A 623 16.07 -45.37 -14.55
CA LEU A 623 16.47 -46.55 -13.77
C LEU A 623 15.30 -47.51 -13.48
N PHE A 624 14.15 -46.96 -13.08
CA PHE A 624 12.99 -47.76 -12.70
C PHE A 624 11.92 -47.84 -13.78
N THR A 625 11.32 -46.73 -14.19
CA THR A 625 10.12 -46.75 -15.05
C THR A 625 10.38 -47.35 -16.44
N ASP A 626 11.50 -47.00 -17.08
CA ASP A 626 11.83 -47.41 -18.44
C ASP A 626 12.52 -48.79 -18.46
N HIS A 627 13.23 -49.16 -17.38
CA HIS A 627 14.07 -50.35 -17.32
C HIS A 627 13.65 -51.38 -16.26
N ALA A 628 13.84 -51.11 -14.95
CA ALA A 628 13.64 -52.14 -13.93
C ALA A 628 12.18 -52.60 -13.79
N VAL A 629 11.20 -51.69 -13.87
CA VAL A 629 9.77 -52.03 -13.73
C VAL A 629 9.30 -52.96 -14.85
N PRO A 630 9.48 -52.66 -16.15
CA PRO A 630 9.15 -53.59 -17.23
C PRO A 630 9.83 -54.95 -17.08
N PHE A 631 11.10 -54.97 -16.65
CA PHE A 631 11.84 -56.21 -16.46
C PHE A 631 11.25 -57.09 -15.35
N PHE A 632 11.04 -56.55 -14.14
CA PHE A 632 10.52 -57.33 -13.01
C PHE A 632 9.04 -57.73 -13.19
N GLU A 633 8.24 -56.92 -13.88
CA GLU A 633 6.86 -57.29 -14.24
C GLU A 633 6.83 -58.45 -15.26
N GLY A 634 7.77 -58.45 -16.22
CA GLY A 634 7.96 -59.54 -17.18
C GLY A 634 8.63 -60.79 -16.59
N ASN A 635 9.40 -60.66 -15.51
CA ASN A 635 10.21 -61.72 -14.93
C ASN A 635 9.99 -61.83 -13.41
N LYS A 636 8.86 -62.46 -13.02
CA LYS A 636 8.39 -62.49 -11.63
C LYS A 636 9.32 -63.19 -10.63
N ASP A 637 10.18 -64.09 -11.08
CA ASP A 637 11.12 -64.82 -10.20
C ASP A 637 12.54 -64.23 -10.18
N ALA A 638 12.80 -63.19 -10.99
CA ALA A 638 14.09 -62.52 -11.01
C ALA A 638 14.34 -61.76 -9.71
N MET A 639 15.56 -61.90 -9.19
CA MET A 639 16.00 -61.24 -7.95
C MET A 639 16.82 -59.97 -8.21
N GLU A 640 17.37 -59.81 -9.40
CA GLU A 640 18.24 -58.71 -9.79
C GLU A 640 18.03 -58.36 -11.28
N TYR A 641 18.11 -57.08 -11.59
CA TYR A 641 18.19 -56.52 -12.94
C TYR A 641 19.51 -55.75 -13.08
N THR A 642 20.17 -55.82 -14.25
CA THR A 642 21.37 -55.03 -14.56
C THR A 642 21.06 -54.10 -15.74
N LEU A 643 21.22 -52.80 -15.54
CA LEU A 643 21.23 -51.79 -16.59
C LEU A 643 22.65 -51.69 -17.15
N ASP A 644 22.83 -52.08 -18.41
CA ASP A 644 24.11 -52.06 -19.13
C ASP A 644 23.86 -51.72 -20.60
N ASP A 645 23.43 -50.47 -20.84
CA ASP A 645 23.17 -49.92 -22.16
C ASP A 645 23.88 -48.57 -22.36
N GLU A 646 23.68 -47.93 -23.51
CA GLU A 646 24.31 -46.66 -23.89
C GLU A 646 24.00 -45.49 -22.95
N SER A 647 23.04 -45.62 -22.03
CA SER A 647 22.73 -44.59 -21.05
C SER A 647 23.76 -44.52 -19.92
N VAL A 648 24.54 -45.58 -19.69
CA VAL A 648 25.52 -45.69 -18.59
C VAL A 648 26.93 -46.01 -19.09
N ILE A 649 27.95 -45.48 -18.40
CA ILE A 649 29.36 -45.78 -18.69
C ILE A 649 29.85 -47.07 -18.01
N ARG A 650 29.05 -47.63 -17.09
CA ARG A 650 29.30 -48.88 -16.37
C ARG A 650 27.98 -49.51 -15.91
N PRO A 651 27.89 -50.85 -15.78
CA PRO A 651 26.66 -51.52 -15.38
C PRO A 651 26.14 -51.09 -14.00
N VAL A 652 24.83 -50.93 -13.85
CA VAL A 652 24.14 -50.59 -12.59
C VAL A 652 23.12 -51.67 -12.22
N LYS A 653 23.21 -52.23 -11.01
CA LYS A 653 22.36 -53.34 -10.57
C LYS A 653 21.20 -52.89 -9.68
N VAL A 654 19.99 -53.34 -9.97
CA VAL A 654 18.77 -53.09 -9.18
C VAL A 654 18.23 -54.42 -8.64
N GLY A 655 18.23 -54.58 -7.33
CA GLY A 655 17.65 -55.76 -6.67
C GLY A 655 16.13 -55.69 -6.55
N ARG A 656 15.48 -56.85 -6.38
CA ARG A 656 14.02 -56.97 -6.26
C ARG A 656 13.43 -56.14 -5.13
N MET A 657 14.12 -56.02 -3.99
CA MET A 657 13.68 -55.21 -2.86
C MET A 657 13.52 -53.72 -3.23
N LEU A 658 14.49 -53.12 -3.92
CA LEU A 658 14.44 -51.71 -4.34
C LEU A 658 13.30 -51.47 -5.34
N TYR A 659 13.07 -52.41 -6.26
CA TYR A 659 11.92 -52.38 -7.15
C TYR A 659 10.59 -52.36 -6.37
N GLU A 660 10.43 -53.22 -5.37
CA GLU A 660 9.20 -53.27 -4.55
C GLU A 660 8.98 -51.97 -3.76
N ILE A 661 10.05 -51.41 -3.17
CA ILE A 661 10.02 -50.10 -2.48
C ILE A 661 9.52 -49.02 -3.44
N TYR A 662 10.09 -48.94 -4.65
CA TYR A 662 9.72 -47.95 -5.65
C TYR A 662 8.27 -48.13 -6.13
N LYS A 663 7.90 -49.35 -6.52
CA LYS A 663 6.59 -49.65 -7.11
C LYS A 663 5.44 -49.41 -6.12
N LYS A 664 5.63 -49.77 -4.85
CA LYS A 664 4.63 -49.56 -3.77
C LYS A 664 4.67 -48.16 -3.18
N GLY A 665 5.66 -47.34 -3.51
CA GLY A 665 5.78 -45.99 -2.97
C GLY A 665 6.15 -45.95 -1.48
N LEU A 666 6.87 -46.96 -0.97
CA LEU A 666 7.26 -47.07 0.45
C LEU A 666 8.31 -46.03 0.89
N PHE A 667 8.81 -45.24 -0.05
CA PHE A 667 9.71 -44.11 0.18
C PHE A 667 8.96 -42.78 0.34
N LYS A 668 7.63 -42.80 0.34
CA LYS A 668 6.77 -41.63 0.52
C LYS A 668 6.26 -41.53 1.94
N ARG A 669 6.14 -40.31 2.48
CA ARG A 669 5.66 -40.06 3.85
C ARG A 669 4.25 -40.60 4.11
N GLU A 670 3.41 -40.65 3.07
CA GLU A 670 2.05 -41.21 3.15
C GLU A 670 2.05 -42.68 3.61
N ALA A 671 3.10 -43.45 3.32
CA ALA A 671 3.22 -44.84 3.76
C ALA A 671 3.36 -44.95 5.29
N VAL A 672 4.04 -43.97 5.91
CA VAL A 672 4.12 -43.86 7.37
C VAL A 672 2.77 -43.43 7.94
N THR A 673 2.15 -42.39 7.35
CA THR A 673 0.87 -41.86 7.83
C THR A 673 -0.27 -42.88 7.71
N SER A 674 -0.22 -43.76 6.72
CA SER A 674 -1.19 -44.85 6.54
C SER A 674 -0.90 -46.09 7.40
N GLY A 675 0.21 -46.11 8.15
CA GLY A 675 0.67 -47.26 8.93
C GLY A 675 1.15 -48.45 8.10
N ALA A 676 1.52 -48.23 6.83
CA ALA A 676 2.03 -49.29 5.96
C ALA A 676 3.49 -49.67 6.30
N ILE A 677 4.24 -48.73 6.87
CA ILE A 677 5.61 -48.89 7.36
C ILE A 677 5.83 -48.02 8.61
N THR A 678 6.87 -48.35 9.38
CA THR A 678 7.38 -47.56 10.51
C THR A 678 8.30 -46.41 10.03
N GLU A 679 8.63 -45.47 10.92
CA GLU A 679 9.62 -44.41 10.61
C GLU A 679 11.04 -44.96 10.39
N GLU A 680 11.42 -46.01 11.10
CA GLU A 680 12.71 -46.68 10.90
C GLU A 680 12.79 -47.36 9.53
N GLU A 681 11.71 -48.01 9.09
CA GLU A 681 11.61 -48.61 7.76
C GLU A 681 11.59 -47.54 6.66
N TYR A 682 10.91 -46.41 6.89
CA TYR A 682 10.94 -45.27 5.99
C TYR A 682 12.38 -44.76 5.78
N ALA A 683 13.10 -44.50 6.87
CA ALA A 683 14.49 -44.04 6.83
C ALA A 683 15.41 -45.02 6.07
N LYS A 684 15.28 -46.34 6.33
CA LYS A 684 16.03 -47.37 5.59
C LYS A 684 15.67 -47.41 4.10
N ASN A 685 14.39 -47.30 3.77
CA ASN A 685 13.91 -47.34 2.39
C ASN A 685 14.40 -46.13 1.57
N ILE A 686 14.37 -44.93 2.14
CA ILE A 686 14.90 -43.73 1.45
C ILE A 686 16.41 -43.86 1.27
N GLN A 687 17.14 -44.30 2.29
CA GLN A 687 18.60 -44.45 2.22
C GLN A 687 19.00 -45.43 1.11
N ALA A 688 18.37 -46.61 1.06
CA ALA A 688 18.68 -47.64 0.05
C ALA A 688 18.38 -47.15 -1.38
N LEU A 689 17.33 -46.36 -1.58
CA LEU A 689 17.05 -45.75 -2.86
C LEU A 689 18.06 -44.66 -3.22
N ILE A 690 18.44 -43.80 -2.27
CA ILE A 690 19.42 -42.73 -2.49
C ILE A 690 20.78 -43.31 -2.85
N GLU A 691 21.27 -44.32 -2.11
CA GLU A 691 22.50 -45.05 -2.44
C GLU A 691 22.50 -45.53 -3.90
N LYS A 692 21.38 -46.14 -4.33
CA LYS A 692 21.24 -46.62 -5.69
C LYS A 692 21.16 -45.49 -6.73
N TYR A 693 20.47 -44.41 -6.42
CA TYR A 693 20.44 -43.25 -7.31
C TYR A 693 21.78 -42.54 -7.41
N THR A 694 22.58 -42.49 -6.34
CA THR A 694 23.95 -41.96 -6.35
C THR A 694 24.86 -42.81 -7.21
N GLU A 695 24.78 -44.14 -7.09
CA GLU A 695 25.50 -45.08 -7.97
C GLU A 695 25.13 -44.83 -9.44
N PHE A 696 23.83 -44.74 -9.73
CA PHE A 696 23.31 -44.50 -11.08
C PHE A 696 23.72 -43.13 -11.63
N ALA A 697 23.61 -42.06 -10.85
CA ALA A 697 23.98 -40.70 -11.25
C ALA A 697 25.46 -40.61 -11.68
N ASN A 698 26.35 -41.30 -10.96
CA ASN A 698 27.78 -41.38 -11.30
C ASN A 698 28.07 -42.24 -12.53
N ALA A 699 27.18 -43.20 -12.86
CA ALA A 699 27.31 -44.02 -14.06
C ALA A 699 26.62 -43.39 -15.29
N TYR A 700 25.71 -42.43 -15.11
CA TYR A 700 24.88 -41.90 -16.18
C TYR A 700 25.71 -41.03 -17.16
N VAL A 701 25.68 -41.37 -18.46
CA VAL A 701 26.51 -40.72 -19.50
C VAL A 701 26.27 -39.21 -19.56
N GLN A 702 25.02 -38.77 -19.44
CA GLN A 702 24.68 -37.33 -19.50
C GLN A 702 25.24 -36.54 -18.31
N TYR A 703 25.56 -37.21 -17.19
CA TYR A 703 26.08 -36.57 -15.99
C TYR A 703 27.61 -36.51 -15.94
N GLN A 704 28.32 -37.20 -16.84
CA GLN A 704 29.79 -37.23 -16.89
C GLN A 704 30.45 -35.86 -17.12
N LYS A 705 29.69 -34.87 -17.60
CA LYS A 705 30.14 -33.49 -17.80
C LYS A 705 30.02 -32.61 -16.57
N PHE A 706 29.46 -33.12 -15.48
CA PHE A 706 29.31 -32.43 -14.20
C PHE A 706 30.21 -33.06 -13.14
N ASN A 707 30.54 -32.28 -12.11
CA ASN A 707 31.21 -32.83 -10.93
C ASN A 707 30.13 -33.18 -9.89
N LEU A 708 30.08 -34.44 -9.46
CA LEU A 708 29.15 -34.95 -8.45
C LEU A 708 29.85 -35.25 -7.10
N ASP A 709 31.12 -34.88 -6.93
CA ASP A 709 31.91 -35.13 -5.71
C ASP A 709 31.33 -34.42 -4.47
N ASP A 710 30.54 -33.36 -4.68
CA ASP A 710 29.90 -32.56 -3.62
C ASP A 710 28.58 -33.19 -3.10
N ILE A 711 28.14 -34.36 -3.60
CA ILE A 711 26.95 -35.06 -3.09
C ILE A 711 27.21 -35.62 -1.69
N ASN A 712 26.31 -35.35 -0.75
CA ASN A 712 26.41 -35.83 0.62
C ASN A 712 26.24 -37.35 0.76
N ASP A 713 26.71 -37.88 1.88
CA ASP A 713 26.48 -39.29 2.24
C ASP A 713 24.96 -39.59 2.32
N PRO A 714 24.48 -40.72 1.75
CA PRO A 714 23.06 -41.09 1.74
C PRO A 714 22.37 -41.09 3.12
N THR A 715 23.12 -41.27 4.21
CA THR A 715 22.59 -41.24 5.60
C THR A 715 22.21 -39.84 6.08
N ARG A 716 22.64 -38.77 5.38
CA ARG A 716 22.40 -37.38 5.78
C ARG A 716 21.04 -36.83 5.34
N TYR A 717 20.35 -37.50 4.43
CA TYR A 717 19.07 -37.01 3.90
C TYR A 717 17.89 -37.49 4.73
N SER A 718 16.99 -36.56 5.05
CA SER A 718 15.75 -36.85 5.76
C SER A 718 14.60 -37.19 4.79
N ASP A 719 14.72 -36.75 3.54
CA ASP A 719 13.82 -37.09 2.43
C ASP A 719 14.55 -37.23 1.09
N ILE A 720 14.02 -38.07 0.21
CA ILE A 720 14.64 -38.34 -1.10
C ILE A 720 14.69 -37.13 -2.04
N GLY A 721 13.87 -36.11 -1.78
CA GLY A 721 13.87 -34.87 -2.55
C GLY A 721 15.05 -33.95 -2.22
N GLU A 722 15.57 -33.98 -0.99
CA GLU A 722 16.82 -33.28 -0.64
C GLU A 722 17.96 -33.76 -1.54
N PHE A 723 18.08 -35.09 -1.72
CA PHE A 723 19.05 -35.70 -2.63
C PHE A 723 18.85 -35.22 -4.08
N PHE A 724 17.63 -35.29 -4.63
CA PHE A 724 17.38 -34.82 -5.99
C PHE A 724 17.70 -33.33 -6.16
N SER A 725 17.43 -32.51 -5.14
CA SER A 725 17.78 -31.10 -5.17
C SER A 725 19.29 -30.89 -5.23
N GLU A 726 20.08 -31.63 -4.45
CA GLU A 726 21.54 -31.52 -4.45
C GLU A 726 22.15 -32.00 -5.78
N VAL A 727 21.61 -33.06 -6.39
CA VAL A 727 21.99 -33.50 -7.74
C VAL A 727 21.68 -32.42 -8.78
N ASP A 728 20.51 -31.78 -8.71
CA ASP A 728 20.13 -30.68 -9.61
C ASP A 728 21.08 -29.48 -9.49
N THR A 729 21.54 -29.20 -8.27
CA THR A 729 22.55 -28.19 -7.96
C THR A 729 23.90 -28.54 -8.60
N CYS A 730 24.41 -29.76 -8.41
CA CYS A 730 25.68 -30.20 -8.99
C CYS A 730 25.65 -30.25 -10.53
N THR A 731 24.46 -30.45 -11.10
CA THR A 731 24.25 -30.51 -12.56
C THR A 731 23.86 -29.17 -13.18
N SER A 732 24.05 -28.04 -12.47
CA SER A 732 23.79 -26.69 -12.98
C SER A 732 25.00 -25.77 -12.77
N ARG A 733 25.68 -25.38 -13.86
CA ARG A 733 26.87 -24.50 -13.78
C ARG A 733 26.96 -23.47 -14.90
N LEU A 734 27.61 -22.35 -14.60
CA LEU A 734 28.04 -21.34 -15.58
C LEU A 734 29.48 -21.60 -16.02
N SER A 735 29.79 -21.36 -17.29
CA SER A 735 31.17 -21.41 -17.80
C SER A 735 31.41 -20.45 -18.96
N TRP A 736 32.67 -20.10 -19.21
CA TRP A 736 33.08 -19.38 -20.42
C TRP A 736 33.47 -20.36 -21.52
N THR A 737 32.88 -20.21 -22.70
CA THR A 737 33.36 -20.81 -23.95
C THR A 737 34.08 -19.74 -24.74
N TYR A 738 35.37 -19.94 -25.03
CA TYR A 738 36.18 -18.95 -25.75
C TYR A 738 35.99 -19.05 -27.26
N ILE A 739 35.85 -17.91 -27.94
CA ILE A 739 35.52 -17.83 -29.38
C ILE A 739 36.27 -16.68 -30.06
N ASP A 740 36.53 -16.77 -31.36
CA ASP A 740 36.95 -15.60 -32.15
C ASP A 740 35.80 -14.57 -32.27
N TYR A 741 36.03 -13.34 -31.82
CA TYR A 741 35.04 -12.25 -31.87
C TYR A 741 34.63 -11.88 -33.31
N ALA A 742 35.48 -12.11 -34.31
CA ALA A 742 35.15 -11.84 -35.71
C ALA A 742 33.92 -12.63 -36.17
N GLN A 743 33.68 -13.84 -35.61
CA GLN A 743 32.46 -14.62 -35.87
C GLN A 743 31.20 -13.83 -35.52
N ILE A 744 31.22 -13.10 -34.40
CA ILE A 744 30.11 -12.29 -33.92
C ILE A 744 29.97 -11.00 -34.72
N ALA A 745 31.09 -10.29 -34.94
CA ALA A 745 31.09 -9.04 -35.69
C ALA A 745 30.51 -9.21 -37.10
N ASN A 746 30.91 -10.27 -37.82
CA ASN A 746 30.40 -10.57 -39.16
C ASN A 746 28.88 -10.84 -39.20
N LEU A 747 28.32 -11.46 -38.15
CA LEU A 747 26.89 -11.70 -38.04
C LEU A 747 26.10 -10.41 -37.79
N VAL A 748 26.66 -9.50 -37.00
CA VAL A 748 26.07 -8.18 -36.75
C VAL A 748 26.12 -7.33 -38.02
N ASP A 749 27.26 -7.32 -38.72
CA ASP A 749 27.45 -6.51 -39.93
C ASP A 749 26.61 -6.96 -41.13
N SER A 750 26.28 -8.26 -41.19
CA SER A 750 25.37 -8.85 -42.18
C SER A 750 23.89 -8.71 -41.81
N GLY A 751 23.57 -8.23 -40.60
CA GLY A 751 22.18 -8.15 -40.09
C GLY A 751 21.57 -9.50 -39.72
N SER A 752 22.38 -10.54 -39.56
CA SER A 752 21.98 -11.87 -39.08
C SER A 752 21.92 -11.96 -37.54
N ALA A 753 22.47 -10.96 -36.83
CA ALA A 753 22.46 -10.92 -35.38
C ALA A 753 22.36 -9.48 -34.84
N TYR A 754 21.96 -9.39 -33.58
CA TYR A 754 21.91 -8.15 -32.81
C TYR A 754 22.88 -8.24 -31.64
N LEU A 755 23.64 -7.16 -31.45
CA LEU A 755 24.59 -7.02 -30.37
C LEU A 755 24.31 -5.74 -29.60
N PHE A 756 24.20 -5.86 -28.28
CA PHE A 756 23.93 -4.73 -27.40
C PHE A 756 25.01 -4.66 -26.31
N LEU A 757 25.58 -3.49 -26.08
CA LEU A 757 26.40 -3.25 -24.89
C LEU A 757 25.50 -3.25 -23.66
N ILE A 758 25.80 -4.11 -22.69
CA ILE A 758 25.15 -4.09 -21.39
C ILE A 758 25.75 -2.93 -20.60
N SER A 759 24.94 -2.01 -20.12
CA SER A 759 25.41 -0.78 -19.47
C SER A 759 24.55 -0.37 -18.27
N THR A 760 25.20 0.28 -17.30
CA THR A 760 24.56 1.08 -16.25
C THR A 760 25.44 2.30 -15.98
N LYS A 761 24.95 3.24 -15.16
CA LYS A 761 25.71 4.45 -14.80
C LYS A 761 27.12 4.17 -14.27
N PHE A 762 27.34 3.02 -13.61
CA PHE A 762 28.59 2.75 -12.89
C PHE A 762 29.39 1.56 -13.42
N LEU A 763 28.86 0.74 -14.35
CA LEU A 763 29.45 -0.56 -14.72
C LEU A 763 30.89 -0.52 -15.27
N TYR A 764 31.28 0.60 -15.87
CA TYR A 764 32.57 0.81 -16.53
C TYR A 764 33.27 2.08 -16.00
N THR A 765 33.21 2.31 -14.68
CA THR A 765 33.73 3.54 -14.05
C THR A 765 34.53 3.19 -12.80
N GLU A 766 35.50 4.02 -12.40
CA GLU A 766 36.30 3.80 -11.18
C GLU A 766 35.46 3.74 -9.86
N SER A 767 34.17 4.08 -9.92
CA SER A 767 33.23 4.04 -8.79
C SER A 767 32.42 2.75 -8.69
N GLU A 768 32.68 1.80 -9.57
CA GLU A 768 31.91 0.56 -9.78
C GLU A 768 31.77 -0.31 -8.53
N ASP A 769 32.83 -0.44 -7.74
CA ASP A 769 32.85 -1.26 -6.52
C ASP A 769 31.98 -0.69 -5.39
N LYS A 770 31.57 0.58 -5.48
CA LYS A 770 30.70 1.24 -4.49
C LYS A 770 29.22 0.97 -4.73
N ASN A 771 28.84 0.46 -5.91
CA ASN A 771 27.46 0.22 -6.32
C ASN A 771 27.10 -1.28 -6.21
N ALA A 772 26.22 -1.63 -5.27
CA ALA A 772 25.83 -3.02 -4.99
C ALA A 772 25.25 -3.77 -6.21
N TYR A 773 24.55 -3.04 -7.09
CA TYR A 773 23.95 -3.59 -8.30
C TYR A 773 25.01 -4.02 -9.32
N THR A 774 26.03 -3.19 -9.50
CA THR A 774 27.19 -3.46 -10.37
C THR A 774 28.05 -4.59 -9.80
N LYS A 775 28.31 -4.57 -8.48
CA LYS A 775 29.02 -5.65 -7.77
C LYS A 775 28.32 -7.00 -7.99
N THR A 776 26.98 -7.03 -7.90
CA THR A 776 26.19 -8.24 -8.13
C THR A 776 26.32 -8.78 -9.56
N PHE A 777 26.19 -7.93 -10.56
CA PHE A 777 26.37 -8.34 -11.96
C PHE A 777 27.76 -8.95 -12.21
N ARG A 778 28.81 -8.36 -11.61
CA ARG A 778 30.18 -8.89 -11.71
C ARG A 778 30.37 -10.19 -10.96
N SER A 779 29.84 -10.33 -9.75
CA SER A 779 29.92 -11.60 -8.99
C SER A 779 29.33 -12.77 -9.78
N ILE A 780 28.20 -12.56 -10.46
CA ILE A 780 27.58 -13.58 -11.33
C ILE A 780 28.54 -14.03 -12.45
N LEU A 781 29.27 -13.07 -13.03
CA LEU A 781 30.16 -13.28 -14.19
C LEU A 781 31.64 -13.46 -13.81
N SER A 782 31.93 -13.63 -12.51
CA SER A 782 33.29 -13.76 -11.99
C SER A 782 33.83 -15.16 -12.23
N ASP A 783 35.14 -15.29 -12.39
CA ASP A 783 35.79 -16.59 -12.62
C ASP A 783 35.57 -17.53 -11.43
N ALA A 784 35.56 -17.01 -10.19
CA ALA A 784 35.22 -17.79 -9.00
C ALA A 784 33.81 -18.43 -9.06
N ASN A 785 32.82 -17.74 -9.64
CA ASN A 785 31.48 -18.28 -9.82
C ASN A 785 31.39 -19.26 -11.02
N MET A 786 32.32 -19.18 -11.97
CA MET A 786 32.46 -20.17 -13.04
C MET A 786 33.09 -21.47 -12.52
N ASP A 787 34.02 -21.37 -11.56
CA ASP A 787 34.64 -22.52 -10.90
C ASP A 787 33.65 -23.25 -10.00
N LYS A 788 32.91 -22.50 -9.16
CA LYS A 788 31.82 -23.02 -8.33
C LYS A 788 30.61 -22.09 -8.38
N THR A 789 29.56 -22.53 -9.09
CA THR A 789 28.36 -21.72 -9.33
C THR A 789 27.49 -21.60 -8.08
N THR A 790 27.79 -20.60 -7.26
CA THR A 790 26.98 -20.17 -6.11
C THR A 790 25.84 -19.25 -6.52
N ILE A 791 26.02 -18.50 -7.61
CA ILE A 791 24.99 -17.65 -8.21
C ILE A 791 24.69 -18.12 -9.64
N LEU A 792 23.50 -18.67 -9.86
CA LEU A 792 23.07 -19.19 -11.15
C LEU A 792 22.23 -18.16 -11.91
N LEU A 793 22.46 -18.00 -13.21
CA LEU A 793 21.51 -17.30 -14.08
C LEU A 793 20.31 -18.21 -14.38
N ASN A 794 19.11 -17.69 -14.14
CA ASN A 794 17.88 -18.41 -14.46
C ASN A 794 17.60 -18.38 -15.96
N SER A 795 16.90 -19.40 -16.44
CA SER A 795 16.44 -19.50 -17.82
C SER A 795 15.35 -18.45 -18.10
N ASN A 796 15.33 -17.85 -19.31
CA ASN A 796 14.47 -16.73 -19.75
C ASN A 796 14.96 -15.30 -19.43
N PRO A 797 16.11 -14.86 -19.98
CA PRO A 797 16.38 -13.42 -20.08
C PRO A 797 15.31 -12.75 -20.94
N ALA A 798 14.88 -11.56 -20.53
CA ALA A 798 13.87 -10.79 -21.24
C ALA A 798 14.44 -9.42 -21.59
N VAL A 799 14.24 -8.98 -22.84
CA VAL A 799 14.56 -7.62 -23.25
C VAL A 799 13.27 -6.83 -23.34
N PHE A 800 13.28 -5.63 -22.80
CA PHE A 800 12.17 -4.69 -22.86
C PHE A 800 12.55 -3.51 -23.74
N PHE A 801 11.58 -3.00 -24.48
CA PHE A 801 11.69 -1.78 -25.25
C PHE A 801 10.72 -0.75 -24.67
N ARG A 802 11.21 0.48 -24.53
CA ARG A 802 10.39 1.62 -24.15
C ARG A 802 10.62 2.75 -25.16
N PRO A 803 9.59 3.18 -25.91
CA PRO A 803 9.74 4.29 -26.83
C PRO A 803 10.01 5.60 -26.08
N GLN A 804 10.55 6.58 -26.79
CA GLN A 804 10.61 7.96 -26.35
C GLN A 804 9.21 8.45 -25.96
N SER A 805 9.09 9.10 -24.79
CA SER A 805 7.80 9.55 -24.24
C SER A 805 7.72 11.05 -24.00
N ILE A 806 8.86 11.73 -23.96
CA ILE A 806 8.95 13.20 -23.87
C ILE A 806 9.90 13.70 -24.95
N LYS A 807 9.66 14.89 -25.48
CA LYS A 807 10.66 15.59 -26.32
C LYS A 807 11.91 15.92 -25.51
N LYS A 808 13.04 16.00 -26.21
CA LYS A 808 14.31 16.39 -25.60
C LYS A 808 14.28 17.86 -25.22
N GLU A 809 14.46 18.16 -23.94
CA GLU A 809 14.47 19.52 -23.39
C GLU A 809 15.63 19.69 -22.39
N ILE A 810 16.39 20.78 -22.55
CA ILE A 810 17.51 21.11 -21.68
C ILE A 810 16.99 21.95 -20.52
N THR A 811 17.08 21.43 -19.30
CA THR A 811 16.61 22.14 -18.09
C THR A 811 17.65 23.09 -17.52
N HIS A 812 18.94 22.75 -17.62
CA HIS A 812 20.03 23.67 -17.29
C HIS A 812 21.05 23.65 -18.43
N LYS A 813 21.20 24.77 -19.12
CA LYS A 813 22.21 24.90 -20.18
C LYS A 813 23.61 24.91 -19.58
N ALA A 814 24.58 24.40 -20.32
CA ALA A 814 25.99 24.57 -19.99
C ALA A 814 26.27 26.06 -19.73
N GLY A 815 26.92 26.36 -18.60
CA GLY A 815 27.23 27.71 -18.16
C GLY A 815 26.22 28.36 -17.20
N SER A 816 25.02 27.81 -17.02
CA SER A 816 24.09 28.31 -16.02
C SER A 816 24.57 28.04 -14.58
N ILE A 817 24.13 28.84 -13.62
CA ILE A 817 24.42 28.63 -12.20
C ILE A 817 23.40 27.64 -11.62
N MET A 818 23.88 26.53 -11.08
CA MET A 818 23.07 25.61 -10.29
C MET A 818 23.19 25.96 -8.80
N VAL A 819 22.09 25.82 -8.09
CA VAL A 819 22.01 25.97 -6.62
C VAL A 819 21.87 24.56 -6.04
N ASN A 820 22.58 24.28 -4.95
CA ASN A 820 22.42 23.03 -4.21
C ASN A 820 21.11 23.07 -3.40
N LYS A 821 20.42 21.94 -3.24
CA LYS A 821 19.19 21.87 -2.42
C LYS A 821 19.47 21.87 -0.92
N LEU A 822 20.73 21.63 -0.54
CA LEU A 822 21.21 21.68 0.83
C LEU A 822 22.18 22.86 1.01
N THR A 823 22.15 23.47 2.19
CA THR A 823 23.19 24.40 2.66
C THR A 823 24.52 23.66 2.85
N GLU A 824 25.60 24.39 3.11
CA GLU A 824 26.89 23.76 3.44
C GLU A 824 26.83 22.94 4.73
N ASP A 825 25.95 23.29 5.66
CA ASP A 825 25.78 22.64 6.95
C ASP A 825 24.78 21.45 6.89
N GLY A 826 24.25 21.13 5.69
CA GLY A 826 23.37 19.97 5.46
C GLY A 826 21.87 20.26 5.59
N GLU A 827 21.49 21.49 5.92
CA GLU A 827 20.09 21.87 6.07
C GLU A 827 19.39 21.98 4.70
N HIS A 828 18.14 21.55 4.63
CA HIS A 828 17.33 21.67 3.42
C HIS A 828 16.91 23.11 3.17
N ILE A 829 17.17 23.60 1.95
CA ILE A 829 16.72 24.93 1.53
C ILE A 829 15.25 24.82 1.10
N PRO A 830 14.31 25.54 1.73
CA PRO A 830 12.91 25.53 1.33
C PRO A 830 12.74 25.85 -0.16
N LYS A 831 11.87 25.10 -0.86
CA LYS A 831 11.78 25.15 -2.33
C LYS A 831 11.57 26.56 -2.89
N LYS A 832 10.68 27.37 -2.31
CA LYS A 832 10.45 28.76 -2.77
C LYS A 832 11.74 29.60 -2.70
N ILE A 833 12.47 29.47 -1.59
CA ILE A 833 13.76 30.12 -1.37
C ILE A 833 14.78 29.60 -2.38
N TYR A 834 14.87 28.29 -2.56
CA TYR A 834 15.74 27.65 -3.54
C TYR A 834 15.48 28.15 -4.97
N GLU A 835 14.21 28.19 -5.40
CA GLU A 835 13.79 28.65 -6.72
C GLU A 835 14.09 30.14 -6.93
N ALA A 836 13.84 30.97 -5.92
CA ALA A 836 14.16 32.39 -5.92
C ALA A 836 15.67 32.62 -6.05
N ILE A 837 16.50 31.91 -5.26
CA ILE A 837 17.96 31.98 -5.36
C ILE A 837 18.44 31.53 -6.74
N TYR A 838 17.90 30.43 -7.26
CA TYR A 838 18.26 29.91 -8.59
C TYR A 838 17.92 30.91 -9.70
N LYS A 839 16.69 31.43 -9.73
CA LYS A 839 16.25 32.41 -10.73
C LYS A 839 17.09 33.69 -10.65
N SER A 840 17.31 34.20 -9.44
CA SER A 840 18.16 35.37 -9.18
C SER A 840 19.58 35.19 -9.72
N LYS A 841 20.25 34.08 -9.38
CA LYS A 841 21.63 33.78 -9.83
C LYS A 841 21.77 33.55 -11.35
N ASN A 842 20.67 33.37 -12.08
CA ASN A 842 20.66 33.17 -13.53
C ASN A 842 19.95 34.31 -14.28
N GLU A 843 19.66 35.44 -13.62
CA GLU A 843 19.00 36.61 -14.22
C GLU A 843 17.64 36.25 -14.87
N MET A 844 16.91 35.31 -14.27
CA MET A 844 15.60 34.86 -14.76
C MET A 844 14.48 35.68 -14.12
N SER A 845 13.48 36.07 -14.92
CA SER A 845 12.28 36.79 -14.46
C SER A 845 11.31 35.90 -13.67
N GLY A 846 10.39 36.53 -12.91
CA GLY A 846 9.28 35.83 -12.24
C GLY A 846 9.61 35.35 -10.82
N VAL A 847 10.31 36.17 -10.04
CA VAL A 847 10.40 36.05 -8.57
C VAL A 847 9.68 37.26 -7.97
N SER A 848 8.80 37.04 -6.99
CA SER A 848 8.12 38.13 -6.28
C SER A 848 9.11 38.92 -5.41
N GLU A 849 8.78 40.16 -5.05
CA GLU A 849 9.61 40.96 -4.15
C GLU A 849 9.76 40.30 -2.76
N GLU A 850 8.68 39.67 -2.28
CA GLU A 850 8.66 38.94 -1.01
C GLU A 850 9.58 37.72 -1.04
N ASP A 851 9.49 36.90 -2.09
CA ASP A 851 10.36 35.71 -2.25
C ASP A 851 11.83 36.13 -2.43
N MET A 852 12.10 37.25 -3.11
CA MET A 852 13.46 37.79 -3.24
C MET A 852 14.01 38.28 -1.90
N ALA A 853 13.19 38.97 -1.09
CA ALA A 853 13.58 39.40 0.25
C ALA A 853 13.88 38.20 1.15
N ALA A 854 13.02 37.18 1.14
CA ALA A 854 13.22 35.93 1.87
C ALA A 854 14.48 35.19 1.39
N ALA A 855 14.73 35.11 0.08
CA ALA A 855 15.93 34.49 -0.49
C ALA A 855 17.21 35.21 -0.08
N ASN A 856 17.21 36.55 -0.10
CA ASN A 856 18.36 37.36 0.31
C ASN A 856 18.64 37.21 1.80
N GLU A 857 17.61 37.22 2.65
CA GLU A 857 17.75 36.99 4.08
C GLU A 857 18.25 35.57 4.37
N TYR A 858 17.77 34.57 3.63
CA TYR A 858 18.24 33.20 3.76
C TYR A 858 19.71 33.06 3.36
N MET A 859 20.14 33.66 2.24
CA MET A 859 21.56 33.68 1.83
C MET A 859 22.46 34.47 2.81
N ARG A 860 21.90 35.41 3.59
CA ARG A 860 22.63 36.15 4.63
C ARG A 860 22.83 35.32 5.90
N THR A 861 21.85 34.48 6.23
CA THR A 861 21.81 33.69 7.47
C THR A 861 22.35 32.27 7.30
N HIS A 862 22.36 31.75 6.06
CA HIS A 862 22.77 30.38 5.74
C HIS A 862 23.81 30.35 4.61
N LYS A 863 24.70 29.35 4.62
CA LYS A 863 25.71 29.17 3.59
C LYS A 863 25.16 28.36 2.42
N VAL A 864 24.74 29.04 1.36
CA VAL A 864 24.19 28.40 0.15
C VAL A 864 25.28 28.06 -0.86
N ARG A 865 25.38 26.80 -1.27
CA ARG A 865 26.32 26.35 -2.30
C ARG A 865 25.73 26.53 -3.70
N SER A 866 26.50 27.13 -4.61
CA SER A 866 26.17 27.24 -6.04
C SER A 866 27.35 26.89 -6.93
N PHE A 867 27.10 26.29 -8.10
CA PHE A 867 28.15 25.85 -9.02
C PHE A 867 27.72 26.00 -10.48
N LYS A 868 28.67 26.30 -11.37
CA LYS A 868 28.40 26.47 -12.80
C LYS A 868 28.23 25.12 -13.50
N ALA A 869 27.21 24.98 -14.33
CA ALA A 869 26.96 23.78 -15.11
C ALA A 869 28.05 23.58 -16.18
N LYS A 870 28.77 22.45 -16.13
CA LYS A 870 29.84 22.13 -17.11
C LYS A 870 29.30 21.64 -18.46
N TYR A 871 28.10 21.07 -18.47
CA TYR A 871 27.43 20.49 -19.63
C TYR A 871 25.93 20.63 -19.43
N ASP A 872 25.17 20.54 -20.52
CA ASP A 872 23.72 20.58 -20.49
C ASP A 872 23.17 19.48 -19.57
N LYS A 873 22.22 19.86 -18.73
CA LYS A 873 21.47 18.94 -17.87
C LYS A 873 20.04 18.86 -18.38
N THR A 874 19.52 17.64 -18.41
CA THR A 874 18.13 17.34 -18.77
C THR A 874 17.45 16.69 -17.58
N TYR A 875 16.34 17.23 -17.12
CA TYR A 875 15.45 16.52 -16.20
C TYR A 875 14.73 15.40 -16.96
N ARG A 876 14.57 14.22 -16.32
CA ARG A 876 13.92 13.04 -16.92
C ARG A 876 14.52 12.59 -18.28
N GLY A 877 15.82 12.84 -18.49
CA GLY A 877 16.53 12.50 -19.74
C GLY A 877 16.37 11.05 -20.17
N ASN A 878 16.17 10.13 -19.22
CA ASN A 878 15.88 8.73 -19.51
C ASN A 878 14.65 8.51 -20.38
N TYR A 879 13.67 9.43 -20.45
CA TYR A 879 12.43 9.31 -21.24
C TYR A 879 12.47 10.10 -22.57
N MET A 880 13.59 10.78 -22.84
CA MET A 880 13.80 11.60 -24.04
C MET A 880 14.39 10.82 -25.22
N SER A 881 14.59 9.52 -25.07
CA SER A 881 15.04 8.62 -26.13
C SER A 881 14.37 7.25 -26.00
N ASP A 882 14.40 6.49 -27.08
CA ASP A 882 14.16 5.06 -27.06
C ASP A 882 15.17 4.37 -26.14
N LYS A 883 14.73 3.32 -25.44
CA LYS A 883 15.57 2.53 -24.54
C LYS A 883 15.26 1.05 -24.66
N TYR A 884 16.32 0.24 -24.62
CA TYR A 884 16.24 -1.20 -24.41
C TYR A 884 16.75 -1.55 -23.00
N THR A 885 16.05 -2.44 -22.31
CA THR A 885 16.41 -2.89 -20.96
C THR A 885 16.49 -4.40 -20.94
N LEU A 886 17.62 -4.97 -20.51
CA LEU A 886 17.78 -6.40 -20.26
C LEU A 886 17.37 -6.70 -18.82
N GLN A 887 16.42 -7.62 -18.64
CA GLN A 887 16.08 -8.21 -17.34
C GLN A 887 16.70 -9.60 -17.23
N LEU A 888 17.58 -9.77 -16.24
CA LEU A 888 18.25 -11.00 -15.85
C LEU A 888 17.68 -11.47 -14.52
N THR A 889 17.17 -12.70 -14.46
CA THR A 889 16.84 -13.34 -13.18
C THR A 889 17.99 -14.25 -12.78
N TYR A 890 18.30 -14.29 -11.49
CA TYR A 890 19.39 -15.09 -10.94
C TYR A 890 19.02 -15.63 -9.56
N THR A 891 19.67 -16.73 -9.19
CA THR A 891 19.47 -17.42 -7.92
C THR A 891 20.79 -17.53 -7.19
N LYS A 892 20.89 -16.92 -5.99
CA LYS A 892 22.03 -17.12 -5.08
C LYS A 892 21.83 -18.37 -4.24
N ASN A 893 22.92 -18.85 -3.64
CA ASN A 893 22.97 -20.10 -2.87
C ASN A 893 22.53 -21.29 -3.73
N ASN A 894 22.84 -21.27 -5.03
CA ASN A 894 22.53 -22.37 -5.94
C ASN A 894 23.24 -23.67 -5.51
N ASP A 895 24.32 -23.56 -4.73
CA ASP A 895 25.07 -24.63 -4.09
C ASP A 895 24.41 -25.20 -2.82
N VAL A 896 23.16 -24.83 -2.52
CA VAL A 896 22.37 -25.33 -1.38
C VAL A 896 21.14 -26.09 -1.90
N SER A 897 20.60 -27.03 -1.13
CA SER A 897 19.33 -27.70 -1.46
C SER A 897 18.12 -26.75 -1.36
N ASP A 898 17.16 -26.87 -2.29
CA ASP A 898 15.88 -26.14 -2.27
C ASP A 898 14.90 -26.66 -1.20
N ARG A 899 15.26 -27.75 -0.50
CA ARG A 899 14.40 -28.47 0.45
C ARG A 899 14.90 -28.49 1.89
N VAL A 900 15.84 -27.61 2.26
CA VAL A 900 16.36 -27.56 3.63
C VAL A 900 15.24 -27.22 4.61
N ASN A 901 15.06 -28.05 5.65
CA ASN A 901 14.17 -27.75 6.75
C ASN A 901 14.78 -26.67 7.63
N ASP A 902 14.17 -25.48 7.63
CA ASP A 902 14.81 -24.27 8.09
C ASP A 902 14.30 -23.82 9.46
N MET A 903 14.96 -24.31 10.51
CA MET A 903 14.64 -24.03 11.91
C MET A 903 15.31 -22.74 12.43
N LEU A 904 15.27 -21.66 11.65
CA LEU A 904 15.93 -20.41 12.00
C LEU A 904 15.52 -19.85 13.36
N ASN A 905 14.21 -19.78 13.59
CA ASN A 905 13.66 -19.19 14.79
C ASN A 905 14.18 -19.94 16.02
N ASP A 906 14.14 -21.27 15.97
CA ASP A 906 14.60 -22.14 17.05
C ASP A 906 16.11 -21.98 17.26
N ARG A 907 16.92 -21.97 16.19
CA ARG A 907 18.37 -21.71 16.26
C ARG A 907 18.71 -20.34 16.84
N VAL A 908 17.93 -19.31 16.53
CA VAL A 908 18.11 -17.97 17.11
C VAL A 908 17.78 -17.99 18.60
N ILE A 909 16.67 -18.63 19.00
CA ILE A 909 16.30 -18.77 20.42
C ILE A 909 17.35 -19.57 21.20
N GLU A 910 17.88 -20.65 20.63
CA GLU A 910 18.98 -21.41 21.22
C GLU A 910 20.22 -20.54 21.39
N ALA A 911 20.63 -19.80 20.36
CA ALA A 911 21.77 -18.88 20.43
C ALA A 911 21.59 -17.72 21.43
N MET A 912 20.35 -17.37 21.76
CA MET A 912 20.03 -16.34 22.77
C MET A 912 20.19 -16.85 24.22
N GLN A 913 20.30 -18.15 24.45
CA GLN A 913 20.46 -18.70 25.81
C GLN A 913 21.79 -18.28 26.47
N ASP A 914 22.82 -18.03 25.66
CA ASP A 914 24.11 -17.51 26.12
C ASP A 914 24.08 -15.99 26.41
N GLY A 915 22.87 -15.40 26.38
CA GLY A 915 22.53 -13.98 26.49
C GLY A 915 22.39 -13.30 25.12
N PHE A 916 21.90 -12.06 25.07
CA PHE A 916 21.76 -11.31 23.83
C PHE A 916 21.63 -9.80 24.09
N ASN A 917 22.07 -8.99 23.11
CA ASN A 917 21.79 -7.55 23.07
C ASN A 917 20.51 -7.30 22.26
N ILE A 918 19.88 -6.14 22.46
CA ILE A 918 18.62 -5.79 21.79
C ILE A 918 18.75 -4.45 21.09
N VAL A 919 18.41 -4.39 19.80
CA VAL A 919 18.07 -3.15 19.11
C VAL A 919 16.55 -3.03 19.10
N SER A 920 16.02 -2.22 20.01
CA SER A 920 14.59 -1.96 20.10
C SER A 920 14.20 -0.78 19.21
N VAL A 921 13.22 -1.00 18.36
CA VAL A 921 12.78 -0.07 17.32
C VAL A 921 11.33 0.33 17.58
N ALA A 922 11.16 1.58 17.98
CA ALA A 922 9.87 2.19 18.25
C ALA A 922 9.50 3.20 17.18
N ARG A 923 8.21 3.48 17.05
CA ARG A 923 7.66 4.41 16.06
C ARG A 923 6.64 5.31 16.73
N SER A 924 6.78 6.62 16.59
CA SER A 924 5.92 7.60 17.27
C SER A 924 5.55 8.75 16.34
N THR A 925 4.71 9.66 16.83
CA THR A 925 4.38 10.92 16.13
C THR A 925 5.56 11.89 16.08
N LYS A 926 6.54 11.73 16.98
CA LYS A 926 7.78 12.52 17.07
C LYS A 926 8.87 11.93 16.17
N ASP A 927 9.16 10.65 16.36
CA ASP A 927 10.21 9.94 15.65
C ASP A 927 9.58 8.92 14.72
N MET A 928 9.76 9.12 13.41
CA MET A 928 9.24 8.17 12.41
C MET A 928 9.81 6.78 12.66
N VAL A 929 11.09 6.71 13.04
CA VAL A 929 11.75 5.51 13.57
C VAL A 929 12.73 5.95 14.65
N TYR A 930 12.67 5.30 15.81
CA TYR A 930 13.59 5.48 16.93
C TYR A 930 14.25 4.15 17.24
N ALA A 931 15.57 4.14 17.41
CA ALA A 931 16.34 2.95 17.77
C ALA A 931 16.99 3.14 19.14
N LEU A 932 16.85 2.11 19.98
CA LEU A 932 17.44 2.01 21.30
C LEU A 932 18.26 0.72 21.38
N VAL A 933 19.55 0.82 21.68
CA VAL A 933 20.41 -0.35 21.88
C VAL A 933 20.53 -0.63 23.37
N LEU A 934 20.22 -1.86 23.77
CA LEU A 934 20.32 -2.34 25.14
C LEU A 934 21.24 -3.55 25.21
N ASP A 935 21.98 -3.68 26.32
CA ASP A 935 22.70 -4.92 26.63
C ASP A 935 21.75 -6.00 27.19
N SER A 936 22.30 -7.18 27.46
CA SER A 936 21.58 -8.31 28.07
C SER A 936 21.00 -8.03 29.46
N SER A 937 21.44 -6.95 30.13
CA SER A 937 20.93 -6.49 31.43
C SER A 937 19.94 -5.33 31.29
N LEU A 938 19.48 -5.03 30.07
CA LEU A 938 18.59 -3.92 29.73
C LEU A 938 19.17 -2.53 30.04
N LYS A 939 20.49 -2.40 30.12
CA LYS A 939 21.14 -1.09 30.22
C LYS A 939 21.20 -0.45 28.83
N ILE A 940 20.79 0.81 28.75
CA ILE A 940 20.85 1.58 27.50
C ILE A 940 22.32 1.84 27.15
N ILE A 941 22.73 1.38 25.97
CA ILE A 941 24.06 1.61 25.39
C ILE A 941 24.04 2.83 24.46
N LYS A 942 22.99 2.93 23.63
CA LYS A 942 22.90 3.94 22.58
C LYS A 942 21.46 4.27 22.24
N GLU A 943 21.22 5.54 21.96
CA GLU A 943 19.92 6.07 21.54
C GLU A 943 20.06 6.81 20.23
N LEU A 944 19.11 6.62 19.31
CA LEU A 944 19.19 7.25 18.00
C LEU A 944 17.79 7.52 17.44
N SER A 945 17.45 8.80 17.28
CA SER A 945 16.37 9.21 16.38
C SER A 945 16.86 9.05 14.95
N LEU A 946 16.11 8.31 14.14
CA LEU A 946 16.38 8.17 12.72
C LEU A 946 15.57 9.17 11.89
N ASN A 947 15.08 10.28 12.46
CA ASN A 947 14.58 11.39 11.65
C ASN A 947 15.73 12.08 10.89
N VAL A 948 16.91 12.14 11.50
CA VAL A 948 18.12 12.74 10.92
C VAL A 948 19.12 11.63 10.59
N ILE A 949 19.48 11.49 9.31
CA ILE A 949 20.48 10.51 8.85
C ILE A 949 21.48 11.24 7.95
N ASP A 950 22.78 11.10 8.24
CA ASP A 950 23.87 11.79 7.54
C ASP A 950 23.66 13.32 7.43
N GLY A 951 23.13 13.94 8.49
CA GLY A 951 22.87 15.39 8.57
C GLY A 951 21.60 15.86 7.84
N VAL A 952 20.83 14.96 7.23
CA VAL A 952 19.57 15.29 6.55
C VAL A 952 18.37 14.96 7.43
N ASP A 953 17.55 15.96 7.74
CA ASP A 953 16.26 15.77 8.43
C ASP A 953 15.17 15.29 7.46
N TYR A 954 14.94 13.98 7.45
CA TYR A 954 13.93 13.34 6.62
C TYR A 954 12.49 13.61 7.08
N TYR A 955 12.28 13.94 8.36
CA TYR A 955 10.94 14.29 8.84
C TYR A 955 10.50 15.61 8.21
N ALA A 956 11.35 16.65 8.32
CA ALA A 956 11.10 17.95 7.70
C ALA A 956 10.95 17.82 6.18
N LEU A 957 11.86 17.09 5.53
CA LEU A 957 11.82 16.89 4.07
C LEU A 957 10.55 16.17 3.60
N LEU A 958 10.11 15.13 4.31
CA LEU A 958 8.86 14.41 3.99
C LEU A 958 7.62 15.26 4.26
N HIS A 959 7.66 16.11 5.29
CA HIS A 959 6.58 17.05 5.59
C HIS A 959 6.44 18.11 4.50
N ASP A 960 7.54 18.75 4.11
CA ASP A 960 7.58 19.73 3.03
C ASP A 960 7.11 19.13 1.70
N THR A 961 7.59 17.92 1.37
CA THR A 961 7.17 17.20 0.16
C THR A 961 5.68 16.83 0.22
N TYR A 962 5.13 16.55 1.40
CA TYR A 962 3.68 16.31 1.56
C TYR A 962 2.86 17.58 1.33
N LEU A 963 3.30 18.72 1.88
CA LEU A 963 2.66 20.01 1.65
C LEU A 963 2.72 20.38 0.16
N GLU A 964 3.87 20.19 -0.47
CA GLU A 964 4.02 20.36 -1.91
C GLU A 964 3.06 19.46 -2.70
N LYS A 965 2.98 18.17 -2.36
CA LYS A 965 2.04 17.24 -3.01
C LYS A 965 0.59 17.69 -2.86
N LYS A 966 0.23 18.31 -1.74
CA LYS A 966 -1.12 18.84 -1.51
C LYS A 966 -1.40 20.03 -2.43
N GLU A 967 -0.45 20.94 -2.61
CA GLU A 967 -0.56 22.06 -3.55
C GLU A 967 -0.54 21.58 -5.02
N ASN A 968 0.39 20.69 -5.38
CA ASN A 968 0.47 20.07 -6.71
C ASN A 968 -0.84 19.37 -7.10
N LYS A 969 -1.52 18.70 -6.15
CA LYS A 969 -2.84 18.10 -6.40
C LYS A 969 -3.92 19.12 -6.74
N LYS A 970 -3.92 20.30 -6.11
CA LYS A 970 -4.86 21.39 -6.45
C LYS A 970 -4.60 21.86 -7.89
N LEU A 971 -3.33 21.94 -8.28
CA LEU A 971 -2.90 22.34 -9.62
C LEU A 971 -2.97 21.22 -10.69
N TRP A 972 -3.60 20.09 -10.38
CA TRP A 972 -3.68 18.92 -11.27
C TRP A 972 -2.31 18.37 -11.73
N ILE A 973 -1.27 18.58 -10.93
CA ILE A 973 0.09 18.09 -11.15
C ILE A 973 0.23 16.72 -10.50
N TYR A 974 0.70 15.75 -11.29
CA TYR A 974 1.04 14.42 -10.77
C TYR A 974 2.46 14.40 -10.21
N ASP A 975 2.59 13.95 -8.95
CA ASP A 975 3.86 13.91 -8.22
C ASP A 975 4.05 12.58 -7.46
N THR A 976 5.16 11.90 -7.78
CA THR A 976 5.63 10.65 -7.13
C THR A 976 6.83 10.84 -6.21
N GLU A 977 7.44 12.03 -6.16
CA GLU A 977 8.69 12.28 -5.42
C GLU A 977 8.52 11.93 -3.93
N ASN A 978 7.35 12.22 -3.36
CA ASN A 978 6.98 11.84 -2.00
C ASN A 978 7.07 10.33 -1.75
N THR A 979 6.68 9.47 -2.71
CA THR A 979 6.72 8.02 -2.54
C THR A 979 8.15 7.47 -2.63
N GLU A 980 8.95 8.01 -3.56
CA GLU A 980 10.35 7.61 -3.74
C GLU A 980 11.22 8.03 -2.55
N LEU A 981 11.01 9.25 -2.05
CA LEU A 981 11.71 9.75 -0.86
C LEU A 981 11.41 8.91 0.38
N LYS A 982 10.14 8.54 0.61
CA LYS A 982 9.76 7.61 1.70
C LYS A 982 10.48 6.28 1.59
N SER A 983 10.58 5.77 0.37
CA SER A 983 11.30 4.52 0.11
C SER A 983 12.77 4.64 0.51
N ALA A 984 13.43 5.69 0.03
CA ALA A 984 14.83 5.96 0.34
C ALA A 984 15.05 6.12 1.84
N TYR A 985 14.19 6.88 2.52
CA TYR A 985 14.23 7.06 3.97
C TYR A 985 14.18 5.72 4.72
N ILE A 986 13.20 4.87 4.40
CA ILE A 986 13.04 3.56 5.06
C ILE A 986 14.29 2.70 4.85
N ASP A 987 14.82 2.66 3.63
CA ASP A 987 16.02 1.86 3.31
C ASP A 987 17.26 2.36 4.07
N LEU A 988 17.39 3.68 4.26
CA LEU A 988 18.46 4.30 5.07
C LEU A 988 18.27 4.00 6.57
N ALA A 989 17.07 4.20 7.11
CA ALA A 989 16.78 3.90 8.51
C ALA A 989 17.01 2.43 8.86
N ILE A 990 16.58 1.50 7.98
CA ILE A 990 16.88 0.07 8.11
C ILE A 990 18.39 -0.17 8.06
N SER A 991 19.12 0.51 7.16
CA SER A 991 20.57 0.36 7.09
C SER A 991 21.26 0.77 8.39
N GLU A 992 20.83 1.85 9.05
CA GLU A 992 21.34 2.24 10.37
C GLU A 992 21.01 1.22 11.46
N ILE A 993 19.78 0.70 11.48
CA ILE A 993 19.38 -0.36 12.43
C ILE A 993 20.24 -1.61 12.25
N LEU A 994 20.48 -2.03 11.00
CA LEU A 994 21.30 -3.22 10.72
C LEU A 994 22.79 -3.01 11.04
N LYS A 995 23.31 -1.78 10.91
CA LYS A 995 24.65 -1.43 11.41
C LYS A 995 24.72 -1.61 12.93
N LEU A 996 23.74 -1.08 13.67
CA LEU A 996 23.67 -1.26 15.12
C LEU A 996 23.55 -2.75 15.50
N ALA A 997 22.68 -3.50 14.82
CA ALA A 997 22.49 -4.92 15.08
C ALA A 997 23.79 -5.72 14.87
N ARG A 998 24.54 -5.44 13.79
CA ARG A 998 25.87 -6.02 13.52
C ARG A 998 26.92 -5.59 14.54
N GLU A 999 26.99 -4.32 14.88
CA GLU A 999 27.98 -3.76 15.81
C GLU A 999 27.84 -4.35 17.22
N TYR A 1000 26.60 -4.58 17.66
CA TYR A 1000 26.29 -5.05 19.00
C TYR A 1000 25.84 -6.52 19.06
N ASN A 1001 25.91 -7.30 17.98
CA ASN A 1001 25.43 -8.70 17.91
C ASN A 1001 24.02 -8.87 18.51
N ALA A 1002 23.09 -8.02 18.08
CA ALA A 1002 21.80 -7.87 18.75
C ALA A 1002 20.65 -8.57 18.01
N VAL A 1003 19.61 -8.97 18.72
CA VAL A 1003 18.29 -9.20 18.11
C VAL A 1003 17.57 -7.87 17.94
N ILE A 1004 16.58 -7.83 17.05
CA ILE A 1004 15.84 -6.61 16.73
C ILE A 1004 14.39 -6.75 17.23
N ALA A 1005 13.98 -5.91 18.18
CA ALA A 1005 12.60 -5.83 18.63
C ALA A 1005 11.88 -4.69 17.91
N VAL A 1006 10.80 -4.96 17.19
CA VAL A 1006 10.01 -3.96 16.47
C VAL A 1006 8.58 -3.98 17.01
N GLU A 1007 8.01 -2.79 17.23
CA GLU A 1007 6.62 -2.68 17.64
C GLU A 1007 5.69 -3.26 16.57
N SER A 1008 4.76 -4.15 16.93
CA SER A 1008 3.72 -4.65 16.05
C SER A 1008 2.52 -3.71 16.07
N ILE A 1009 2.29 -3.02 14.95
CA ILE A 1009 1.21 -2.02 14.80
C ILE A 1009 0.13 -2.58 13.88
N SER A 1010 -1.14 -2.53 14.32
CA SER A 1010 -2.28 -2.98 13.50
C SER A 1010 -2.52 -2.10 12.28
N ASP A 1011 -3.08 -2.67 11.22
CA ASP A 1011 -3.37 -1.93 9.98
C ASP A 1011 -4.37 -0.78 10.20
N ALA A 1012 -5.33 -0.93 11.12
CA ALA A 1012 -6.25 0.15 11.47
C ALA A 1012 -5.51 1.35 12.05
N VAL A 1013 -4.51 1.10 12.90
CA VAL A 1013 -3.66 2.14 13.50
C VAL A 1013 -2.74 2.75 12.44
N LYS A 1014 -2.06 1.93 11.63
CA LYS A 1014 -1.24 2.38 10.48
C LYS A 1014 -2.04 3.29 9.54
N ASN A 1015 -3.27 2.91 9.21
CA ASN A 1015 -4.16 3.70 8.34
C ASN A 1015 -4.58 5.02 9.00
N LYS A 1016 -4.89 4.99 10.31
CA LYS A 1016 -5.22 6.20 11.07
C LYS A 1016 -4.05 7.18 11.10
N TYR A 1017 -2.81 6.71 11.25
CA TYR A 1017 -1.62 7.57 11.31
C TYR A 1017 -1.03 7.95 9.96
N SER A 1018 -1.56 7.42 8.85
CA SER A 1018 -1.06 7.64 7.49
C SER A 1018 -0.90 9.11 7.06
N PHE A 1019 -1.61 10.03 7.72
CA PHE A 1019 -1.53 11.47 7.48
C PHE A 1019 -0.38 12.16 8.24
N ILE A 1020 0.20 11.51 9.26
CA ILE A 1020 1.29 12.01 10.11
C ILE A 1020 2.61 11.31 9.77
N ASP A 1021 2.61 9.98 9.76
CA ASP A 1021 3.81 9.15 9.55
C ASP A 1021 4.16 9.02 8.07
N ASN A 1022 3.38 9.65 7.20
CA ASN A 1022 3.58 9.59 5.77
C ASN A 1022 3.53 8.15 5.21
N GLN A 1023 2.84 7.21 5.87
CA GLN A 1023 2.77 5.77 5.55
C GLN A 1023 4.10 5.00 5.72
N VAL A 1024 5.07 5.55 6.45
CA VAL A 1024 6.33 4.87 6.75
C VAL A 1024 6.09 3.56 7.51
N PHE A 1025 5.15 3.55 8.46
CA PHE A 1025 4.95 2.40 9.36
C PHE A 1025 4.46 1.15 8.62
N LYS A 1026 3.69 1.33 7.55
CA LYS A 1026 3.10 0.22 6.78
C LYS A 1026 4.14 -0.55 5.97
N ALA A 1027 5.19 0.12 5.49
CA ALA A 1027 6.20 -0.49 4.63
C ALA A 1027 7.45 -0.99 5.40
N PHE A 1028 7.68 -0.47 6.61
CA PHE A 1028 8.90 -0.73 7.38
C PHE A 1028 9.10 -2.22 7.73
N GLU A 1029 8.12 -2.87 8.36
CA GLU A 1029 8.20 -4.26 8.86
C GLU A 1029 8.57 -5.26 7.75
N ASN A 1030 7.88 -5.19 6.61
CA ASN A 1030 8.15 -6.08 5.48
C ASN A 1030 9.52 -5.80 4.85
N ARG A 1031 9.97 -4.54 4.81
CA ARG A 1031 11.27 -4.19 4.21
C ARG A 1031 12.44 -4.66 5.06
N ILE A 1032 12.37 -4.55 6.39
CA ILE A 1032 13.45 -5.01 7.26
C ILE A 1032 13.59 -6.53 7.20
N ALA A 1033 12.50 -7.29 7.24
CA ALA A 1033 12.50 -8.74 7.03
C ALA A 1033 13.07 -9.12 5.65
N GLN A 1034 12.61 -8.45 4.59
CA GLN A 1034 13.14 -8.67 3.23
C GLN A 1034 14.64 -8.38 3.14
N ARG A 1035 15.14 -7.33 3.81
CA ARG A 1035 16.56 -6.98 3.81
C ARG A 1035 17.40 -7.99 4.60
N LEU A 1036 16.89 -8.49 5.72
CA LEU A 1036 17.54 -9.53 6.55
C LEU A 1036 17.59 -10.90 5.85
N SER A 1037 16.63 -11.20 4.96
CA SER A 1037 16.64 -12.45 4.18
C SER A 1037 17.72 -12.52 3.06
N ASP A 1038 18.30 -11.37 2.68
CA ASP A 1038 19.39 -11.23 1.69
C ASP A 1038 20.32 -10.07 2.10
N LEU A 1039 20.97 -10.23 3.25
CA LEU A 1039 21.79 -9.19 3.84
C LEU A 1039 23.23 -9.29 3.35
N THR A 1040 23.66 -8.21 2.70
CA THR A 1040 25.00 -8.07 2.12
C THR A 1040 25.62 -6.75 2.52
N TYR A 1041 26.93 -6.80 2.77
CA TYR A 1041 27.76 -5.69 3.17
C TYR A 1041 28.75 -5.32 2.05
N LYS A 1042 28.98 -4.03 1.85
CA LYS A 1042 29.80 -3.55 0.73
C LYS A 1042 31.29 -3.79 0.98
N ASP A 1043 31.68 -3.67 2.24
CA ASP A 1043 33.01 -3.85 2.83
C ASP A 1043 33.46 -5.32 2.91
N VAL A 1044 32.56 -6.29 2.72
CA VAL A 1044 32.89 -7.72 2.79
C VAL A 1044 33.36 -8.24 1.42
N VAL A 1045 34.48 -8.97 1.45
CA VAL A 1045 35.10 -9.65 0.29
C VAL A 1045 34.19 -10.77 -0.20
N ASP A 1046 34.05 -10.93 -1.53
CA ASP A 1046 33.19 -11.97 -2.10
C ASP A 1046 33.61 -13.38 -1.68
N GLY A 1047 32.64 -14.23 -1.36
CA GLY A 1047 32.80 -15.59 -0.84
C GLY A 1047 32.69 -15.71 0.68
N ARG A 1048 32.98 -14.64 1.44
CA ARG A 1048 32.83 -14.62 2.92
C ARG A 1048 31.36 -14.40 3.33
N PRO A 1049 30.94 -14.86 4.53
CA PRO A 1049 29.60 -14.57 5.05
C PRO A 1049 29.27 -13.07 5.03
N GLY A 1050 28.10 -12.71 4.50
CA GLY A 1050 27.69 -11.32 4.28
C GLY A 1050 28.17 -10.70 2.97
N SER A 1051 28.83 -11.47 2.10
CA SER A 1051 29.16 -11.05 0.74
C SER A 1051 28.03 -11.29 -0.25
N VAL A 1052 28.22 -10.93 -1.53
CA VAL A 1052 27.17 -11.08 -2.55
C VAL A 1052 26.89 -12.54 -2.89
N SER A 1053 27.94 -13.35 -3.01
CA SER A 1053 27.87 -14.79 -3.28
C SER A 1053 27.53 -15.63 -2.05
N ASN A 1054 27.69 -15.07 -0.84
CA ASN A 1054 27.42 -15.75 0.42
C ASN A 1054 26.71 -14.80 1.41
N PRO A 1055 25.45 -14.38 1.11
CA PRO A 1055 24.72 -13.39 1.89
C PRO A 1055 24.25 -13.96 3.23
N LEU A 1056 24.18 -13.10 4.26
CA LEU A 1056 23.51 -13.48 5.50
C LEU A 1056 22.00 -13.61 5.27
N GLN A 1057 21.40 -14.62 5.88
CA GLN A 1057 19.98 -14.88 5.89
C GLN A 1057 19.55 -14.90 7.35
N LEU A 1058 19.04 -13.79 7.86
CA LEU A 1058 18.70 -13.59 9.27
C LEU A 1058 17.17 -13.51 9.50
N SER A 1059 16.39 -13.72 8.45
CA SER A 1059 14.92 -13.77 8.42
C SER A 1059 14.47 -14.72 7.31
N ASN A 1060 13.36 -15.41 7.52
CA ASN A 1060 12.66 -16.26 6.55
C ASN A 1060 11.74 -15.44 5.63
N ASN A 1061 11.37 -14.22 6.02
CA ASN A 1061 10.49 -13.32 5.28
C ASN A 1061 9.18 -14.01 4.87
N ASN A 1062 8.60 -14.76 5.81
CA ASN A 1062 7.43 -15.62 5.62
C ASN A 1062 6.14 -15.02 6.23
N GLY A 1063 6.20 -13.79 6.76
CA GLY A 1063 5.06 -13.11 7.36
C GLY A 1063 4.70 -13.61 8.77
N ASN A 1064 5.62 -14.29 9.48
CA ASN A 1064 5.42 -14.62 10.89
C ASN A 1064 5.16 -13.36 11.72
N THR A 1065 4.09 -13.39 12.52
CA THR A 1065 3.58 -12.22 13.25
C THR A 1065 4.26 -11.97 14.59
N TYR A 1066 5.16 -12.86 15.04
CA TYR A 1066 5.87 -12.74 16.31
C TYR A 1066 7.40 -12.79 16.16
N GLN A 1067 7.96 -13.81 15.50
CA GLN A 1067 9.41 -13.95 15.32
C GLN A 1067 9.75 -14.37 13.89
N ASP A 1068 10.71 -13.67 13.29
CA ASP A 1068 11.27 -13.99 11.98
C ASP A 1068 12.80 -13.88 12.02
N GLY A 1069 13.43 -14.96 12.46
CA GLY A 1069 14.84 -15.03 12.80
C GLY A 1069 15.22 -14.11 13.94
N ILE A 1070 16.10 -13.16 13.68
CA ILE A 1070 16.55 -12.18 14.69
C ILE A 1070 15.54 -11.06 14.91
N LEU A 1071 14.46 -11.01 14.13
CA LEU A 1071 13.42 -9.98 14.19
C LEU A 1071 12.25 -10.45 15.06
N PHE A 1072 11.89 -9.66 16.07
CA PHE A 1072 10.77 -9.92 16.98
C PHE A 1072 9.72 -8.81 16.85
N PHE A 1073 8.49 -9.17 16.52
CA PHE A 1073 7.34 -8.27 16.43
C PHE A 1073 6.57 -8.28 17.75
N ILE A 1074 6.70 -7.21 18.52
CA ILE A 1074 6.19 -7.13 19.89
C ILE A 1074 4.97 -6.21 19.95
N ASN A 1075 3.85 -6.67 20.52
CA ASN A 1075 2.64 -5.87 20.65
C ASN A 1075 2.87 -4.61 21.53
N GLY A 1076 2.61 -3.42 20.96
CA GLY A 1076 2.77 -2.11 21.62
C GLY A 1076 1.69 -1.72 22.65
N ALA A 1077 0.76 -2.60 23.01
CA ALA A 1077 -0.17 -2.35 24.11
C ALA A 1077 0.59 -2.15 25.44
N TYR A 1078 0.24 -1.10 26.18
CA TYR A 1078 0.86 -0.75 27.47
C TYR A 1078 2.39 -0.62 27.42
N THR A 1079 2.94 0.05 26.39
CA THR A 1079 4.36 0.43 26.31
C THR A 1079 4.57 1.95 26.23
N ARG A 1080 3.59 2.70 25.68
CA ARG A 1080 3.62 4.18 25.55
C ARG A 1080 3.13 4.95 26.79
N GLY A 1081 2.32 4.34 27.66
CA GLY A 1081 1.68 5.01 28.79
C GLY A 1081 1.89 4.28 30.11
N ILE A 1082 3.00 3.55 30.22
CA ILE A 1082 3.40 2.84 31.43
C ILE A 1082 4.70 3.43 31.96
N ASP A 1083 4.73 3.71 33.25
CA ASP A 1083 5.89 4.21 33.95
C ASP A 1083 6.99 3.13 34.02
N PRO A 1084 8.19 3.37 33.46
CA PRO A 1084 9.30 2.42 33.48
C PRO A 1084 9.84 2.09 34.88
N SER A 1085 9.66 2.98 35.86
CA SER A 1085 10.16 2.84 37.23
C SER A 1085 9.19 2.07 38.13
N SER A 1086 7.90 2.39 38.05
CA SER A 1086 6.89 1.91 39.00
C SER A 1086 5.92 0.88 38.41
N GLY A 1087 5.84 0.77 37.08
CA GLY A 1087 4.85 -0.03 36.36
C GLY A 1087 3.45 0.60 36.32
N PHE A 1088 3.30 1.86 36.76
CA PHE A 1088 2.01 2.55 36.75
C PHE A 1088 1.49 2.78 35.33
N THR A 1089 0.22 2.48 35.10
CA THR A 1089 -0.53 2.86 33.90
C THR A 1089 -1.99 3.10 34.31
N SER A 1090 -2.70 4.00 33.62
CA SER A 1090 -4.14 4.17 33.83
C SER A 1090 -4.93 2.98 33.30
N LEU A 1091 -5.72 2.33 34.16
CA LEU A 1091 -6.57 1.18 33.80
C LEU A 1091 -8.08 1.49 33.77
N PHE A 1092 -8.48 2.70 34.18
CA PHE A 1092 -9.90 3.11 34.27
C PHE A 1092 -10.65 3.07 32.93
N ASP A 1093 -11.90 2.57 32.95
CA ASP A 1093 -12.86 2.71 31.83
C ASP A 1093 -13.62 4.04 31.92
N PHE A 1094 -12.99 5.12 31.44
CA PHE A 1094 -13.56 6.47 31.51
C PHE A 1094 -14.86 6.66 30.71
N SER A 1095 -15.20 5.75 29.79
CA SER A 1095 -16.37 5.87 28.88
C SER A 1095 -17.72 5.87 29.62
N ARG A 1096 -17.72 5.41 30.87
CA ARG A 1096 -18.91 5.29 31.73
C ARG A 1096 -19.28 6.60 32.45
N TYR A 1097 -18.42 7.63 32.38
CA TYR A 1097 -18.54 8.84 33.21
C TYR A 1097 -18.86 10.09 32.39
N ASN A 1098 -20.06 10.13 31.79
CA ASN A 1098 -20.49 11.21 30.88
C ASN A 1098 -21.31 12.33 31.56
N SER A 1099 -21.71 12.17 32.82
CA SER A 1099 -22.49 13.15 33.57
C SER A 1099 -21.76 13.59 34.82
N ILE A 1100 -22.10 14.78 35.34
CA ILE A 1100 -21.57 15.25 36.63
C ILE A 1100 -21.88 14.25 37.76
N ALA A 1101 -23.07 13.65 37.75
CA ALA A 1101 -23.47 12.67 38.75
C ALA A 1101 -22.57 11.43 38.77
N SER A 1102 -22.24 10.88 37.59
CA SER A 1102 -21.35 9.72 37.52
C SER A 1102 -19.90 10.08 37.85
N LYS A 1103 -19.45 11.30 37.54
CA LYS A 1103 -18.12 11.81 37.96
C LYS A 1103 -18.01 12.02 39.48
N ARG A 1104 -19.08 12.46 40.15
CA ARG A 1104 -19.13 12.50 41.62
C ARG A 1104 -19.03 11.11 42.22
N GLN A 1105 -19.78 10.14 41.68
CA GLN A 1105 -19.71 8.74 42.11
C GLN A 1105 -18.34 8.11 41.86
N PHE A 1106 -17.63 8.53 40.81
CA PHE A 1106 -16.25 8.14 40.58
C PHE A 1106 -15.35 8.60 41.72
N PHE A 1107 -15.35 9.89 42.05
CA PHE A 1107 -14.49 10.44 43.11
C PHE A 1107 -14.87 9.99 44.52
N SER A 1108 -16.15 9.70 44.79
CA SER A 1108 -16.59 9.25 46.12
C SER A 1108 -16.05 7.87 46.50
N LYS A 1109 -15.53 7.12 45.54
CA LYS A 1109 -14.89 5.82 45.74
C LYS A 1109 -13.38 5.93 46.00
N MET A 1110 -12.78 7.11 45.86
CA MET A 1110 -11.36 7.28 46.15
C MET A 1110 -11.13 7.18 47.65
N ALA A 1111 -10.03 6.55 48.04
CA ALA A 1111 -9.66 6.44 49.45
C ALA A 1111 -9.38 7.84 50.02
N LYS A 1112 -8.69 8.69 49.26
CA LYS A 1112 -8.40 10.06 49.66
C LYS A 1112 -8.14 10.97 48.47
N ILE A 1113 -8.61 12.21 48.56
CA ILE A 1113 -8.21 13.30 47.68
C ILE A 1113 -7.79 14.47 48.57
N SER A 1114 -6.51 14.88 48.49
CA SER A 1114 -5.97 15.96 49.33
C SER A 1114 -5.26 17.03 48.52
N TYR A 1115 -5.50 18.28 48.88
CA TYR A 1115 -4.81 19.44 48.33
C TYR A 1115 -3.64 19.85 49.25
N THR A 1116 -2.45 20.03 48.69
CA THR A 1116 -1.21 20.35 49.45
C THR A 1116 -0.76 21.81 49.31
N GLY A 1117 -1.55 22.66 48.64
CA GLY A 1117 -1.17 24.04 48.30
C GLY A 1117 -0.65 24.19 46.87
N ASP A 1118 0.14 23.24 46.40
CA ASP A 1118 0.76 23.23 45.07
C ASP A 1118 0.31 22.03 44.21
N SER A 1119 -0.39 21.08 44.81
CA SER A 1119 -0.78 19.83 44.16
C SER A 1119 -2.07 19.24 44.71
N ILE A 1120 -2.68 18.36 43.92
CA ILE A 1120 -3.74 17.48 44.38
C ILE A 1120 -3.23 16.04 44.31
N VAL A 1121 -3.32 15.33 45.42
CA VAL A 1121 -2.92 13.92 45.57
C VAL A 1121 -4.18 13.06 45.63
N PHE A 1122 -4.20 11.98 44.85
CA PHE A 1122 -5.31 11.05 44.74
C PHE A 1122 -4.84 9.64 45.15
N ASP A 1123 -5.47 9.09 46.18
CA ASP A 1123 -5.27 7.72 46.64
C ASP A 1123 -6.47 6.87 46.21
N PHE A 1124 -6.21 5.79 45.47
CA PHE A 1124 -7.27 4.91 44.98
C PHE A 1124 -6.82 3.45 44.92
N ASP A 1125 -7.81 2.55 44.89
CA ASP A 1125 -7.63 1.13 44.66
C ASP A 1125 -8.41 0.73 43.39
N TYR A 1126 -7.74 0.12 42.41
CA TYR A 1126 -8.38 -0.26 41.14
C TYR A 1126 -9.56 -1.21 41.32
N VAL A 1127 -9.61 -1.99 42.42
CA VAL A 1127 -10.73 -2.92 42.70
C VAL A 1127 -12.09 -2.22 42.83
N ASP A 1128 -12.10 -0.93 43.16
CA ASP A 1128 -13.33 -0.15 43.34
C ASP A 1128 -13.92 0.39 42.02
N TYR A 1129 -13.18 0.22 40.91
CA TYR A 1129 -13.49 0.83 39.62
C TYR A 1129 -13.64 -0.20 38.49
N PRO A 1130 -14.49 0.07 37.49
CA PRO A 1130 -14.42 -0.63 36.22
C PRO A 1130 -13.08 -0.35 35.53
N VAL A 1131 -12.29 -1.40 35.33
CA VAL A 1131 -11.00 -1.33 34.65
C VAL A 1131 -10.99 -2.14 33.35
N HIS A 1132 -10.07 -1.80 32.46
CA HIS A 1132 -9.87 -2.53 31.20
C HIS A 1132 -9.15 -3.87 31.38
N VAL A 1133 -8.27 -3.97 32.38
CA VAL A 1133 -7.47 -5.15 32.73
C VAL A 1133 -7.24 -5.16 34.25
N ASP A 1134 -7.37 -6.31 34.90
CA ASP A 1134 -7.09 -6.47 36.32
C ASP A 1134 -5.60 -6.74 36.58
N THR A 1135 -5.03 -6.20 37.65
CA THR A 1135 -3.62 -6.37 38.06
C THR A 1135 -3.48 -6.77 39.52
N GLU A 1136 -2.30 -7.28 39.93
CA GLU A 1136 -2.02 -7.64 41.33
C GLU A 1136 -1.77 -6.41 42.21
N LYS A 1137 -1.03 -5.41 41.71
CA LYS A 1137 -0.84 -4.13 42.38
C LYS A 1137 -1.99 -3.20 42.03
N THR A 1138 -2.95 -3.08 42.94
CA THR A 1138 -4.20 -2.32 42.71
C THR A 1138 -4.21 -0.94 43.37
N LYS A 1139 -3.42 -0.72 44.42
CA LYS A 1139 -3.38 0.54 45.18
C LYS A 1139 -2.34 1.50 44.64
N TRP A 1140 -2.76 2.73 44.37
CA TRP A 1140 -1.91 3.77 43.80
C TRP A 1140 -2.17 5.12 44.45
N GLN A 1141 -1.09 5.89 44.58
CA GLN A 1141 -1.11 7.31 44.91
C GLN A 1141 -0.56 8.07 43.70
N VAL A 1142 -1.33 9.03 43.20
CA VAL A 1142 -0.94 9.87 42.07
C VAL A 1142 -1.05 11.35 42.39
N LYS A 1143 -0.19 12.17 41.78
CA LYS A 1143 -0.07 13.60 42.01
C LYS A 1143 -0.37 14.40 40.74
N LEU A 1144 -1.27 15.38 40.85
CA LEU A 1144 -1.47 16.42 39.84
C LEU A 1144 -0.80 17.71 40.32
N SER A 1145 0.17 18.24 39.57
CA SER A 1145 0.85 19.50 39.88
C SER A 1145 1.55 20.12 38.67
N GLY A 1146 1.81 21.42 38.77
CA GLY A 1146 2.71 22.17 37.87
C GLY A 1146 2.10 22.63 36.54
N ASP A 1147 3.00 23.07 35.66
CA ASP A 1147 2.67 23.61 34.35
C ASP A 1147 2.12 22.56 33.39
N VAL A 1148 1.09 22.95 32.62
CA VAL A 1148 0.50 22.12 31.58
C VAL A 1148 0.29 22.91 30.29
N VAL A 1149 0.29 22.20 29.16
CA VAL A 1149 0.02 22.79 27.85
C VAL A 1149 -1.22 22.14 27.27
N VAL A 1150 -2.19 22.96 26.88
CA VAL A 1150 -3.44 22.51 26.25
C VAL A 1150 -3.63 23.16 24.89
N TYR A 1151 -4.15 22.39 23.94
CA TYR A 1151 -4.53 22.95 22.64
C TYR A 1151 -5.87 23.67 22.73
N ASP A 1152 -5.85 24.98 22.50
CA ASP A 1152 -7.03 25.82 22.35
C ASP A 1152 -7.62 25.58 20.95
N ARG A 1153 -8.80 24.95 20.88
CA ARG A 1153 -9.44 24.58 19.61
C ARG A 1153 -9.94 25.79 18.83
N GLU A 1154 -10.36 26.85 19.51
CA GLU A 1154 -10.89 28.06 18.88
C GLU A 1154 -9.75 28.87 18.28
N LYS A 1155 -8.69 29.08 19.06
CA LYS A 1155 -7.51 29.83 18.62
C LYS A 1155 -6.51 29.00 17.81
N LYS A 1156 -6.75 27.69 17.69
CA LYS A 1156 -5.89 26.71 17.01
C LYS A 1156 -4.42 26.77 17.44
N GLN A 1157 -4.18 26.98 18.73
CA GLN A 1157 -2.84 27.17 19.28
C GLN A 1157 -2.68 26.52 20.65
N ASN A 1158 -1.44 26.21 21.03
CA ASN A 1158 -1.12 25.72 22.36
C ASN A 1158 -1.14 26.86 23.38
N LYS A 1159 -1.86 26.66 24.49
CA LYS A 1159 -1.91 27.55 25.65
C LYS A 1159 -1.17 26.89 26.82
N ARG A 1160 -0.19 27.58 27.38
CA ARG A 1160 0.47 27.21 28.63
C ARG A 1160 -0.37 27.68 29.82
N ILE A 1161 -0.57 26.81 30.79
CA ILE A 1161 -1.15 27.09 32.12
C ILE A 1161 -0.01 26.81 33.11
N LYS A 1162 0.40 27.80 33.91
CA LYS A 1162 1.59 27.63 34.78
C LYS A 1162 1.27 26.81 36.02
N ASP A 1163 0.09 27.03 36.60
CA ASP A 1163 -0.36 26.23 37.73
C ASP A 1163 -1.78 25.73 37.47
N VAL A 1164 -1.90 24.50 36.96
CA VAL A 1164 -3.22 23.93 36.65
C VAL A 1164 -4.11 23.80 37.88
N VAL A 1165 -3.52 23.59 39.06
CA VAL A 1165 -4.26 23.42 40.30
C VAL A 1165 -4.81 24.78 40.72
N ASN A 1166 -3.96 25.79 40.87
CA ASN A 1166 -4.36 27.09 41.41
C ASN A 1166 -5.01 28.04 40.38
N GLU A 1167 -4.74 27.90 39.09
CA GLU A 1167 -5.34 28.76 38.05
C GLU A 1167 -6.68 28.22 37.52
N ILE A 1168 -6.89 26.90 37.56
CA ILE A 1168 -8.07 26.26 36.93
C ILE A 1168 -8.97 25.57 37.94
N ILE A 1169 -8.40 24.68 38.78
CA ILE A 1169 -9.21 23.79 39.62
C ILE A 1169 -9.69 24.50 40.89
N ILE A 1170 -8.77 25.07 41.67
CA ILE A 1170 -9.08 25.70 42.97
C ILE A 1170 -10.05 26.89 42.85
N PRO A 1171 -9.97 27.77 41.82
CA PRO A 1171 -10.94 28.86 41.65
C PRO A 1171 -12.40 28.39 41.50
N LEU A 1172 -12.60 27.13 41.07
CA LEU A 1172 -13.93 26.54 40.91
C LEU A 1172 -14.45 25.85 42.18
N ALA A 1173 -13.59 25.64 43.19
CA ALA A 1173 -13.91 24.86 44.39
C ALA A 1173 -15.06 25.45 45.24
N GLY A 1174 -15.30 26.75 45.16
CA GLY A 1174 -16.39 27.40 45.91
C GLY A 1174 -16.26 27.18 47.43
N LYS A 1175 -17.25 26.52 48.03
CA LYS A 1175 -17.29 26.19 49.48
C LYS A 1175 -16.74 24.80 49.82
N THR A 1176 -16.11 24.10 48.88
CA THR A 1176 -15.52 22.79 49.14
C THR A 1176 -14.42 22.89 50.20
N ASP A 1177 -14.43 22.01 51.20
CA ASP A 1177 -13.35 21.91 52.17
C ASP A 1177 -12.11 21.29 51.51
N LEU A 1178 -11.10 22.14 51.26
CA LEU A 1178 -9.83 21.75 50.66
C LEU A 1178 -8.81 21.24 51.68
N ASN A 1179 -9.04 21.46 52.98
CA ASN A 1179 -8.15 21.04 54.06
C ASN A 1179 -8.46 19.60 54.53
N GLY A 1180 -9.68 19.13 54.26
CA GLY A 1180 -10.14 17.77 54.51
C GLY A 1180 -9.96 16.81 53.33
N ASN A 1181 -10.48 15.59 53.46
CA ASN A 1181 -10.55 14.64 52.36
C ASN A 1181 -11.67 15.05 51.39
N ILE A 1182 -11.30 15.57 50.21
CA ILE A 1182 -12.26 16.07 49.22
C ILE A 1182 -13.23 14.97 48.76
N ALA A 1183 -12.80 13.69 48.78
CA ALA A 1183 -13.64 12.55 48.38
C ALA A 1183 -14.89 12.36 49.26
N GLU A 1184 -14.78 12.60 50.57
CA GLU A 1184 -15.88 12.39 51.53
C GLU A 1184 -17.07 13.32 51.27
N ASN A 1185 -16.79 14.54 50.80
CA ASN A 1185 -17.79 15.58 50.59
C ASN A 1185 -18.16 15.78 49.10
N ILE A 1186 -17.56 15.04 48.17
CA ILE A 1186 -17.75 15.24 46.72
C ILE A 1186 -19.19 14.97 46.24
N LEU A 1187 -19.95 14.17 47.00
CA LEU A 1187 -21.37 13.90 46.74
C LEU A 1187 -22.28 15.05 47.19
N ASN A 1188 -21.79 15.99 48.01
CA ASN A 1188 -22.58 17.13 48.46
C ASN A 1188 -22.92 18.04 47.25
N LYS A 1189 -24.19 18.44 47.15
CA LYS A 1189 -24.70 19.35 46.13
C LYS A 1189 -24.06 20.74 46.21
N ASP A 1190 -23.54 21.12 47.38
CA ASP A 1190 -22.83 22.39 47.59
C ASP A 1190 -21.45 22.43 46.91
N VAL A 1191 -20.85 21.28 46.59
CA VAL A 1191 -19.63 21.21 45.77
C VAL A 1191 -20.01 21.59 44.33
N PRO A 1192 -19.41 22.62 43.71
CA PRO A 1192 -19.82 23.07 42.38
C PRO A 1192 -19.64 22.00 41.29
N GLY A 1193 -20.60 21.87 40.37
CA GLY A 1193 -20.49 20.92 39.25
C GLY A 1193 -19.30 21.22 38.34
N ALA A 1194 -18.99 22.51 38.11
CA ALA A 1194 -17.83 22.93 37.32
C ALA A 1194 -16.49 22.49 37.94
N PHE A 1195 -16.39 22.50 39.28
CA PHE A 1195 -15.22 21.97 39.99
C PHE A 1195 -15.02 20.48 39.74
N VAL A 1196 -16.09 19.69 39.86
CA VAL A 1196 -16.04 18.23 39.62
C VAL A 1196 -15.66 17.92 38.18
N GLU A 1197 -16.18 18.69 37.22
CA GLU A 1197 -15.87 18.53 35.79
C GLU A 1197 -14.37 18.73 35.51
N GLU A 1198 -13.81 19.85 35.97
CA GLU A 1198 -12.39 20.16 35.76
C GLU A 1198 -11.49 19.25 36.59
N LEU A 1199 -11.84 18.92 37.85
CA LEU A 1199 -11.09 17.95 38.65
C LEU A 1199 -11.01 16.59 37.94
N PHE A 1200 -12.13 16.10 37.36
CA PHE A 1200 -12.16 14.86 36.59
C PHE A 1200 -11.31 14.93 35.32
N ARG A 1201 -11.43 16.02 34.57
CA ARG A 1201 -10.64 16.27 33.35
C ARG A 1201 -9.14 16.21 33.64
N TRP A 1202 -8.69 16.87 34.71
CA TRP A 1202 -7.27 16.97 35.05
C TRP A 1202 -6.75 15.75 35.80
N PHE A 1203 -7.57 15.06 36.59
CA PHE A 1203 -7.25 13.73 37.09
C PHE A 1203 -6.95 12.78 35.92
N ARG A 1204 -7.85 12.72 34.93
CA ARG A 1204 -7.66 11.90 33.71
C ARG A 1204 -6.38 12.28 32.97
N TYR A 1205 -6.10 13.58 32.85
CA TYR A 1205 -4.87 14.08 32.24
C TYR A 1205 -3.62 13.60 32.99
N ALA A 1206 -3.60 13.73 34.32
CA ALA A 1206 -2.49 13.29 35.17
C ALA A 1206 -2.24 11.77 35.04
N VAL A 1207 -3.26 10.93 35.23
CA VAL A 1207 -3.07 9.47 35.18
C VAL A 1207 -2.72 8.94 33.79
N THR A 1208 -2.99 9.70 32.72
CA THR A 1208 -2.55 9.36 31.36
C THR A 1208 -1.06 9.66 31.16
N GLY A 1209 -0.51 10.66 31.87
CA GLY A 1209 0.90 11.03 31.89
C GLY A 1209 1.46 11.62 30.59
N ILE A 1210 0.70 11.71 29.50
CA ILE A 1210 1.19 12.26 28.21
C ILE A 1210 0.93 13.76 28.15
N HIS A 1211 2.00 14.55 28.00
CA HIS A 1211 1.99 16.01 28.04
C HIS A 1211 2.62 16.63 26.78
N ALA A 1212 2.13 17.80 26.36
CA ALA A 1212 2.66 18.56 25.21
C ALA A 1212 3.59 19.70 25.66
N GLN A 1213 4.54 20.13 24.81
CA GLN A 1213 5.42 21.28 25.04
C GLN A 1213 4.97 22.59 24.33
N VAL A 1214 5.43 23.73 24.85
CA VAL A 1214 5.03 25.11 24.47
C VAL A 1214 5.63 25.58 23.12
N LYS A 1215 6.74 24.99 22.65
CA LYS A 1215 7.38 25.31 21.36
C LYS A 1215 7.69 24.03 20.58
N GLY A 1216 7.16 23.89 19.36
CA GLY A 1216 7.72 22.95 18.38
C GLY A 1216 7.22 21.49 18.37
N LYS A 1217 6.11 21.14 19.05
CA LYS A 1217 5.41 19.83 18.99
C LYS A 1217 6.05 18.63 19.70
N ASP A 1218 6.85 18.82 20.74
CA ASP A 1218 7.33 17.66 21.51
C ASP A 1218 6.33 17.22 22.59
N GLU A 1219 5.94 15.93 22.57
CA GLU A 1219 5.23 15.26 23.66
C GLU A 1219 6.23 14.53 24.58
N PHE A 1220 5.97 14.51 25.88
CA PHE A 1220 6.73 13.74 26.87
C PHE A 1220 5.77 12.95 27.78
N TYR A 1221 6.27 11.89 28.41
CA TYR A 1221 5.54 11.20 29.47
C TYR A 1221 6.03 11.72 30.82
N LYS A 1222 5.14 12.11 31.72
CA LYS A 1222 5.45 12.43 33.11
C LYS A 1222 4.75 11.42 33.99
N SER A 1223 5.52 10.70 34.81
CA SER A 1223 4.93 9.77 35.75
C SER A 1223 4.08 10.54 36.77
N PRO A 1224 2.81 10.17 36.96
CA PRO A 1224 1.98 10.78 37.98
C PRO A 1224 2.29 10.23 39.38
N VAL A 1225 3.19 9.23 39.51
CA VAL A 1225 3.57 8.63 40.78
C VAL A 1225 4.80 9.32 41.36
N ASP A 1226 5.89 9.38 40.60
CA ASP A 1226 7.18 9.93 41.08
C ASP A 1226 7.52 11.30 40.46
N GLY A 1227 6.80 11.73 39.42
CA GLY A 1227 7.01 13.01 38.73
C GLY A 1227 8.11 13.01 37.67
N ASN A 1228 8.77 11.88 37.41
CA ASN A 1228 9.85 11.76 36.43
C ASN A 1228 9.34 11.99 35.00
N GLU A 1229 10.13 12.70 34.19
CA GLU A 1229 9.81 13.00 32.80
C GLU A 1229 10.66 12.13 31.85
N TYR A 1230 9.99 11.50 30.90
CA TYR A 1230 10.58 10.57 29.94
C TYR A 1230 10.28 11.02 28.51
N ASN A 1231 11.29 10.88 27.63
CA ASN A 1231 11.06 10.97 26.19
C ASN A 1231 10.17 9.80 25.74
N ILE A 1232 9.07 10.08 25.04
CA ILE A 1232 8.09 9.06 24.65
C ILE A 1232 8.69 7.98 23.75
N SER A 1233 9.53 8.36 22.77
CA SER A 1233 10.12 7.39 21.84
C SER A 1233 11.11 6.47 22.55
N ASN A 1234 11.94 7.03 23.44
CA ASN A 1234 12.82 6.26 24.30
C ASN A 1234 12.03 5.29 25.19
N MET A 1235 11.04 5.82 25.93
CA MET A 1235 10.24 5.04 26.87
C MET A 1235 9.50 3.89 26.16
N LEU A 1236 8.92 4.18 25.00
CA LEU A 1236 8.26 3.18 24.15
C LEU A 1236 9.24 2.08 23.73
N ALA A 1237 10.42 2.43 23.22
CA ALA A 1237 11.45 1.47 22.82
C ALA A 1237 11.96 0.64 24.01
N PHE A 1238 12.17 1.28 25.16
CA PHE A 1238 12.66 0.62 26.37
C PHE A 1238 11.63 -0.40 26.90
N ASN A 1239 10.37 0.00 27.03
CA ASN A 1239 9.30 -0.89 27.46
C ASN A 1239 9.05 -2.02 26.45
N LEU A 1240 9.25 -1.77 25.16
CA LEU A 1240 9.19 -2.81 24.13
C LEU A 1240 10.28 -3.87 24.30
N ALA A 1241 11.51 -3.45 24.63
CA ALA A 1241 12.61 -4.36 24.91
C ALA A 1241 12.36 -5.21 26.16
N LYS A 1242 11.92 -4.57 27.27
CA LYS A 1242 11.48 -5.28 28.48
C LYS A 1242 10.40 -6.32 28.18
N LYS A 1243 9.44 -5.98 27.32
CA LYS A 1243 8.34 -6.87 26.94
C LYS A 1243 8.81 -8.06 26.10
N LEU A 1244 9.84 -7.91 25.27
CA LEU A 1244 10.51 -9.03 24.61
C LEU A 1244 11.15 -9.97 25.63
N VAL A 1245 11.95 -9.44 26.56
CA VAL A 1245 12.59 -10.25 27.62
C VAL A 1245 11.54 -11.02 28.42
N PHE A 1246 10.50 -10.32 28.91
CA PHE A 1246 9.39 -10.94 29.61
C PHE A 1246 8.73 -12.06 28.78
N ARG A 1247 8.51 -11.83 27.48
CA ARG A 1247 7.88 -12.82 26.61
C ARG A 1247 8.72 -14.09 26.43
N LEU A 1248 10.05 -13.97 26.43
CA LEU A 1248 10.98 -15.10 26.32
C LEU A 1248 11.07 -15.91 27.62
N GLU A 1249 10.96 -15.24 28.78
CA GLU A 1249 10.93 -15.88 30.10
C GLU A 1249 9.57 -16.52 30.41
N TYR A 1250 8.49 -15.97 29.86
CA TYR A 1250 7.13 -16.38 30.15
C TYR A 1250 6.76 -17.72 29.49
N ALA A 1251 6.81 -18.80 30.28
CA ALA A 1251 6.42 -20.16 29.87
C ALA A 1251 4.91 -20.49 30.10
N GLY A 1252 4.08 -19.51 30.48
CA GLY A 1252 2.69 -19.74 30.87
C GLY A 1252 1.72 -19.95 29.71
N GLU A 1253 0.75 -20.85 29.89
CA GLU A 1253 -0.42 -21.02 29.01
C GLU A 1253 -1.55 -20.00 29.31
N SER A 1254 -1.31 -18.95 30.12
CA SER A 1254 -2.42 -18.11 30.61
C SER A 1254 -3.18 -17.44 29.47
N LYS A 1255 -4.50 -17.32 29.68
CA LYS A 1255 -5.43 -16.75 28.71
C LYS A 1255 -5.25 -15.22 28.54
N ASP A 1256 -4.45 -14.54 29.38
CA ASP A 1256 -4.30 -13.08 29.35
C ASP A 1256 -2.84 -12.61 29.56
N PHE A 1257 -2.07 -12.60 28.46
CA PHE A 1257 -0.69 -12.11 28.42
C PHE A 1257 -0.54 -10.62 28.84
N THR A 1258 -1.58 -9.81 28.67
CA THR A 1258 -1.52 -8.37 28.98
C THR A 1258 -1.47 -8.17 30.49
N LYS A 1259 -2.30 -8.90 31.23
CA LYS A 1259 -2.29 -8.89 32.69
C LYS A 1259 -0.93 -9.27 33.25
N GLU A 1260 -0.36 -10.36 32.77
CA GLU A 1260 0.95 -10.86 33.25
C GLU A 1260 2.08 -9.87 32.96
N TRP A 1261 2.06 -9.21 31.78
CA TRP A 1261 2.99 -8.13 31.45
C TRP A 1261 2.89 -6.95 32.43
N LEU A 1262 1.68 -6.53 32.78
CA LEU A 1262 1.48 -5.45 33.74
C LEU A 1262 1.97 -5.82 35.13
N ASN A 1263 1.70 -7.04 35.59
CA ASN A 1263 2.20 -7.54 36.86
C ASN A 1263 3.74 -7.58 36.89
N TYR A 1264 4.38 -8.05 35.81
CA TYR A 1264 5.84 -8.05 35.67
C TYR A 1264 6.44 -6.64 35.75
N MET A 1265 5.79 -5.64 35.14
CA MET A 1265 6.27 -4.26 35.21
C MET A 1265 6.05 -3.59 36.57
N GLN A 1266 5.08 -4.06 37.34
CA GLN A 1266 4.70 -3.51 38.64
C GLN A 1266 5.46 -4.14 39.82
N ALA A 1267 5.96 -5.36 39.61
CA ALA A 1267 6.88 -6.07 40.50
C ALA A 1267 8.30 -5.50 40.35
#